data_AF-A0A8C3NAA3-F1
#
_entry.id   AF-A0A8C3NAA3-F1
#
_cell.length_a   1.000
_cell.length_b   1.000
_cell.length_c   1.000
_cell.angle_alpha   90.00
_cell.angle_beta   90.00
_cell.angle_gamma   90.00
#
_symmetry.space_group_name_H-M   'P 1'
#
loop_
_entity.id
_entity.type
_entity.pdbx_description
1 polymer ?
#
loop_
_entity_poly.entity_id
_entity_poly.type
_entity_poly.pdbx_seq_one_letter_code
_entity_poly.pdbx_strand_id
1 'polypeptide(L)'
;PIPTIPSIPHLFPVFLTFPPFPPFPQSHHPSIPPSPPFLPFHHPHQSHHSPNPTIPTIPPIPPIPTFPSFPTFPTIPPFPPIPPSPPSPPSPPSPPSPYPYHSPTPSNPTIPTNPTILPIPPFPPIPPFSQAPSLFPPGSSTVDLLIYQALCYTHDELHAVDVEDFLLKICGLEEFLQNKHALGSHEHIQHCRKFDIDIRLQLLRRKGVRSDLARTASDDQSPSTLNHHIHLQERPIKQTISTDGSPSLSPAERIVESLTAAILNLVELYCSTFNADFQTAAPGSRELGVAQEARLLTCPLAFTVYATHRIPITWAASYEDFYLSCSLSHGGKELCSPLLTRKAHVYKYLFHLIIWDQQICFPVQVNRLPRETLLSVTLFAVPVPPPGSSSDANKQRRVPEALGWVTTPLFNFRVLTCGRKLLGLWPATQDNSRARSSAPNFNQPDSVILQVRPGAQTPPESSSWGSPHPLPLPQIDFPSSAFEVKFTSPPAAEPSPRYEFGSLGEEDQRQLREAMQKKSLYWLTDADRQRLWEKRCHCHASPGALPMLLASAPSWDWGCLPDIYALLSQWSSMSHQDALGLLHATFPDQEVRRTAVQWIDSISDTELLDYLPQLVQALKYECYLDSPLVRFLMKRAICDLKITHYFFWLLKDGLKDSQFSIRYQYLLAALLCCCGKGLREEFDRQCLLVSTLARLAQQVRDAAPSARQVGGLEDVAQFFKAHGSCRLPLSPSLLVKGIDCSYFNSNAVPLKLSFQNVDPLGENIRVIFKCGDDLRQDMLTLQMIRIMNKIWVQEGLDMRMVIFRCFSTGRGRGMVEMIPNAETLRKIQVEHGVTGSFKDRPLADWLQKHNPEEDEYEKAVENFIYSCAGCCVATYVLGICDRHNDNIMLKTTGHMFHIDFGRFLGHAQMFGNIKRDRAPFVFTSDMAYVINGGDKPSSRFHDFVDLCCQAYNLIRKHTHLFLNLLGLMLSCGIPELSDLEDLKYVYDALRPQDSDADATTYFTRLIESSLGSVATKLNFFIHNLAQMKFTGSEARPTLSFAPRTHTLKTSGRIRDVFLCRHERVFNPSKGYVTPARSPSCTRTFEEFQELHNKLRTPQNPPGPQCDLIYTFFHPLPRDEKAAGTNLTPKPADATWARSLGKVGGEVKLSISYKNNKLFIMVMHIRGLVGPTDGNDPDPYVKTYLLPDPQKTTKRKTKVARKTCNPTYNEMLVYDGIPRGDLEQRELRLSVLSEEGFWENILLGEVGIRLRDLDLAQEKMGWFALGSRGHGTL
;
A
#
# COMPACT_ATOMS: atom_id res chain seq x y z
N PRO A 1 -30.79 -33.33 35.10
CA PRO A 1 -31.27 -32.56 33.92
C PRO A 1 -31.38 -31.06 34.26
N ILE A 2 -30.34 -30.31 33.94
CA ILE A 2 -30.27 -28.84 34.01
C ILE A 2 -29.64 -28.39 32.67
N PRO A 3 -30.08 -27.28 32.03
CA PRO A 3 -29.65 -26.95 30.67
C PRO A 3 -28.18 -26.52 30.61
N THR A 4 -27.51 -26.88 29.53
CA THR A 4 -26.13 -26.48 29.20
C THR A 4 -26.03 -24.97 28.94
N ILE A 5 -25.19 -24.29 29.71
CA ILE A 5 -24.78 -22.90 29.49
C ILE A 5 -23.62 -22.86 28.48
N PRO A 6 -23.59 -21.95 27.49
CA PRO A 6 -22.48 -21.82 26.55
C PRO A 6 -21.18 -21.34 27.22
N SER A 7 -20.05 -21.79 26.67
CA SER A 7 -18.69 -21.59 27.17
C SER A 7 -18.22 -20.13 27.27
N ILE A 8 -17.70 -19.77 28.45
CA ILE A 8 -16.83 -18.60 28.68
C ILE A 8 -15.41 -18.93 28.18
N PRO A 9 -14.64 -17.98 27.57
CA PRO A 9 -13.28 -18.25 27.12
C PRO A 9 -12.34 -18.71 28.24
N HIS A 10 -11.50 -19.70 27.93
CA HIS A 10 -10.80 -20.53 28.91
C HIS A 10 -9.66 -19.81 29.67
N LEU A 11 -9.98 -19.31 30.86
CA LEU A 11 -8.98 -18.85 31.85
C LEU A 11 -9.14 -19.49 33.24
N PHE A 12 -10.35 -19.96 33.59
CA PHE A 12 -10.65 -20.51 34.92
C PHE A 12 -10.28 -21.98 35.23
N PRO A 13 -10.23 -22.95 34.29
CA PRO A 13 -10.10 -24.37 34.67
C PRO A 13 -8.67 -24.80 35.07
N VAL A 14 -7.67 -23.91 35.03
CA VAL A 14 -6.25 -24.24 35.26
C VAL A 14 -5.87 -24.24 36.75
N PHE A 15 -6.68 -23.67 37.65
CA PHE A 15 -6.30 -23.49 39.05
C PHE A 15 -6.97 -24.43 40.07
N LEU A 16 -8.09 -25.10 39.74
CA LEU A 16 -8.79 -26.00 40.66
C LEU A 16 -9.43 -27.20 39.94
N THR A 17 -8.65 -28.28 39.79
CA THR A 17 -9.18 -29.63 39.51
C THR A 17 -8.49 -30.66 40.42
N PHE A 18 -9.13 -30.98 41.55
CA PHE A 18 -8.72 -32.10 42.40
C PHE A 18 -9.22 -33.43 41.79
N PRO A 19 -8.42 -34.51 41.82
CA PRO A 19 -8.90 -35.84 41.44
C PRO A 19 -9.88 -36.38 42.50
N PRO A 20 -10.87 -37.20 42.11
CA PRO A 20 -11.80 -37.80 43.05
C PRO A 20 -11.11 -38.86 43.93
N PHE A 21 -11.39 -38.85 45.24
CA PHE A 21 -11.03 -39.94 46.14
C PHE A 21 -11.80 -41.23 45.79
N PRO A 22 -11.22 -42.42 45.99
CA PRO A 22 -11.92 -43.69 45.78
C PRO A 22 -13.01 -43.90 46.85
N PRO A 23 -14.16 -44.52 46.50
CA PRO A 23 -15.27 -44.69 47.43
C PRO A 23 -15.05 -45.87 48.40
N PHE A 24 -15.32 -45.65 49.68
CA PHE A 24 -15.65 -46.72 50.63
C PHE A 24 -17.13 -47.15 50.46
N PRO A 25 -17.49 -48.41 50.76
CA PRO A 25 -18.77 -48.99 50.36
C PRO A 25 -19.94 -48.54 51.24
N GLN A 26 -21.12 -48.37 50.63
CA GLN A 26 -22.38 -48.08 51.32
C GLN A 26 -23.04 -49.37 51.85
N SER A 27 -23.72 -49.25 52.99
CA SER A 27 -24.69 -50.24 53.52
C SER A 27 -26.14 -49.76 53.31
N HIS A 28 -27.08 -50.71 53.30
CA HIS A 28 -28.44 -50.57 52.76
C HIS A 28 -29.52 -49.95 53.68
N HIS A 29 -30.62 -49.53 53.02
CA HIS A 29 -32.05 -49.45 53.45
C HIS A 29 -32.69 -48.03 53.53
N PRO A 30 -34.03 -47.88 53.37
CA PRO A 30 -34.80 -48.20 52.15
C PRO A 30 -35.80 -47.07 51.71
N SER A 31 -36.70 -47.37 50.78
CA SER A 31 -37.49 -46.47 49.89
C SER A 31 -38.94 -46.12 50.33
N ILE A 32 -39.68 -45.36 49.47
CA ILE A 32 -41.19 -45.18 49.32
C ILE A 32 -41.76 -43.81 49.80
N PRO A 33 -42.75 -43.11 49.17
CA PRO A 33 -43.19 -42.90 47.74
C PRO A 33 -43.52 -41.38 47.40
N PRO A 34 -44.18 -40.99 46.27
CA PRO A 34 -44.27 -39.59 45.78
C PRO A 34 -45.68 -38.91 45.64
N SER A 35 -45.71 -37.69 45.06
CA SER A 35 -46.84 -36.84 44.52
C SER A 35 -47.51 -35.82 45.47
N PRO A 36 -48.28 -34.78 45.01
CA PRO A 36 -48.54 -34.22 43.65
C PRO A 36 -48.35 -32.66 43.54
N PRO A 37 -48.62 -32.00 42.38
CA PRO A 37 -48.43 -30.54 42.16
C PRO A 37 -49.73 -29.68 42.18
N PHE A 38 -49.61 -28.34 42.25
CA PHE A 38 -50.74 -27.38 42.12
C PHE A 38 -50.41 -26.07 41.38
N LEU A 39 -51.47 -25.41 40.86
CA LEU A 39 -51.50 -24.19 39.99
C LEU A 39 -52.16 -22.96 40.73
N PRO A 40 -52.21 -21.73 40.14
CA PRO A 40 -52.21 -20.45 40.90
C PRO A 40 -53.47 -19.52 40.78
N PHE A 41 -53.58 -18.49 41.65
CA PHE A 41 -54.43 -17.25 41.61
C PHE A 41 -53.91 -16.22 42.68
N HIS A 42 -54.17 -14.89 42.73
CA HIS A 42 -54.34 -13.79 41.74
C HIS A 42 -54.50 -12.38 42.41
N HIS A 43 -54.00 -11.26 41.80
CA HIS A 43 -54.45 -9.82 41.98
C HIS A 43 -54.33 -9.08 43.35
N PRO A 44 -54.62 -7.74 43.50
CA PRO A 44 -54.67 -6.56 42.58
C PRO A 44 -54.05 -5.21 43.14
N HIS A 45 -54.56 -4.02 42.74
CA HIS A 45 -54.01 -2.64 42.79
C HIS A 45 -54.52 -1.65 43.90
N GLN A 46 -53.66 -0.66 44.25
CA GLN A 46 -53.85 0.79 44.60
C GLN A 46 -54.96 1.40 45.51
N SER A 47 -54.57 2.40 46.34
CA SER A 47 -55.32 3.66 46.63
C SER A 47 -54.43 4.76 47.30
N HIS A 48 -54.91 6.02 47.41
CA HIS A 48 -54.20 7.25 47.85
C HIS A 48 -54.77 7.89 49.14
N HIS A 49 -53.96 8.62 49.95
CA HIS A 49 -54.17 10.05 50.37
C HIS A 49 -53.11 10.58 51.39
N SER A 50 -53.08 11.91 51.60
CA SER A 50 -52.04 12.79 52.21
C SER A 50 -52.40 13.31 53.64
N PRO A 51 -51.50 13.90 54.50
CA PRO A 51 -50.97 15.28 54.33
C PRO A 51 -49.54 15.61 54.91
N ASN A 52 -49.09 16.87 54.71
CA ASN A 52 -47.82 17.53 55.14
C ASN A 52 -47.92 18.14 56.58
N PRO A 53 -46.85 18.60 57.31
CA PRO A 53 -45.79 19.50 56.79
C PRO A 53 -44.35 19.47 57.44
N THR A 54 -43.53 20.45 57.05
CA THR A 54 -42.28 21.01 57.65
C THR A 54 -40.92 20.31 57.44
N ILE A 55 -39.97 21.09 56.90
CA ILE A 55 -38.55 20.79 56.62
C ILE A 55 -37.67 21.88 57.27
N PRO A 56 -36.57 21.55 57.97
CA PRO A 56 -35.49 22.48 58.29
C PRO A 56 -34.43 22.55 57.17
N THR A 57 -33.92 23.75 56.91
CA THR A 57 -32.93 24.10 55.87
C THR A 57 -31.50 23.64 56.18
N ILE A 58 -30.79 23.14 55.15
CA ILE A 58 -29.34 22.85 55.10
C ILE A 58 -28.82 23.39 53.74
N PRO A 59 -27.57 23.90 53.62
CA PRO A 59 -27.25 25.04 52.73
C PRO A 59 -27.08 24.72 51.24
N PRO A 60 -27.09 25.74 50.35
CA PRO A 60 -26.96 25.56 48.91
C PRO A 60 -25.60 24.96 48.51
N ILE A 61 -25.67 24.01 47.59
CA ILE A 61 -24.54 23.43 46.85
C ILE A 61 -23.92 24.54 45.96
N PRO A 62 -22.58 24.65 45.87
CA PRO A 62 -21.94 25.70 45.08
C PRO A 62 -22.26 25.58 43.58
N PRO A 63 -22.35 26.71 42.85
CA PRO A 63 -22.63 26.68 41.41
C PRO A 63 -21.48 26.03 40.63
N ILE A 64 -21.86 25.27 39.60
CA ILE A 64 -20.96 24.81 38.54
C ILE A 64 -20.31 26.06 37.91
N PRO A 65 -18.97 26.11 37.74
CA PRO A 65 -18.33 27.27 37.12
C PRO A 65 -18.78 27.42 35.67
N THR A 66 -19.49 28.52 35.41
CA THR A 66 -19.77 29.00 34.05
C THR A 66 -18.47 29.26 33.30
N PHE A 67 -18.45 28.94 32.01
CA PHE A 67 -17.36 29.33 31.10
C PHE A 67 -17.04 30.83 31.25
N PRO A 68 -15.77 31.24 31.34
CA PRO A 68 -15.42 32.65 31.29
C PRO A 68 -15.80 33.23 29.91
N SER A 69 -16.47 34.37 29.94
CA SER A 69 -16.72 35.21 28.78
C SER A 69 -15.40 35.61 28.09
N PHE A 70 -15.47 35.80 26.76
CA PHE A 70 -14.37 36.31 25.93
C PHE A 70 -13.64 37.50 26.59
N PRO A 71 -12.29 37.52 26.61
CA PRO A 71 -11.57 38.74 26.91
C PRO A 71 -11.74 39.73 25.75
N THR A 72 -12.11 40.97 26.09
CA THR A 72 -12.01 42.12 25.19
C THR A 72 -10.58 42.31 24.68
N PHE A 73 -10.42 42.71 23.42
CA PHE A 73 -9.14 43.01 22.79
C PHE A 73 -8.29 43.97 23.64
N PRO A 74 -6.99 43.68 23.85
CA PRO A 74 -6.04 44.69 24.30
C PRO A 74 -5.73 45.67 23.15
N THR A 75 -5.68 46.96 23.47
CA THR A 75 -5.26 48.03 22.57
C THR A 75 -3.80 47.84 22.14
N ILE A 76 -3.53 48.05 20.86
CA ILE A 76 -2.18 47.91 20.26
C ILE A 76 -1.27 49.04 20.74
N PRO A 77 -0.06 48.75 21.31
CA PRO A 77 0.98 49.76 21.46
C PRO A 77 1.68 50.01 20.09
N PRO A 78 2.15 51.25 19.81
CA PRO A 78 2.73 51.60 18.52
C PRO A 78 4.05 50.86 18.25
N PHE A 79 4.26 50.45 16.99
CA PHE A 79 5.50 49.84 16.54
C PHE A 79 6.70 50.81 16.60
N PRO A 80 7.90 50.36 17.00
CA PRO A 80 9.14 51.09 16.76
C PRO A 80 9.54 51.05 15.27
N PRO A 81 10.34 52.02 14.78
CA PRO A 81 10.69 52.14 13.37
C PRO A 81 11.67 51.05 12.89
N ILE A 82 11.49 50.63 11.62
CA ILE A 82 12.34 49.66 10.94
C ILE A 82 13.59 50.36 10.36
N PRO A 83 14.81 49.83 10.54
CA PRO A 83 16.03 50.37 9.91
C PRO A 83 16.13 50.03 8.40
N PRO A 84 16.88 50.81 7.60
CA PRO A 84 16.81 50.76 6.13
C PRO A 84 17.53 49.57 5.49
N SER A 85 16.98 49.09 4.38
CA SER A 85 17.56 48.04 3.52
C SER A 85 18.66 48.61 2.59
N PRO A 86 19.71 47.81 2.24
CA PRO A 86 20.73 48.21 1.26
C PRO A 86 20.22 48.17 -0.21
N PRO A 87 20.93 48.83 -1.16
CA PRO A 87 20.35 49.24 -2.45
C PRO A 87 20.33 48.16 -3.54
N SER A 88 19.37 48.28 -4.46
CA SER A 88 19.27 47.50 -5.71
C SER A 88 19.87 48.27 -6.91
N PRO A 89 20.32 47.59 -8.00
CA PRO A 89 20.87 48.24 -9.19
C PRO A 89 19.80 48.91 -10.10
N PRO A 90 20.19 49.79 -11.02
CA PRO A 90 19.29 50.79 -11.62
C PRO A 90 18.46 50.29 -12.82
N SER A 91 17.26 50.87 -12.97
CA SER A 91 16.36 50.69 -14.11
C SER A 91 16.47 51.84 -15.14
N PRO A 92 16.23 51.61 -16.46
CA PRO A 92 16.11 52.68 -17.45
C PRO A 92 14.77 53.46 -17.35
N PRO A 93 14.64 54.63 -18.02
CA PRO A 93 13.76 55.70 -17.55
C PRO A 93 12.32 55.70 -18.10
N SER A 94 11.42 56.31 -17.33
CA SER A 94 10.05 56.69 -17.69
C SER A 94 9.89 58.21 -17.84
N PRO A 95 8.93 58.67 -18.65
CA PRO A 95 8.06 59.79 -18.21
C PRO A 95 6.61 59.73 -18.77
N PRO A 96 5.65 60.57 -18.32
CA PRO A 96 5.59 61.33 -17.06
C PRO A 96 4.25 61.21 -16.26
N SER A 97 4.40 61.29 -14.93
CA SER A 97 3.64 62.05 -13.90
C SER A 97 2.13 62.40 -14.00
N PRO A 98 1.36 62.24 -12.89
CA PRO A 98 -0.01 62.76 -12.69
C PRO A 98 -0.08 63.96 -11.70
N TYR A 99 -1.28 64.24 -11.13
CA TYR A 99 -1.65 65.12 -9.97
C TYR A 99 -2.16 66.56 -10.26
N PRO A 100 -2.85 67.27 -9.31
CA PRO A 100 -3.39 66.89 -7.97
C PRO A 100 -4.86 67.34 -7.65
N TYR A 101 -5.33 67.05 -6.42
CA TYR A 101 -6.45 67.69 -5.69
C TYR A 101 -6.13 69.20 -5.37
N HIS A 102 -6.98 70.14 -4.86
CA HIS A 102 -8.10 70.11 -3.88
C HIS A 102 -8.93 71.45 -3.88
N SER A 103 -10.27 71.39 -3.66
CA SER A 103 -11.15 72.42 -2.99
C SER A 103 -11.31 73.87 -3.57
N PRO A 104 -12.31 74.71 -3.16
CA PRO A 104 -13.60 74.48 -2.46
C PRO A 104 -14.85 75.10 -3.19
N THR A 105 -16.02 75.05 -2.52
CA THR A 105 -17.37 75.62 -2.84
C THR A 105 -17.48 77.17 -2.80
N PRO A 106 -18.63 77.86 -3.10
CA PRO A 106 -19.94 77.43 -3.66
C PRO A 106 -20.54 78.34 -4.80
N SER A 107 -21.78 78.01 -5.20
CA SER A 107 -22.89 78.88 -5.69
C SER A 107 -23.24 78.93 -7.20
N ASN A 108 -24.50 78.51 -7.49
CA ASN A 108 -25.49 78.83 -8.54
C ASN A 108 -25.07 79.38 -9.95
N PRO A 109 -25.86 79.13 -11.03
CA PRO A 109 -27.26 78.67 -11.06
C PRO A 109 -27.58 77.51 -12.05
N THR A 110 -28.87 77.20 -12.15
CA THR A 110 -29.55 76.25 -13.06
C THR A 110 -29.52 76.61 -14.56
N ILE A 111 -29.33 75.58 -15.41
CA ILE A 111 -30.04 75.32 -16.71
C ILE A 111 -29.70 76.29 -17.88
N PRO A 112 -29.53 75.85 -19.17
CA PRO A 112 -30.22 74.72 -19.82
C PRO A 112 -29.41 73.77 -20.76
N THR A 113 -30.15 72.79 -21.29
CA THR A 113 -30.04 72.12 -22.62
C THR A 113 -28.93 71.09 -22.91
N ASN A 114 -29.36 69.82 -22.85
CA ASN A 114 -29.03 68.73 -23.80
C ASN A 114 -29.27 69.16 -25.28
N PRO A 115 -28.77 68.43 -26.31
CA PRO A 115 -28.34 67.02 -26.31
C PRO A 115 -26.91 66.79 -26.88
N THR A 116 -26.33 65.58 -26.78
CA THR A 116 -26.45 64.55 -27.83
C THR A 116 -26.08 63.18 -27.28
N ILE A 117 -26.95 62.19 -27.49
CA ILE A 117 -26.70 60.76 -27.19
C ILE A 117 -26.07 60.11 -28.43
N LEU A 118 -25.00 59.34 -28.25
CA LEU A 118 -24.59 58.29 -29.18
C LEU A 118 -24.84 56.92 -28.52
N PRO A 119 -25.33 55.91 -29.28
CA PRO A 119 -25.84 54.67 -28.70
C PRO A 119 -24.73 53.69 -28.32
N ILE A 120 -24.97 52.97 -27.22
CA ILE A 120 -24.24 51.75 -26.84
C ILE A 120 -24.54 50.67 -27.90
N PRO A 121 -23.54 49.87 -28.35
CA PRO A 121 -23.80 48.79 -29.30
C PRO A 121 -24.71 47.72 -28.67
N PRO A 122 -25.65 47.13 -29.44
CA PRO A 122 -26.53 46.09 -28.90
C PRO A 122 -25.74 44.83 -28.56
N PHE A 123 -26.14 44.15 -27.49
CA PHE A 123 -25.65 42.81 -27.17
C PHE A 123 -25.90 41.83 -28.34
N PRO A 124 -25.01 40.85 -28.57
CA PRO A 124 -25.23 39.84 -29.60
C PRO A 124 -26.51 39.05 -29.32
N PRO A 125 -27.27 38.65 -30.36
CA PRO A 125 -28.52 37.94 -30.19
C PRO A 125 -28.32 36.56 -29.55
N ILE A 126 -29.23 36.20 -28.66
CA ILE A 126 -29.27 34.89 -27.99
C ILE A 126 -29.48 33.80 -29.06
N PRO A 127 -28.62 32.76 -29.12
CA PRO A 127 -28.82 31.65 -30.05
C PRO A 127 -30.06 30.82 -29.66
N PRO A 128 -30.74 30.18 -30.62
CA PRO A 128 -31.98 29.45 -30.35
C PRO A 128 -31.80 28.26 -29.40
N PHE A 129 -32.86 27.95 -28.66
CA PHE A 129 -32.95 26.88 -27.66
C PHE A 129 -32.70 25.47 -28.22
N SER A 130 -31.44 25.06 -28.43
CA SER A 130 -31.10 23.66 -28.73
C SER A 130 -29.66 23.21 -28.38
N GLN A 131 -28.85 24.04 -27.73
CA GLN A 131 -27.47 23.67 -27.33
C GLN A 131 -27.20 24.10 -25.88
N ALA A 132 -26.49 23.24 -25.13
CA ALA A 132 -26.02 23.59 -23.79
C ALA A 132 -24.97 24.71 -23.88
N PRO A 133 -25.01 25.73 -22.99
CA PRO A 133 -24.08 26.85 -23.07
C PRO A 133 -22.65 26.39 -22.74
N SER A 134 -21.74 26.49 -23.71
CA SER A 134 -20.30 26.35 -23.49
C SER A 134 -19.76 27.60 -22.79
N LEU A 135 -19.53 27.49 -21.47
CA LEU A 135 -19.13 28.61 -20.62
C LEU A 135 -17.61 28.58 -20.40
N PHE A 136 -16.93 29.66 -20.79
CA PHE A 136 -15.48 29.86 -20.60
C PHE A 136 -15.18 31.03 -19.63
N PRO A 137 -15.60 30.96 -18.35
CA PRO A 137 -15.12 31.91 -17.35
C PRO A 137 -13.61 31.70 -17.09
N PRO A 138 -12.83 32.76 -16.80
CA PRO A 138 -11.46 32.63 -16.32
C PRO A 138 -11.40 31.70 -15.10
N GLY A 139 -10.35 30.89 -14.97
CA GLY A 139 -10.19 29.94 -13.86
C GLY A 139 -10.11 30.58 -12.46
N SER A 140 -9.89 31.90 -12.40
CA SER A 140 -9.95 32.73 -11.19
C SER A 140 -11.38 33.08 -10.75
N SER A 141 -12.39 32.89 -11.61
CA SER A 141 -13.79 33.17 -11.30
C SER A 141 -14.29 32.21 -10.23
N THR A 142 -15.08 32.73 -9.29
CA THR A 142 -15.74 31.93 -8.26
C THR A 142 -16.90 31.10 -8.83
N VAL A 143 -17.21 29.99 -8.16
CA VAL A 143 -18.27 29.04 -8.57
C VAL A 143 -19.66 29.69 -8.51
N ASP A 144 -19.90 30.62 -7.59
CA ASP A 144 -21.13 31.41 -7.47
C ASP A 144 -21.42 32.29 -8.71
N LEU A 145 -20.40 32.85 -9.38
CA LEU A 145 -20.57 33.57 -10.64
C LEU A 145 -21.06 32.65 -11.76
N LEU A 146 -20.57 31.42 -11.80
CA LEU A 146 -21.02 30.40 -12.76
C LEU A 146 -22.47 29.95 -12.46
N ILE A 147 -22.84 29.85 -11.17
CA ILE A 147 -24.22 29.62 -10.75
C ILE A 147 -25.12 30.79 -11.17
N TYR A 148 -24.74 32.03 -10.87
CA TYR A 148 -25.50 33.23 -11.24
C TYR A 148 -25.73 33.29 -12.75
N GLN A 149 -24.68 33.05 -13.55
CA GLN A 149 -24.79 32.99 -15.00
C GLN A 149 -25.71 31.86 -15.49
N ALA A 150 -25.67 30.67 -14.88
CA ALA A 150 -26.60 29.58 -15.18
C ALA A 150 -28.05 29.89 -14.77
N LEU A 151 -28.25 30.64 -13.67
CA LEU A 151 -29.57 31.11 -13.25
C LEU A 151 -30.13 32.15 -14.23
N CYS A 152 -29.30 33.03 -14.81
CA CYS A 152 -29.72 33.97 -15.85
C CYS A 152 -30.29 33.30 -17.11
N TYR A 153 -29.90 32.05 -17.41
CA TYR A 153 -30.44 31.28 -18.54
C TYR A 153 -31.68 30.44 -18.19
N THR A 154 -32.07 30.38 -16.91
CA THR A 154 -33.11 29.43 -16.43
C THR A 154 -34.25 30.09 -15.64
N HIS A 155 -34.12 31.36 -15.24
CA HIS A 155 -35.13 32.08 -14.48
C HIS A 155 -35.34 33.49 -15.07
N ASP A 156 -36.59 33.84 -15.37
CA ASP A 156 -36.94 35.16 -15.93
C ASP A 156 -36.81 36.30 -14.89
N GLU A 157 -37.00 36.00 -13.59
CA GLU A 157 -36.95 36.95 -12.48
C GLU A 157 -35.85 36.61 -11.47
N LEU A 158 -34.60 36.97 -11.76
CA LEU A 158 -33.45 36.70 -10.88
C LEU A 158 -33.57 37.33 -9.48
N HIS A 159 -34.33 38.42 -9.33
CA HIS A 159 -34.45 39.15 -8.06
C HIS A 159 -35.08 38.32 -6.93
N ALA A 160 -35.80 37.25 -7.28
CA ALA A 160 -36.45 36.33 -6.36
C ALA A 160 -35.63 35.05 -6.08
N VAL A 161 -34.42 34.94 -6.62
CA VAL A 161 -33.59 33.73 -6.59
C VAL A 161 -32.28 33.98 -5.86
N ASP A 162 -32.09 33.34 -4.71
CA ASP A 162 -30.81 33.36 -3.98
C ASP A 162 -29.83 32.34 -4.61
N VAL A 163 -28.64 32.82 -4.98
CA VAL A 163 -27.53 32.01 -5.51
C VAL A 163 -27.07 30.96 -4.49
N GLU A 164 -27.11 31.28 -3.19
CA GLU A 164 -26.66 30.39 -2.12
C GLU A 164 -27.61 29.21 -1.89
N ASP A 165 -28.84 29.28 -2.40
CA ASP A 165 -29.79 28.16 -2.42
C ASP A 165 -29.39 27.08 -3.46
N PHE A 166 -28.35 27.30 -4.27
CA PHE A 166 -27.85 26.41 -5.31
C PHE A 166 -26.38 26.00 -5.13
N LEU A 167 -26.03 24.86 -5.74
CA LEU A 167 -24.70 24.26 -5.78
C LEU A 167 -24.47 23.64 -7.18
N LEU A 168 -23.21 23.59 -7.61
CA LEU A 168 -22.80 22.85 -8.82
C LEU A 168 -22.22 21.49 -8.43
N LYS A 169 -22.94 20.42 -8.79
CA LYS A 169 -22.50 19.02 -8.68
C LYS A 169 -21.67 18.64 -9.90
N ILE A 170 -20.63 17.82 -9.74
CA ILE A 170 -19.92 17.21 -10.86
C ILE A 170 -20.73 16.02 -11.39
N CYS A 171 -21.00 15.98 -12.69
CA CYS A 171 -21.78 14.89 -13.30
C CYS A 171 -21.06 13.55 -13.13
N GLY A 172 -21.76 12.55 -12.59
CA GLY A 172 -21.20 11.21 -12.35
C GLY A 172 -20.47 11.02 -11.02
N LEU A 173 -20.32 12.08 -10.21
CA LEU A 173 -19.70 12.02 -8.88
C LEU A 173 -20.63 12.64 -7.83
N GLU A 174 -20.74 12.03 -6.64
CA GLU A 174 -21.37 12.65 -5.48
C GLU A 174 -20.40 13.68 -4.85
N GLU A 175 -20.06 14.70 -5.63
CA GLU A 175 -19.07 15.73 -5.32
C GLU A 175 -19.52 17.10 -5.88
N PHE A 176 -19.27 18.15 -5.10
CA PHE A 176 -19.81 19.50 -5.35
C PHE A 176 -18.69 20.53 -5.34
N LEU A 177 -18.82 21.54 -6.20
CA LEU A 177 -17.97 22.71 -6.20
C LEU A 177 -18.40 23.68 -5.08
N GLN A 178 -17.44 24.32 -4.44
CA GLN A 178 -17.68 25.25 -3.34
C GLN A 178 -17.91 26.67 -3.88
N ASN A 179 -19.13 27.20 -3.74
CA ASN A 179 -19.59 28.49 -4.29
C ASN A 179 -18.55 29.64 -4.23
N LYS A 180 -17.94 29.86 -3.06
CA LYS A 180 -17.02 30.99 -2.80
C LYS A 180 -15.56 30.76 -3.21
N HIS A 181 -15.25 29.60 -3.79
CA HIS A 181 -13.91 29.25 -4.23
C HIS A 181 -13.77 29.41 -5.74
N ALA A 182 -12.55 29.69 -6.20
CA ALA A 182 -12.26 29.78 -7.62
C ALA A 182 -12.48 28.42 -8.32
N LEU A 183 -12.96 28.44 -9.56
CA LEU A 183 -13.11 27.22 -10.36
C LEU A 183 -11.78 26.44 -10.44
N GLY A 184 -10.67 27.15 -10.67
CA GLY A 184 -9.32 26.58 -10.73
C GLY A 184 -8.77 26.00 -9.42
N SER A 185 -9.41 26.21 -8.26
CA SER A 185 -8.95 25.60 -6.99
C SER A 185 -9.48 24.18 -6.76
N HIS A 186 -10.37 23.68 -7.63
CA HIS A 186 -11.00 22.37 -7.49
C HIS A 186 -10.21 21.30 -8.26
N GLU A 187 -9.79 20.23 -7.58
CA GLU A 187 -8.95 19.17 -8.15
C GLU A 187 -9.57 18.54 -9.42
N HIS A 188 -10.89 18.33 -9.45
CA HIS A 188 -11.57 17.82 -10.65
C HIS A 188 -11.47 18.78 -11.84
N ILE A 189 -11.59 20.09 -11.61
CA ILE A 189 -11.47 21.12 -12.65
C ILE A 189 -10.03 21.19 -13.16
N GLN A 190 -9.04 21.11 -12.26
CA GLN A 190 -7.63 21.00 -12.62
C GLN A 190 -7.34 19.74 -13.45
N HIS A 191 -7.91 18.60 -13.07
CA HIS A 191 -7.77 17.33 -13.79
C HIS A 191 -8.38 17.40 -15.19
N CYS A 192 -9.62 17.90 -15.31
CA CYS A 192 -10.28 18.09 -16.60
C CYS A 192 -9.47 19.02 -17.52
N ARG A 193 -9.00 20.17 -17.00
CA ARG A 193 -8.14 21.09 -17.74
C ARG A 193 -6.80 20.44 -18.16
N LYS A 194 -6.20 19.63 -17.29
CA LYS A 194 -4.92 18.93 -17.57
C LYS A 194 -5.03 17.93 -18.72
N PHE A 195 -6.17 17.24 -18.82
CA PHE A 195 -6.39 16.18 -19.81
C PHE A 195 -7.30 16.58 -20.97
N ASP A 196 -7.66 17.87 -21.08
CA ASP A 196 -8.55 18.43 -22.11
C ASP A 196 -9.92 17.71 -22.16
N ILE A 197 -10.51 17.50 -20.98
CA ILE A 197 -11.78 16.80 -20.79
C ILE A 197 -12.89 17.82 -20.50
N ASP A 198 -14.02 17.68 -21.19
CA ASP A 198 -15.24 18.45 -20.94
C ASP A 198 -15.69 18.40 -19.47
N ILE A 199 -15.77 19.58 -18.85
CA ILE A 199 -16.27 19.75 -17.49
C ILE A 199 -17.80 19.73 -17.52
N ARG A 200 -18.41 18.61 -17.12
CA ARG A 200 -19.87 18.46 -17.03
C ARG A 200 -20.34 18.68 -15.59
N LEU A 201 -21.15 19.73 -15.40
CA LEU A 201 -21.73 20.11 -14.11
C LEU A 201 -23.26 20.08 -14.15
N GLN A 202 -23.86 19.79 -13.00
CA GLN A 202 -25.31 19.84 -12.78
C GLN A 202 -25.63 20.90 -11.72
N LEU A 203 -26.48 21.86 -12.07
CA LEU A 203 -27.02 22.84 -11.13
C LEU A 203 -28.11 22.18 -10.27
N LEU A 204 -27.94 22.20 -8.95
CA LEU A 204 -28.87 21.60 -7.99
C LEU A 204 -29.23 22.59 -6.88
N ARG A 205 -30.48 22.56 -6.41
CA ARG A 205 -30.87 23.26 -5.19
C ARG A 205 -30.29 22.54 -3.98
N ARG A 206 -29.75 23.30 -3.02
CA ARG A 206 -29.14 22.80 -1.77
C ARG A 206 -30.06 21.88 -0.98
N LYS A 207 -31.37 22.16 -0.97
CA LYS A 207 -32.43 21.34 -0.35
C LYS A 207 -32.64 19.96 -1.02
N GLY A 208 -32.17 19.78 -2.25
CA GLY A 208 -32.21 18.52 -3.00
C GLY A 208 -30.92 17.69 -2.91
N VAL A 209 -29.90 18.16 -2.18
CA VAL A 209 -28.66 17.39 -1.95
C VAL A 209 -28.95 16.23 -1.02
N ARG A 210 -28.39 15.05 -1.34
CA ARG A 210 -28.51 13.87 -0.49
C ARG A 210 -27.79 14.07 0.85
N SER A 211 -28.54 13.94 1.93
CA SER A 211 -28.03 13.94 3.32
C SER A 211 -27.92 12.53 3.91
N ASP A 212 -27.90 11.48 3.08
CA ASP A 212 -27.95 10.07 3.52
C ASP A 212 -26.74 9.61 4.36
N LEU A 213 -25.64 10.38 4.32
CA LEU A 213 -24.44 10.14 5.13
C LEU A 213 -24.24 11.18 6.26
N ALA A 214 -25.12 12.18 6.36
CA ALA A 214 -24.97 13.24 7.36
C ALA A 214 -25.27 12.70 8.77
N ARG A 215 -24.44 13.09 9.76
CA ARG A 215 -24.75 12.89 11.17
C ARG A 215 -25.98 13.73 11.55
N THR A 216 -26.87 13.15 12.34
CA THR A 216 -28.15 13.77 12.74
C THR A 216 -28.21 13.98 14.25
N ALA A 217 -29.07 14.89 14.71
CA ALA A 217 -29.32 15.07 16.15
C ALA A 217 -29.87 13.79 16.83
N SER A 218 -30.44 12.85 16.06
CA SER A 218 -30.85 11.53 16.57
C SER A 218 -29.67 10.59 16.84
N ASP A 219 -28.52 10.79 16.18
CA ASP A 219 -27.30 10.03 16.48
C ASP A 219 -26.75 10.40 17.85
N ASP A 220 -26.82 11.69 18.21
CA ASP A 220 -26.34 12.23 19.49
C ASP A 220 -27.20 11.79 20.68
N GLN A 221 -28.48 11.49 20.43
CA GLN A 221 -29.42 10.96 21.44
C GLN A 221 -29.36 9.43 21.55
N SER A 222 -28.68 8.74 20.63
CA SER A 222 -28.57 7.28 20.67
C SER A 222 -27.65 6.85 21.82
N PRO A 223 -28.03 5.86 22.65
CA PRO A 223 -27.21 5.37 23.75
C PRO A 223 -25.99 4.58 23.22
N SER A 224 -24.97 5.32 22.78
CA SER A 224 -23.70 4.76 22.37
C SER A 224 -22.91 4.36 23.62
N THR A 225 -22.49 3.10 23.67
CA THR A 225 -21.41 2.69 24.56
C THR A 225 -20.25 2.26 23.67
N LEU A 226 -19.04 2.73 23.97
CA LEU A 226 -17.83 2.25 23.26
C LEU A 226 -17.75 0.72 23.30
N ASN A 227 -18.16 0.15 24.44
CA ASN A 227 -18.38 -1.27 24.65
C ASN A 227 -19.32 -1.90 23.60
N HIS A 228 -20.47 -1.32 23.25
CA HIS A 228 -21.35 -1.88 22.20
C HIS A 228 -20.62 -2.06 20.85
N HIS A 229 -19.78 -1.10 20.47
CA HIS A 229 -19.02 -1.16 19.22
C HIS A 229 -17.79 -2.07 19.28
N ILE A 230 -17.21 -2.29 20.47
CA ILE A 230 -16.20 -3.32 20.73
C ILE A 230 -16.84 -4.73 20.77
N HIS A 231 -18.04 -4.85 21.35
CA HIS A 231 -18.78 -6.10 21.58
C HIS A 231 -19.58 -6.61 20.37
N LEU A 232 -19.53 -5.92 19.23
CA LEU A 232 -20.01 -6.49 17.96
C LEU A 232 -19.13 -7.66 17.46
N GLN A 233 -18.08 -8.04 18.21
CA GLN A 233 -17.32 -9.26 17.98
C GLN A 233 -17.32 -10.30 19.11
N GLU A 234 -17.73 -10.02 20.37
CA GLU A 234 -17.94 -11.06 21.42
C GLU A 234 -18.59 -10.54 22.73
N ARG A 235 -19.20 -11.45 23.51
CA ARG A 235 -19.92 -11.28 24.81
C ARG A 235 -19.61 -12.50 25.72
N PRO A 236 -19.61 -12.44 27.09
CA PRO A 236 -20.79 -12.06 27.89
C PRO A 236 -20.62 -11.45 29.32
N ILE A 237 -21.66 -10.69 29.73
CA ILE A 237 -22.35 -10.56 31.05
C ILE A 237 -21.56 -10.40 32.39
N LYS A 238 -21.81 -9.27 33.07
CA LYS A 238 -21.42 -8.94 34.46
C LYS A 238 -22.25 -9.64 35.55
N GLN A 239 -21.62 -10.07 36.64
CA GLN A 239 -22.23 -10.30 37.96
C GLN A 239 -21.28 -9.82 39.09
N THR A 240 -21.84 -9.53 40.27
CA THR A 240 -21.11 -9.00 41.44
C THR A 240 -21.30 -9.94 42.63
N ILE A 241 -20.22 -10.22 43.38
CA ILE A 241 -20.22 -11.06 44.58
C ILE A 241 -19.65 -10.26 45.75
N SER A 242 -20.25 -10.40 46.93
CA SER A 242 -19.83 -9.77 48.18
C SER A 242 -19.96 -10.77 49.34
N THR A 243 -19.07 -10.69 50.32
CA THR A 243 -19.05 -11.55 51.52
C THR A 243 -18.51 -10.78 52.73
N ASP A 244 -19.35 -10.60 53.75
CA ASP A 244 -18.97 -10.18 55.11
C ASP A 244 -18.46 -11.39 55.94
N GLY A 245 -17.87 -11.17 57.12
CA GLY A 245 -17.16 -12.23 57.85
C GLY A 245 -17.17 -12.22 59.38
N SER A 246 -16.38 -13.17 59.91
CA SER A 246 -16.02 -13.44 61.32
C SER A 246 -17.08 -14.15 62.20
N PRO A 247 -16.70 -14.87 63.30
CA PRO A 247 -15.35 -15.31 63.70
C PRO A 247 -15.23 -16.78 64.23
N SER A 248 -13.99 -17.15 64.58
CA SER A 248 -13.52 -18.37 65.29
C SER A 248 -13.49 -19.67 64.48
N LEU A 249 -12.27 -20.14 64.16
CA LEU A 249 -12.03 -21.08 63.07
C LEU A 249 -10.87 -22.06 63.36
N SER A 250 -11.10 -23.32 63.02
CA SER A 250 -10.22 -24.49 63.16
C SER A 250 -9.10 -24.54 62.10
N PRO A 251 -8.17 -25.52 62.14
CA PRO A 251 -7.09 -25.63 61.16
C PRO A 251 -7.57 -25.77 59.70
N ALA A 252 -8.71 -26.43 59.47
CA ALA A 252 -9.30 -26.54 58.13
C ALA A 252 -9.79 -25.18 57.63
N GLU A 253 -10.37 -24.38 58.50
CA GLU A 253 -10.93 -23.08 58.17
C GLU A 253 -9.83 -22.02 57.97
N ARG A 254 -8.69 -22.11 58.67
CA ARG A 254 -7.48 -21.33 58.32
C ARG A 254 -6.95 -21.64 56.91
N ILE A 255 -7.09 -22.88 56.43
CA ILE A 255 -6.75 -23.25 55.06
C ILE A 255 -7.77 -22.65 54.09
N VAL A 256 -9.06 -22.66 54.43
CA VAL A 256 -10.12 -22.01 53.64
C VAL A 256 -9.93 -20.49 53.59
N GLU A 257 -9.57 -19.82 54.68
CA GLU A 257 -9.23 -18.39 54.71
C GLU A 257 -8.02 -18.08 53.83
N SER A 258 -6.94 -18.87 53.95
CA SER A 258 -5.74 -18.72 53.12
C SER A 258 -6.03 -18.92 51.64
N LEU A 259 -6.84 -19.93 51.28
CA LEU A 259 -7.30 -20.18 49.92
C LEU A 259 -8.21 -19.05 49.41
N THR A 260 -9.13 -18.55 50.25
CA THR A 260 -10.03 -17.44 49.91
C THR A 260 -9.23 -16.16 49.68
N ALA A 261 -8.26 -15.86 50.55
CA ALA A 261 -7.34 -14.74 50.37
C ALA A 261 -6.52 -14.91 49.08
N ALA A 262 -6.00 -16.11 48.78
CA ALA A 262 -5.27 -16.38 47.54
C ALA A 262 -6.16 -16.19 46.29
N ILE A 263 -7.41 -16.63 46.32
CA ILE A 263 -8.40 -16.43 45.26
C ILE A 263 -8.71 -14.94 45.10
N LEU A 264 -8.98 -14.20 46.18
CA LEU A 264 -9.23 -12.75 46.12
C LEU A 264 -8.03 -11.98 45.57
N ASN A 265 -6.80 -12.35 45.97
CA ASN A 265 -5.56 -11.81 45.41
C ASN A 265 -5.41 -12.12 43.90
N LEU A 266 -5.85 -13.29 43.45
CA LEU A 266 -5.84 -13.67 42.03
C LEU A 266 -6.91 -12.90 41.24
N VAL A 267 -8.09 -12.68 41.80
CA VAL A 267 -9.17 -11.89 41.21
C VAL A 267 -8.78 -10.40 41.13
N GLU A 268 -8.12 -9.85 42.15
CA GLU A 268 -7.54 -8.50 42.13
C GLU A 268 -6.42 -8.38 41.08
N LEU A 269 -5.52 -9.36 41.00
CA LEU A 269 -4.49 -9.42 39.95
C LEU A 269 -5.11 -9.49 38.55
N TYR A 270 -6.21 -10.23 38.40
CA TYR A 270 -6.97 -10.30 37.15
C TYR A 270 -7.59 -8.94 36.81
N CYS A 271 -8.34 -8.31 37.72
CA CYS A 271 -8.97 -7.00 37.49
C CYS A 271 -7.97 -5.86 37.26
N SER A 272 -6.76 -5.95 37.82
CA SER A 272 -5.68 -4.95 37.65
C SER A 272 -4.79 -5.20 36.43
N THR A 273 -5.05 -6.26 35.65
CA THR A 273 -4.32 -6.65 34.44
C THR A 273 -5.23 -6.68 33.20
N PHE A 274 -6.40 -7.30 33.32
CA PHE A 274 -7.39 -7.42 32.25
C PHE A 274 -8.48 -6.37 32.42
N ASN A 275 -9.14 -6.00 31.32
CA ASN A 275 -10.25 -5.04 31.35
C ASN A 275 -11.53 -5.76 31.83
N ALA A 276 -11.54 -6.16 33.09
CA ALA A 276 -12.63 -6.90 33.73
C ALA A 276 -13.91 -6.05 33.76
N ASP A 277 -15.04 -6.69 33.52
CA ASP A 277 -16.35 -6.04 33.54
C ASP A 277 -16.91 -5.90 34.96
N PHE A 278 -16.27 -6.53 35.95
CA PHE A 278 -16.44 -6.33 37.38
C PHE A 278 -15.16 -5.74 38.02
N GLN A 279 -15.27 -5.26 39.26
CA GLN A 279 -14.15 -4.86 40.10
C GLN A 279 -14.31 -5.50 41.48
N THR A 280 -13.21 -5.77 42.18
CA THR A 280 -13.26 -6.16 43.59
C THR A 280 -13.74 -5.00 44.44
N ALA A 281 -14.61 -5.26 45.42
CA ALA A 281 -14.93 -4.27 46.45
C ALA A 281 -13.65 -4.06 47.29
N ALA A 282 -13.01 -2.90 47.12
CA ALA A 282 -11.78 -2.59 47.86
C ALA A 282 -12.08 -2.56 49.37
N PRO A 283 -11.41 -3.37 50.20
CA PRO A 283 -11.61 -3.34 51.64
C PRO A 283 -11.03 -2.04 52.20
N GLY A 284 -11.94 -1.08 52.43
CA GLY A 284 -11.61 0.30 52.75
C GLY A 284 -11.27 1.12 51.51
N SER A 285 -11.80 2.35 51.46
CA SER A 285 -11.15 3.39 50.67
C SER A 285 -9.72 3.53 51.18
N ARG A 286 -8.73 3.36 50.30
CA ARG A 286 -7.40 3.92 50.57
C ARG A 286 -7.60 5.42 50.77
N GLU A 287 -7.48 5.88 52.01
CA GLU A 287 -7.45 7.30 52.37
C GLU A 287 -6.47 8.01 51.43
N LEU A 288 -6.80 9.25 51.01
CA LEU A 288 -6.11 10.00 49.95
C LEU A 288 -4.62 9.67 49.87
N GLY A 289 -4.28 8.73 48.97
CA GLY A 289 -2.93 8.18 48.90
C GLY A 289 -1.95 9.32 48.68
N VAL A 290 -1.03 9.51 49.63
CA VAL A 290 0.03 10.52 49.53
C VAL A 290 0.68 10.36 48.16
N ALA A 291 0.92 11.45 47.45
CA ALA A 291 1.54 11.38 46.13
C ALA A 291 2.90 12.07 46.17
N GLN A 292 3.92 11.39 45.65
CA GLN A 292 5.29 11.88 45.59
C GLN A 292 5.71 12.10 44.14
N GLU A 293 6.45 13.19 43.90
CA GLU A 293 6.98 13.51 42.56
C GLU A 293 8.19 12.64 42.22
N ALA A 294 8.19 12.05 41.02
CA ALA A 294 9.26 11.20 40.50
C ALA A 294 10.63 11.91 40.52
N ARG A 295 10.66 13.22 40.25
CA ARG A 295 11.88 14.06 40.28
C ARG A 295 12.60 14.07 41.64
N LEU A 296 11.89 13.73 42.73
CA LEU A 296 12.43 13.69 44.09
C LEU A 296 12.99 12.31 44.49
N LEU A 297 12.85 11.29 43.63
CA LEU A 297 13.21 9.90 43.93
C LEU A 297 14.57 9.55 43.32
N THR A 298 15.62 9.61 44.15
CA THR A 298 17.01 9.24 43.79
C THR A 298 17.29 7.73 43.90
N CYS A 299 16.31 6.92 44.25
CA CYS A 299 16.43 5.46 44.32
C CYS A 299 16.60 4.83 42.92
N PRO A 300 17.32 3.70 42.80
CA PRO A 300 17.37 2.93 41.57
C PRO A 300 16.01 2.27 41.29
N LEU A 301 15.66 2.10 40.01
CA LEU A 301 14.46 1.34 39.63
C LEU A 301 14.69 -0.17 39.81
N ALA A 302 13.92 -0.82 40.69
CA ALA A 302 14.01 -2.26 40.93
C ALA A 302 12.65 -2.98 40.83
N PHE A 303 12.61 -4.24 40.39
CA PHE A 303 11.41 -5.10 40.42
C PHE A 303 11.80 -6.57 40.57
N THR A 304 10.89 -7.40 41.08
CA THR A 304 11.11 -8.86 41.09
C THR A 304 10.38 -9.54 39.94
N VAL A 305 11.15 -10.21 39.10
CA VAL A 305 10.62 -11.22 38.18
C VAL A 305 10.34 -12.49 38.97
N TYR A 306 9.07 -12.87 39.08
CA TYR A 306 8.66 -14.03 39.87
C TYR A 306 8.74 -15.32 39.06
N ALA A 307 7.84 -15.47 38.09
CA ALA A 307 7.70 -16.69 37.30
C ALA A 307 7.11 -16.41 35.92
N THR A 308 7.30 -17.33 34.99
CA THR A 308 6.62 -17.35 33.70
C THR A 308 5.76 -18.60 33.59
N HIS A 309 4.49 -18.40 33.25
CA HIS A 309 3.43 -19.40 33.17
C HIS A 309 3.10 -19.73 31.71
N ARG A 310 2.37 -20.84 31.50
CA ARG A 310 1.95 -21.35 30.18
C ARG A 310 3.14 -21.68 29.25
N ILE A 311 4.21 -22.24 29.81
CA ILE A 311 5.35 -22.68 28.99
C ILE A 311 4.90 -23.83 28.06
N PRO A 312 5.08 -23.73 26.73
CA PRO A 312 4.74 -24.79 25.80
C PRO A 312 5.51 -26.08 26.11
N ILE A 313 4.84 -27.23 25.99
CA ILE A 313 5.47 -28.55 26.19
C ILE A 313 6.62 -28.76 25.21
N THR A 314 6.48 -28.24 23.98
CA THR A 314 7.53 -28.21 22.97
C THR A 314 8.76 -27.43 23.45
N TRP A 315 8.58 -26.26 24.06
CA TRP A 315 9.71 -25.48 24.61
C TRP A 315 10.41 -26.23 25.74
N ALA A 316 9.64 -26.83 26.66
CA ALA A 316 10.17 -27.62 27.77
C ALA A 316 10.93 -28.89 27.33
N ALA A 317 10.68 -29.39 26.10
CA ALA A 317 11.37 -30.54 25.53
C ALA A 317 12.54 -30.17 24.58
N SER A 318 12.52 -28.98 23.99
CA SER A 318 13.50 -28.55 22.98
C SER A 318 14.56 -27.57 23.51
N TYR A 319 14.36 -26.97 24.68
CA TYR A 319 15.27 -25.96 25.23
C TYR A 319 15.65 -26.20 26.70
N GLU A 320 16.86 -25.78 27.06
CA GLU A 320 17.40 -25.72 28.41
C GLU A 320 17.81 -24.27 28.76
N ASP A 321 18.25 -24.02 30.01
CA ASP A 321 18.83 -22.74 30.43
C ASP A 321 18.02 -21.47 30.08
N PHE A 322 16.77 -21.40 30.53
CA PHE A 322 15.89 -20.25 30.29
C PHE A 322 16.29 -19.04 31.13
N TYR A 323 16.37 -17.86 30.50
CA TYR A 323 16.64 -16.59 31.19
C TYR A 323 15.91 -15.42 30.52
N LEU A 324 15.72 -14.33 31.26
CA LEU A 324 15.09 -13.11 30.77
C LEU A 324 16.13 -12.02 30.65
N SER A 325 16.10 -11.28 29.54
CA SER A 325 16.80 -10.01 29.36
C SER A 325 15.83 -8.87 29.56
N CYS A 326 16.14 -7.94 30.47
CA CYS A 326 15.35 -6.78 30.81
C CYS A 326 16.12 -5.50 30.41
N SER A 327 15.54 -4.64 29.58
CA SER A 327 16.12 -3.34 29.22
C SER A 327 15.14 -2.19 29.36
N LEU A 328 15.69 -0.99 29.58
CA LEU A 328 14.95 0.27 29.61
C LEU A 328 15.29 1.07 28.34
N SER A 329 14.28 1.65 27.69
CA SER A 329 14.48 2.44 26.48
C SER A 329 13.60 3.68 26.40
N HIS A 330 14.08 4.69 25.68
CA HIS A 330 13.36 5.92 25.37
C HIS A 330 13.65 6.31 23.91
N GLY A 331 12.62 6.49 23.10
CA GLY A 331 12.76 6.86 21.68
C GLY A 331 13.56 5.84 20.84
N GLY A 332 13.55 4.56 21.24
CA GLY A 332 14.34 3.49 20.63
C GLY A 332 15.82 3.42 21.05
N LYS A 333 16.30 4.35 21.91
CA LYS A 333 17.64 4.26 22.52
C LYS A 333 17.53 3.55 23.88
N GLU A 334 18.47 2.65 24.20
CA GLU A 334 18.56 2.05 25.54
C GLU A 334 19.13 3.07 26.55
N LEU A 335 18.56 3.12 27.76
CA LEU A 335 18.99 4.03 28.83
C LEU A 335 20.17 3.46 29.64
N CYS A 336 20.34 2.14 29.63
CA CYS A 336 21.44 1.41 30.25
C CYS A 336 21.53 0.01 29.61
N SER A 337 22.66 -0.67 29.81
CA SER A 337 22.84 -2.05 29.32
C SER A 337 21.75 -3.00 29.85
N PRO A 338 21.26 -3.96 29.04
CA PRO A 338 20.26 -4.94 29.48
C PRO A 338 20.75 -5.79 30.67
N LEU A 339 19.85 -6.04 31.62
CA LEU A 339 20.09 -6.89 32.78
C LEU A 339 19.51 -8.28 32.56
N LEU A 340 20.29 -9.32 32.87
CA LEU A 340 19.89 -10.71 32.71
C LEU A 340 19.48 -11.33 34.05
N THR A 341 18.45 -12.17 34.05
CA THR A 341 18.19 -13.09 35.16
C THR A 341 19.22 -14.21 35.20
N ARG A 342 19.28 -14.94 36.32
CA ARG A 342 19.86 -16.28 36.38
C ARG A 342 19.18 -17.19 35.35
N LYS A 343 19.92 -18.18 34.87
CA LYS A 343 19.36 -19.31 34.12
C LYS A 343 18.48 -20.14 35.06
N ALA A 344 17.37 -20.63 34.54
CA ALA A 344 16.39 -21.45 35.24
C ALA A 344 15.89 -22.56 34.31
N HIS A 345 15.30 -23.61 34.90
CA HIS A 345 14.72 -24.73 34.17
C HIS A 345 13.20 -24.74 34.30
N VAL A 346 12.52 -25.49 33.44
CA VAL A 346 11.07 -25.65 33.50
C VAL A 346 10.71 -26.60 34.64
N TYR A 347 9.88 -26.13 35.56
CA TYR A 347 9.24 -26.94 36.58
C TYR A 347 7.94 -27.52 36.06
N LYS A 348 7.68 -28.80 36.36
CA LYS A 348 6.46 -29.52 36.02
C LYS A 348 5.64 -29.77 37.29
N TYR A 349 4.68 -28.90 37.57
CA TYR A 349 3.65 -29.08 38.60
C TYR A 349 2.36 -29.57 37.92
N LEU A 350 1.20 -28.98 38.23
CA LEU A 350 -0.04 -29.16 37.47
C LEU A 350 0.10 -28.66 36.01
N PHE A 351 1.01 -27.72 35.79
CA PHE A 351 1.38 -27.16 34.48
C PHE A 351 2.88 -26.83 34.42
N HIS A 352 3.38 -26.52 33.22
CA HIS A 352 4.77 -26.12 32.99
C HIS A 352 4.96 -24.63 33.28
N LEU A 353 5.93 -24.30 34.12
CA LEU A 353 6.27 -22.93 34.53
C LEU A 353 7.78 -22.81 34.80
N ILE A 354 8.32 -21.60 34.71
CA ILE A 354 9.70 -21.30 35.12
C ILE A 354 9.65 -20.30 36.27
N ILE A 355 10.36 -20.57 37.37
CA ILE A 355 10.48 -19.64 38.51
C ILE A 355 11.88 -19.04 38.48
N TRP A 356 11.97 -17.71 38.46
CA TRP A 356 13.23 -17.01 38.74
C TRP A 356 13.27 -16.49 40.16
N ASP A 357 12.15 -15.96 40.67
CA ASP A 357 12.06 -15.16 41.90
C ASP A 357 13.31 -14.33 42.18
N GLN A 358 13.61 -13.44 41.23
CA GLN A 358 14.83 -12.63 41.22
C GLN A 358 14.49 -11.15 41.09
N GLN A 359 15.11 -10.34 41.95
CA GLN A 359 15.10 -8.88 41.84
C GLN A 359 16.06 -8.42 40.72
N ILE A 360 15.57 -7.54 39.86
CA ILE A 360 16.30 -6.84 38.81
C ILE A 360 16.38 -5.38 39.25
N CYS A 361 17.60 -4.85 39.37
CA CYS A 361 17.87 -3.49 39.85
C CYS A 361 18.65 -2.73 38.77
N PHE A 362 17.99 -1.81 38.07
CA PHE A 362 18.65 -1.00 37.06
C PHE A 362 19.57 0.06 37.70
N PRO A 363 20.74 0.35 37.09
CA PRO A 363 21.65 1.41 37.56
C PRO A 363 21.12 2.84 37.28
N VAL A 364 19.83 2.98 37.01
CA VAL A 364 19.16 4.24 36.63
C VAL A 364 18.21 4.65 37.77
N GLN A 365 18.36 5.90 38.23
CA GLN A 365 17.52 6.47 39.29
C GLN A 365 16.14 6.86 38.76
N VAL A 366 15.10 6.75 39.58
CA VAL A 366 13.70 7.06 39.17
C VAL A 366 13.55 8.50 38.68
N ASN A 367 14.20 9.47 39.32
CA ASN A 367 14.23 10.88 38.89
C ASN A 367 14.99 11.13 37.58
N ARG A 368 15.77 10.16 37.09
CA ARG A 368 16.49 10.21 35.80
C ARG A 368 15.71 9.54 34.66
N LEU A 369 14.58 8.91 34.93
CA LEU A 369 13.76 8.28 33.90
C LEU A 369 12.93 9.33 33.13
N PRO A 370 13.03 9.39 31.79
CA PRO A 370 12.04 10.07 30.97
C PRO A 370 10.63 9.50 31.20
N ARG A 371 9.59 10.33 31.01
CA ARG A 371 8.19 9.92 31.22
C ARG A 371 7.79 8.75 30.32
N GLU A 372 8.17 8.77 29.05
CA GLU A 372 7.87 7.72 28.07
C GLU A 372 8.89 6.56 28.08
N THR A 373 9.54 6.31 29.22
CA THR A 373 10.43 5.13 29.35
C THR A 373 9.63 3.84 29.21
N LEU A 374 10.10 2.97 28.31
CA LEU A 374 9.57 1.63 28.09
C LEU A 374 10.47 0.58 28.75
N LEU A 375 9.88 -0.29 29.56
CA LEU A 375 10.49 -1.55 30.02
C LEU A 375 10.24 -2.62 28.96
N SER A 376 11.32 -3.21 28.43
CA SER A 376 11.26 -4.37 27.55
C SER A 376 11.83 -5.60 28.25
N VAL A 377 11.13 -6.73 28.16
CA VAL A 377 11.58 -8.02 28.70
C VAL A 377 11.51 -9.06 27.60
N THR A 378 12.60 -9.79 27.38
CA THR A 378 12.71 -10.85 26.36
C THR A 378 13.16 -12.16 26.99
N LEU A 379 12.39 -13.23 26.77
CA LEU A 379 12.72 -14.59 27.19
C LEU A 379 13.66 -15.25 26.17
N PHE A 380 14.78 -15.77 26.65
CA PHE A 380 15.75 -16.55 25.92
C PHE A 380 15.86 -17.96 26.49
N ALA A 381 16.27 -18.92 25.67
CA ALA A 381 16.67 -20.25 26.10
C ALA A 381 17.73 -20.85 25.15
N VAL A 382 18.41 -21.91 25.57
CA VAL A 382 19.45 -22.59 24.78
C VAL A 382 18.87 -23.87 24.16
N PRO A 383 19.00 -24.10 22.84
CA PRO A 383 18.51 -25.34 22.23
C PRO A 383 19.21 -26.60 22.76
N VAL A 384 18.43 -27.62 23.12
CA VAL A 384 18.95 -28.92 23.56
C VAL A 384 19.49 -29.69 22.33
N PRO A 385 20.75 -30.17 22.35
CA PRO A 385 21.30 -30.91 21.22
C PRO A 385 20.64 -32.30 21.05
N PRO A 386 20.48 -32.81 19.81
CA PRO A 386 19.92 -34.13 19.59
C PRO A 386 20.78 -35.25 20.23
N PRO A 387 20.16 -36.31 20.79
CA PRO A 387 20.91 -37.43 21.34
C PRO A 387 21.75 -38.12 20.25
N GLY A 388 23.07 -38.15 20.43
CA GLY A 388 24.01 -38.90 19.58
C GLY A 388 24.93 -38.08 18.65
N SER A 389 24.84 -36.75 18.59
CA SER A 389 25.72 -35.93 17.74
C SER A 389 27.08 -35.59 18.38
N SER A 390 28.19 -35.73 17.64
CA SER A 390 29.56 -35.40 18.09
C SER A 390 29.84 -33.88 18.14
N SER A 391 30.95 -33.48 18.80
CA SER A 391 31.09 -32.15 19.43
C SER A 391 31.21 -30.94 18.50
N ASP A 392 31.83 -31.08 17.32
CA ASP A 392 32.38 -29.89 16.64
C ASP A 392 31.36 -29.17 15.74
N ALA A 393 30.36 -29.87 15.22
CA ALA A 393 29.23 -29.24 14.53
C ALA A 393 28.25 -28.55 15.50
N ASN A 394 28.31 -28.85 16.80
CA ASN A 394 27.33 -28.37 17.78
C ASN A 394 27.56 -26.93 18.30
N LYS A 395 28.72 -26.31 18.02
CA LYS A 395 28.99 -24.94 18.49
C LYS A 395 28.05 -23.89 17.89
N GLN A 396 27.55 -24.09 16.66
CA GLN A 396 26.54 -23.20 16.05
C GLN A 396 25.12 -23.40 16.60
N ARG A 397 24.82 -24.52 17.26
CA ARG A 397 23.47 -24.83 17.81
C ARG A 397 23.27 -24.42 19.27
N ARG A 398 24.32 -24.00 19.98
CA ARG A 398 24.25 -23.52 21.37
C ARG A 398 24.11 -22.00 21.51
N VAL A 399 23.72 -21.30 20.44
CA VAL A 399 23.38 -19.88 20.51
C VAL A 399 22.02 -19.74 21.21
N PRO A 400 21.86 -18.89 22.24
CA PRO A 400 20.57 -18.65 22.85
C PRO A 400 19.56 -18.09 21.85
N GLU A 401 18.38 -18.70 21.77
CA GLU A 401 17.27 -18.25 20.92
C GLU A 401 16.31 -17.39 21.76
N ALA A 402 15.86 -16.27 21.20
CA ALA A 402 14.73 -15.53 21.76
C ALA A 402 13.45 -16.32 21.50
N LEU A 403 12.62 -16.51 22.53
CA LEU A 403 11.37 -17.28 22.45
C LEU A 403 10.14 -16.37 22.45
N GLY A 404 10.19 -15.27 23.21
CA GLY A 404 9.14 -14.26 23.24
C GLY A 404 9.55 -13.00 23.98
N TRP A 405 8.82 -11.91 23.80
CA TRP A 405 9.13 -10.59 24.35
C TRP A 405 7.87 -9.81 24.74
N VAL A 406 8.01 -8.84 25.63
CA VAL A 406 6.96 -7.87 25.97
C VAL A 406 7.56 -6.51 26.23
N THR A 407 6.87 -5.45 25.85
CA THR A 407 7.25 -4.07 26.12
C THR A 407 6.06 -3.37 26.79
N THR A 408 6.32 -2.61 27.86
CA THR A 408 5.30 -1.85 28.62
C THR A 408 5.85 -0.48 29.04
N PRO A 409 5.05 0.59 29.03
CA PRO A 409 5.45 1.86 29.64
C PRO A 409 5.70 1.70 31.13
N LEU A 410 6.75 2.36 31.66
CA LEU A 410 6.95 2.45 33.11
C LEU A 410 5.91 3.35 33.74
N PHE A 411 5.65 4.53 33.17
CA PHE A 411 4.60 5.42 33.62
C PHE A 411 3.30 5.15 32.86
N ASN A 412 2.22 4.92 33.59
CA ASN A 412 0.88 5.00 33.01
C ASN A 412 0.47 6.48 32.82
N PHE A 413 -0.76 6.74 32.39
CA PHE A 413 -1.24 8.09 32.12
C PHE A 413 -1.15 9.10 33.30
N ARG A 414 -1.00 8.63 34.55
CA ARG A 414 -0.90 9.46 35.77
C ARG A 414 0.32 9.18 36.65
N VAL A 415 0.72 7.92 36.80
CA VAL A 415 1.68 7.47 37.83
C VAL A 415 2.65 6.41 37.30
N LEU A 416 3.78 6.22 37.99
CA LEU A 416 4.65 5.07 37.81
C LEU A 416 3.85 3.79 38.07
N THR A 417 4.01 2.80 37.19
CA THR A 417 3.31 1.51 37.28
C THR A 417 3.77 0.76 38.52
N CYS A 418 2.82 0.27 39.29
CA CYS A 418 3.03 -0.32 40.60
C CYS A 418 2.19 -1.60 40.78
N GLY A 419 2.43 -2.32 41.88
CA GLY A 419 1.75 -3.57 42.20
C GLY A 419 2.20 -4.78 41.36
N ARG A 420 1.53 -5.92 41.58
CA ARG A 420 1.75 -7.15 40.80
C ARG A 420 1.20 -6.96 39.38
N LYS A 421 1.92 -7.44 38.38
CA LYS A 421 1.51 -7.38 36.97
C LYS A 421 1.75 -8.72 36.28
N LEU A 422 0.78 -9.14 35.48
CA LEU A 422 1.01 -10.14 34.45
C LEU A 422 1.35 -9.41 33.15
N LEU A 423 2.16 -10.04 32.30
CA LEU A 423 2.59 -9.52 31.01
C LEU A 423 2.58 -10.67 29.99
N GLY A 424 1.66 -10.64 29.02
CA GLY A 424 1.62 -11.59 27.92
C GLY A 424 2.76 -11.34 26.93
N LEU A 425 3.57 -12.37 26.65
CA LEU A 425 4.66 -12.30 25.68
C LEU A 425 4.16 -12.42 24.24
N TRP A 426 4.59 -11.49 23.39
CA TRP A 426 4.60 -11.65 21.93
C TRP A 426 5.61 -12.74 21.53
N PRO A 427 5.33 -13.54 20.49
CA PRO A 427 6.30 -14.51 19.99
C PRO A 427 7.53 -13.81 19.41
N ALA A 428 8.70 -14.43 19.54
CA ALA A 428 9.93 -13.98 18.89
C ALA A 428 9.96 -14.40 17.41
N THR A 429 9.05 -13.87 16.60
CA THR A 429 9.10 -13.96 15.13
C THR A 429 10.28 -13.15 14.59
N GLN A 430 10.85 -13.56 13.45
CA GLN A 430 12.01 -12.89 12.83
C GLN A 430 11.76 -11.44 12.36
N ASP A 431 10.51 -10.97 12.37
CA ASP A 431 10.15 -9.60 12.01
C ASP A 431 10.71 -8.59 13.03
N ASN A 432 11.88 -8.03 12.72
CA ASN A 432 12.59 -7.02 13.48
C ASN A 432 11.91 -5.63 13.40
N SER A 433 10.60 -5.57 13.70
CA SER A 433 9.85 -4.31 13.72
C SER A 433 10.41 -3.36 14.77
N ARG A 434 10.88 -2.20 14.31
CA ARG A 434 11.31 -1.08 15.15
C ARG A 434 10.19 -0.52 16.03
N ALA A 435 8.94 -0.67 15.59
CA ALA A 435 7.78 -0.50 16.47
C ALA A 435 7.50 -1.82 17.18
N ARG A 436 7.81 -1.89 18.47
CA ARG A 436 7.23 -2.91 19.36
C ARG A 436 5.98 -2.34 20.00
N SER A 437 4.90 -3.10 20.01
CA SER A 437 3.68 -2.69 20.72
C SER A 437 3.96 -2.56 22.22
N SER A 438 3.51 -1.44 22.80
CA SER A 438 3.56 -1.16 24.24
C SER A 438 2.46 -1.88 25.03
N ALA A 439 1.67 -2.74 24.37
CA ALA A 439 0.61 -3.53 24.96
C ALA A 439 1.01 -5.03 25.11
N PRO A 440 0.67 -5.69 26.22
CA PRO A 440 0.91 -7.12 26.43
C PRO A 440 0.02 -8.00 25.53
N ASN A 441 0.52 -9.16 25.14
CA ASN A 441 -0.10 -10.09 24.18
C ASN A 441 -1.24 -10.95 24.78
N PHE A 442 -2.17 -10.36 25.54
CA PHE A 442 -3.20 -11.15 26.23
C PHE A 442 -4.29 -11.75 25.33
N ASN A 443 -4.41 -11.28 24.10
CA ASN A 443 -5.46 -11.72 23.17
C ASN A 443 -5.12 -13.04 22.46
N GLN A 444 -3.87 -13.48 22.52
CA GLN A 444 -3.47 -14.80 22.04
C GLN A 444 -3.66 -15.82 23.18
N PRO A 445 -4.50 -16.86 23.03
CA PRO A 445 -4.78 -17.81 24.11
C PRO A 445 -3.53 -18.56 24.56
N ASP A 446 -2.60 -18.84 23.64
CA ASP A 446 -1.34 -19.51 23.90
C ASP A 446 -0.21 -18.55 24.32
N SER A 447 -0.51 -17.27 24.60
CA SER A 447 0.50 -16.34 25.12
C SER A 447 1.09 -16.88 26.41
N VAL A 448 2.42 -16.98 26.41
CA VAL A 448 3.24 -17.16 27.62
C VAL A 448 3.04 -15.94 28.52
N ILE A 449 2.86 -16.14 29.83
CA ILE A 449 2.52 -15.06 30.78
C ILE A 449 3.65 -14.89 31.79
N LEU A 450 4.38 -13.79 31.68
CA LEU A 450 5.37 -13.35 32.66
C LEU A 450 4.66 -12.69 33.86
N GLN A 451 5.00 -13.11 35.08
CA GLN A 451 4.54 -12.51 36.32
C GLN A 451 5.65 -11.67 36.96
N VAL A 452 5.40 -10.37 37.07
CA VAL A 452 6.25 -9.40 37.76
C VAL A 452 5.57 -9.04 39.08
N ARG A 453 6.35 -8.98 40.17
CA ARG A 453 5.91 -8.55 41.49
C ARG A 453 6.74 -7.35 41.97
N PRO A 454 6.16 -6.48 42.83
CA PRO A 454 6.94 -5.65 43.73
C PRO A 454 7.99 -6.54 44.40
N GLY A 455 9.25 -6.15 44.32
CA GLY A 455 10.27 -6.81 45.12
C GLY A 455 9.94 -6.67 46.60
N ALA A 456 10.29 -7.72 47.35
CA ALA A 456 9.96 -7.83 48.75
C ALA A 456 11.18 -7.46 49.58
N GLN A 457 10.98 -6.59 50.56
CA GLN A 457 11.92 -6.42 51.66
C GLN A 457 11.97 -7.72 52.47
N THR A 458 13.00 -8.53 52.27
CA THR A 458 13.77 -9.30 53.28
C THR A 458 14.71 -10.27 52.55
N PRO A 459 16.00 -10.37 52.92
CA PRO A 459 16.79 -11.54 52.58
C PRO A 459 16.23 -12.78 53.32
N PRO A 460 16.40 -14.00 52.79
CA PRO A 460 16.04 -15.21 53.54
C PRO A 460 16.92 -15.31 54.79
N GLU A 461 16.31 -15.35 55.97
CA GLU A 461 17.03 -15.52 57.23
C GLU A 461 17.71 -16.89 57.29
N SER A 462 19.01 -16.92 56.99
CA SER A 462 19.87 -17.98 57.49
C SER A 462 20.04 -17.79 58.99
N SER A 463 19.71 -18.82 59.77
CA SER A 463 19.75 -18.77 61.22
C SER A 463 21.16 -18.52 61.79
N SER A 464 21.29 -17.36 62.46
CA SER A 464 22.09 -17.10 63.66
C SER A 464 23.58 -16.67 63.56
N TRP A 465 23.86 -15.61 64.33
CA TRP A 465 25.13 -15.11 64.89
C TRP A 465 26.20 -14.44 63.99
N GLY A 466 26.33 -13.11 64.14
CA GLY A 466 27.57 -12.37 63.81
C GLY A 466 27.40 -10.92 63.29
N SER A 467 27.22 -9.94 64.19
CA SER A 467 27.27 -8.49 63.87
C SER A 467 28.71 -8.01 63.51
N PRO A 468 28.95 -6.81 62.92
CA PRO A 468 28.02 -5.68 62.71
C PRO A 468 27.98 -5.03 61.29
N HIS A 469 26.85 -4.35 61.00
CA HIS A 469 26.59 -3.29 59.99
C HIS A 469 27.39 -3.22 58.67
N PRO A 470 26.67 -3.14 57.54
CA PRO A 470 26.45 -1.82 56.92
C PRO A 470 24.99 -1.29 56.98
N LEU A 471 24.81 -0.03 56.57
CA LEU A 471 23.55 0.72 56.58
C LEU A 471 22.49 0.17 55.59
N PRO A 472 21.19 0.22 55.92
CA PRO A 472 20.13 -0.07 54.97
C PRO A 472 19.92 1.10 53.99
N LEU A 473 20.26 0.90 52.72
CA LEU A 473 19.85 1.80 51.63
C LEU A 473 18.35 1.59 51.31
N PRO A 474 17.55 2.66 51.11
CA PRO A 474 16.14 2.53 50.74
C PRO A 474 16.00 2.09 49.28
N GLN A 475 15.84 0.78 49.08
CA GLN A 475 15.55 0.17 47.80
C GLN A 475 14.04 0.29 47.52
N ILE A 476 13.65 1.14 46.56
CA ILE A 476 12.25 1.22 46.10
C ILE A 476 12.07 0.23 44.95
N ASP A 477 11.62 -0.96 45.31
CA ASP A 477 11.01 -1.88 44.36
C ASP A 477 9.72 -1.30 43.76
N PHE A 478 9.36 -1.74 42.54
CA PHE A 478 8.13 -1.39 41.80
C PHE A 478 6.94 -1.37 42.76
N PRO A 479 6.30 -0.22 43.01
CA PRO A 479 5.80 0.01 44.35
C PRO A 479 4.70 -0.96 44.81
N SER A 480 4.85 -1.49 46.02
CA SER A 480 3.72 -1.78 46.93
C SER A 480 3.36 -0.56 47.79
N SER A 481 3.99 0.60 47.51
CA SER A 481 4.12 1.76 48.39
C SER A 481 2.80 2.28 48.97
N ALA A 482 2.92 2.86 50.16
CA ALA A 482 1.89 3.65 50.82
C ALA A 482 1.57 4.99 50.08
N PHE A 483 2.15 5.24 48.91
CA PHE A 483 2.06 6.51 48.18
C PHE A 483 2.17 6.32 46.66
N GLU A 484 1.46 7.13 45.86
CA GLU A 484 1.57 7.15 44.40
C GLU A 484 2.80 7.93 43.93
N VAL A 485 3.51 7.46 42.89
CA VAL A 485 4.62 8.20 42.27
C VAL A 485 4.13 8.89 40.99
N LYS A 486 4.09 10.22 40.97
CA LYS A 486 3.60 11.02 39.82
C LYS A 486 4.75 11.60 39.02
N PHE A 487 4.56 11.74 37.71
CA PHE A 487 5.45 12.52 36.84
C PHE A 487 4.75 13.81 36.46
N THR A 488 5.08 14.91 37.15
CA THR A 488 4.67 16.26 36.73
C THR A 488 5.71 16.84 35.77
N SER A 489 5.28 17.14 34.54
CA SER A 489 6.14 17.80 33.55
C SER A 489 6.56 19.19 34.05
N PRO A 490 7.83 19.58 33.94
CA PRO A 490 8.27 20.91 34.34
C PRO A 490 7.72 21.98 33.38
N PRO A 491 7.59 23.24 33.85
CA PRO A 491 7.49 24.37 32.94
C PRO A 491 8.78 24.49 32.11
N ALA A 492 8.69 25.17 30.96
CA ALA A 492 9.86 25.61 30.22
C ALA A 492 10.74 26.51 31.09
N ALA A 493 12.06 26.41 30.92
CA ALA A 493 13.00 27.36 31.49
C ALA A 493 12.84 28.77 30.87
N GLU A 494 13.47 29.76 31.48
CA GLU A 494 13.57 31.10 30.90
C GLU A 494 14.17 31.04 29.47
N PRO A 495 13.72 31.88 28.52
CA PRO A 495 14.19 31.83 27.15
C PRO A 495 15.72 31.95 27.03
N SER A 496 16.35 30.88 26.54
CA SER A 496 17.76 30.92 26.10
C SER A 496 17.99 32.05 25.08
N PRO A 497 19.09 32.83 25.20
CA PRO A 497 19.40 33.89 24.25
C PRO A 497 19.63 33.33 22.84
N ARG A 498 19.11 34.03 21.83
CA ARG A 498 19.32 33.70 20.42
C ARG A 498 20.53 34.46 19.90
N TYR A 499 21.45 33.75 19.26
CA TYR A 499 22.65 34.32 18.66
C TYR A 499 22.62 34.19 17.14
N GLU A 500 23.28 35.11 16.45
CA GLU A 500 23.45 35.00 15.01
C GLU A 500 24.38 33.83 14.66
N PHE A 501 24.11 33.14 13.56
CA PHE A 501 24.97 32.06 13.08
C PHE A 501 26.37 32.56 12.70
N GLY A 502 26.45 33.80 12.19
CA GLY A 502 27.70 34.45 11.81
C GLY A 502 28.63 34.81 12.98
N SER A 503 28.15 34.77 14.23
CA SER A 503 28.99 35.09 15.40
C SER A 503 29.86 33.90 15.87
N LEU A 504 29.74 32.74 15.23
CA LEU A 504 30.59 31.57 15.47
C LEU A 504 31.91 31.69 14.70
N GLY A 505 32.96 31.03 15.19
CA GLY A 505 34.21 30.89 14.41
C GLY A 505 33.97 30.12 13.11
N GLU A 506 34.76 30.41 12.06
CA GLU A 506 34.57 29.83 10.73
C GLU A 506 34.56 28.29 10.71
N GLU A 507 35.36 27.67 11.58
CA GLU A 507 35.39 26.21 11.78
C GLU A 507 34.06 25.66 12.30
N ASP A 508 33.53 26.24 13.39
CA ASP A 508 32.22 25.88 13.95
C ASP A 508 31.10 26.11 12.93
N GLN A 509 31.15 27.24 12.19
CA GLN A 509 30.17 27.55 11.15
C GLN A 509 30.20 26.54 9.99
N ARG A 510 31.38 26.02 9.63
CA ARG A 510 31.52 25.04 8.55
C ARG A 510 31.01 23.67 9.01
N GLN A 511 31.46 23.21 10.17
CA GLN A 511 31.07 21.92 10.75
C GLN A 511 29.57 21.85 11.07
N LEU A 512 28.95 22.93 11.56
CA LEU A 512 27.49 22.98 11.73
C LEU A 512 26.75 22.99 10.39
N ARG A 513 27.26 23.69 9.37
CA ARG A 513 26.67 23.64 8.02
C ARG A 513 26.74 22.23 7.43
N GLU A 514 27.88 21.55 7.54
CA GLU A 514 28.06 20.16 7.12
C GLU A 514 27.07 19.22 7.84
N ALA A 515 26.92 19.34 9.17
CA ALA A 515 25.96 18.56 9.94
C ALA A 515 24.50 18.83 9.54
N MET A 516 24.13 20.10 9.31
CA MET A 516 22.77 20.50 8.93
C MET A 516 22.43 20.16 7.46
N GLN A 517 23.42 20.18 6.56
CA GLN A 517 23.28 19.79 5.14
C GLN A 517 22.90 18.33 4.95
N LYS A 518 23.13 17.47 5.96
CA LYS A 518 22.65 16.08 5.97
C LYS A 518 21.12 15.96 5.95
N LYS A 519 20.37 17.02 6.29
CA LYS A 519 18.88 17.06 6.26
C LYS A 519 18.16 15.86 6.93
N SER A 520 18.84 15.11 7.80
CA SER A 520 18.37 13.81 8.31
C SER A 520 19.04 13.49 9.65
N LEU A 521 18.22 13.19 10.67
CA LEU A 521 18.68 12.83 12.01
C LEU A 521 19.36 11.44 12.08
N TYR A 522 19.14 10.59 11.07
CA TYR A 522 19.65 9.22 11.01
C TYR A 522 21.16 9.17 10.70
N TRP A 523 21.70 10.19 10.02
CA TRP A 523 23.09 10.24 9.55
C TRP A 523 23.99 11.20 10.32
N LEU A 524 23.51 11.69 11.47
CA LEU A 524 24.30 12.45 12.45
C LEU A 524 25.20 11.51 13.25
N THR A 525 26.50 11.77 13.21
CA THR A 525 27.52 11.18 14.08
C THR A 525 27.41 11.75 15.49
N ASP A 526 28.03 11.11 16.49
CA ASP A 526 27.99 11.62 17.87
C ASP A 526 28.70 12.99 18.01
N ALA A 527 29.73 13.25 17.20
CA ALA A 527 30.37 14.57 17.10
C ALA A 527 29.43 15.64 16.52
N ASP A 528 28.61 15.29 15.50
CA ASP A 528 27.58 16.19 14.98
C ASP A 528 26.54 16.50 16.08
N ARG A 529 26.09 15.47 16.81
CA ARG A 529 25.08 15.61 17.87
C ARG A 529 25.56 16.51 18.99
N GLN A 530 26.76 16.25 19.52
CA GLN A 530 27.37 17.08 20.56
C GLN A 530 27.45 18.55 20.12
N ARG A 531 28.01 18.82 18.93
CA ARG A 531 28.17 20.18 18.42
C ARG A 531 26.83 20.88 18.16
N LEU A 532 25.85 20.18 17.60
CA LEU A 532 24.48 20.69 17.39
C LEU A 532 23.86 21.12 18.74
N TRP A 533 23.98 20.31 19.79
CA TRP A 533 23.42 20.63 21.09
C TRP A 533 24.15 21.79 21.80
N GLU A 534 25.49 21.78 21.78
CA GLU A 534 26.32 22.84 22.36
C GLU A 534 26.04 24.20 21.72
N LYS A 535 25.85 24.23 20.39
CA LYS A 535 25.67 25.47 19.61
C LYS A 535 24.21 25.79 19.27
N ARG A 536 23.23 25.09 19.87
CA ARG A 536 21.78 25.18 19.55
C ARG A 536 21.23 26.61 19.44
N CYS A 537 21.72 27.54 20.27
CA CYS A 537 21.31 28.94 20.29
C CYS A 537 21.64 29.74 19.01
N HIS A 538 22.50 29.21 18.13
CA HIS A 538 22.83 29.78 16.82
C HIS A 538 22.00 29.16 15.67
N CYS A 539 21.28 28.08 15.92
CA CYS A 539 20.57 27.31 14.88
C CYS A 539 19.16 27.82 14.55
N HIS A 540 18.62 28.77 15.33
CA HIS A 540 17.25 29.30 15.16
C HIS A 540 16.94 29.88 13.77
N ALA A 541 17.95 30.28 13.00
CA ALA A 541 17.79 30.77 11.64
C ALA A 541 17.36 29.69 10.62
N SER A 542 17.41 28.40 11.00
CA SER A 542 17.02 27.28 10.14
C SER A 542 15.93 26.44 10.83
N PRO A 543 14.63 26.68 10.54
CA PRO A 543 13.54 25.99 11.23
C PRO A 543 13.63 24.46 11.17
N GLY A 544 14.08 23.91 10.04
CA GLY A 544 14.32 22.47 9.83
C GLY A 544 15.43 21.85 10.68
N ALA A 545 16.19 22.62 11.45
CA ALA A 545 17.21 22.10 12.35
C ALA A 545 16.64 21.46 13.63
N LEU A 546 15.41 21.80 14.04
CA LEU A 546 14.85 21.38 15.33
C LEU A 546 14.82 19.84 15.53
N PRO A 547 14.37 19.00 14.58
CA PRO A 547 14.40 17.54 14.76
C PRO A 547 15.83 17.02 14.99
N MET A 548 16.83 17.62 14.34
CA MET A 548 18.24 17.27 14.53
C MET A 548 18.74 17.69 15.91
N LEU A 549 18.37 18.88 16.39
CA LEU A 549 18.69 19.37 17.75
C LEU A 549 18.06 18.50 18.84
N LEU A 550 16.78 18.17 18.72
CA LEU A 550 16.07 17.31 19.68
C LEU A 550 16.65 15.88 19.69
N ALA A 551 16.99 15.32 18.52
CA ALA A 551 17.67 14.02 18.41
C ALA A 551 19.12 14.03 18.94
N SER A 552 19.65 15.22 19.23
CA SER A 552 20.98 15.49 19.78
C SER A 552 20.95 15.89 21.26
N ALA A 553 19.77 15.98 21.89
CA ALA A 553 19.66 16.26 23.32
C ALA A 553 20.43 15.20 24.14
N PRO A 554 21.26 15.61 25.13
CA PRO A 554 22.18 14.73 25.83
C PRO A 554 21.47 13.80 26.82
N SER A 555 20.31 14.22 27.34
CA SER A 555 19.44 13.46 28.23
C SER A 555 18.00 13.93 28.04
N TRP A 556 17.06 13.02 28.28
CA TRP A 556 15.62 13.31 28.39
C TRP A 556 15.12 13.15 29.84
N ASP A 557 16.05 13.16 30.80
CA ASP A 557 15.69 13.21 32.22
C ASP A 557 14.99 14.52 32.60
N TRP A 558 14.30 14.48 33.74
CA TRP A 558 13.49 15.61 34.23
C TRP A 558 14.28 16.93 34.34
N GLY A 559 15.59 16.86 34.60
CA GLY A 559 16.45 18.04 34.72
C GLY A 559 16.77 18.72 33.40
N CYS A 560 16.75 17.99 32.27
CA CYS A 560 16.97 18.55 30.94
C CYS A 560 15.68 19.03 30.25
N LEU A 561 14.50 18.57 30.68
CA LEU A 561 13.22 18.96 30.09
C LEU A 561 12.95 20.48 30.10
N PRO A 562 13.26 21.29 31.14
CA PRO A 562 13.04 22.74 31.11
C PRO A 562 13.75 23.43 29.93
N ASP A 563 15.00 23.05 29.64
CA ASP A 563 15.78 23.60 28.52
C ASP A 563 15.25 23.13 27.17
N ILE A 564 14.84 21.86 27.06
CA ILE A 564 14.22 21.31 25.84
C ILE A 564 12.90 22.02 25.55
N TYR A 565 12.05 22.23 26.56
CA TYR A 565 10.77 22.90 26.42
C TYR A 565 10.94 24.42 26.19
N ALA A 566 11.98 25.05 26.74
CA ALA A 566 12.38 26.42 26.38
C ALA A 566 12.84 26.53 24.92
N LEU A 567 13.57 25.53 24.40
CA LEU A 567 13.96 25.47 22.99
C LEU A 567 12.73 25.32 22.07
N LEU A 568 11.80 24.42 22.41
CA LEU A 568 10.55 24.19 21.67
C LEU A 568 9.67 25.45 21.63
N SER A 569 9.36 26.03 22.78
CA SER A 569 8.46 27.21 22.90
C SER A 569 8.99 28.46 22.20
N GLN A 570 10.31 28.56 22.03
CA GLN A 570 10.95 29.63 21.28
C GLN A 570 11.02 29.39 19.77
N TRP A 571 10.92 28.13 19.31
CA TRP A 571 11.13 27.82 17.91
C TRP A 571 10.02 28.44 17.05
N SER A 572 10.39 28.97 15.88
CA SER A 572 9.38 29.40 14.92
C SER A 572 8.55 28.20 14.47
N SER A 573 7.24 28.41 14.26
CA SER A 573 6.37 27.34 13.76
C SER A 573 6.98 26.74 12.49
N MET A 574 7.25 25.44 12.53
CA MET A 574 7.70 24.72 11.35
C MET A 574 6.54 24.63 10.34
N SER A 575 6.86 24.31 9.07
CA SER A 575 5.82 23.89 8.14
C SER A 575 5.16 22.60 8.65
N HIS A 576 3.89 22.36 8.32
CA HIS A 576 3.23 21.09 8.66
C HIS A 576 3.95 19.89 8.02
N GLN A 577 4.64 20.08 6.89
CA GLN A 577 5.46 19.08 6.21
C GLN A 577 6.71 18.68 7.03
N ASP A 578 7.42 19.66 7.59
CA ASP A 578 8.57 19.40 8.46
C ASP A 578 8.15 18.81 9.82
N ALA A 579 7.05 19.31 10.38
CA ALA A 579 6.52 18.90 11.68
C ALA A 579 6.17 17.41 11.76
N LEU A 580 5.88 16.76 10.63
CA LEU A 580 5.70 15.29 10.55
C LEU A 580 6.92 14.52 11.08
N GLY A 581 8.14 15.04 10.91
CA GLY A 581 9.36 14.40 11.43
C GLY A 581 9.39 14.27 12.95
N LEU A 582 8.68 15.14 13.67
CA LEU A 582 8.55 15.08 15.14
C LEU A 582 7.57 13.99 15.61
N LEU A 583 6.90 13.28 14.70
CA LEU A 583 6.05 12.12 15.00
C LEU A 583 6.76 10.77 14.86
N HIS A 584 8.04 10.73 14.47
CA HIS A 584 8.84 9.50 14.44
C HIS A 584 8.98 8.85 15.82
N ALA A 585 9.25 7.54 15.84
CA ALA A 585 9.54 6.77 17.05
C ALA A 585 10.65 7.35 17.94
N THR A 586 11.59 8.10 17.34
CA THR A 586 12.70 8.78 18.04
C THR A 586 12.23 9.89 18.99
N PHE A 587 11.02 10.42 18.79
CA PHE A 587 10.43 11.49 19.60
C PHE A 587 9.16 10.97 20.29
N PRO A 588 9.27 10.29 21.45
CA PRO A 588 8.11 9.82 22.20
C PRO A 588 7.54 10.90 23.13
N ASP A 589 8.32 11.91 23.52
CA ASP A 589 7.96 12.96 24.48
C ASP A 589 6.64 13.66 24.08
N GLN A 590 5.75 13.81 25.07
CA GLN A 590 4.41 14.35 24.84
C GLN A 590 4.38 15.84 24.46
N GLU A 591 5.34 16.65 24.89
CA GLU A 591 5.38 18.08 24.55
C GLU A 591 5.89 18.29 23.12
N VAL A 592 6.90 17.52 22.70
CA VAL A 592 7.33 17.46 21.30
C VAL A 592 6.17 17.04 20.40
N ARG A 593 5.45 15.95 20.75
CA ARG A 593 4.29 15.48 19.97
C ARG A 593 3.12 16.46 19.98
N ARG A 594 2.87 17.13 21.11
CA ARG A 594 1.85 18.18 21.22
C ARG A 594 2.18 19.37 20.31
N THR A 595 3.42 19.85 20.36
CA THR A 595 3.94 20.94 19.52
C THR A 595 3.86 20.58 18.03
N ALA A 596 4.28 19.36 17.66
CA ALA A 596 4.17 18.85 16.29
C ALA A 596 2.72 18.86 15.78
N VAL A 597 1.78 18.35 16.58
CA VAL A 597 0.35 18.34 16.22
C VAL A 597 -0.25 19.74 16.15
N GLN A 598 0.19 20.68 17.00
CA GLN A 598 -0.24 22.09 16.92
C GLN A 598 0.19 22.73 15.60
N TRP A 599 1.42 22.51 15.15
CA TRP A 599 1.90 23.00 13.85
C TRP A 599 1.18 22.30 12.68
N ILE A 600 0.90 21.01 12.80
CA ILE A 600 0.13 20.25 11.80
C ILE A 600 -1.35 20.67 11.73
N ASP A 601 -1.98 21.18 12.79
CA ASP A 601 -3.42 21.57 12.77
C ASP A 601 -3.74 22.67 11.73
N SER A 602 -2.71 23.39 11.27
CA SER A 602 -2.77 24.37 10.15
C SER A 602 -3.04 23.76 8.77
N ILE A 603 -2.83 22.46 8.59
CA ILE A 603 -2.95 21.79 7.27
C ILE A 603 -4.41 21.80 6.76
N SER A 604 -4.60 22.01 5.46
CA SER A 604 -5.92 21.90 4.82
C SER A 604 -6.44 20.45 4.81
N ASP A 605 -7.77 20.23 4.79
CA ASP A 605 -8.34 18.87 4.75
C ASP A 605 -7.94 18.10 3.47
N THR A 606 -7.86 18.79 2.33
CA THR A 606 -7.41 18.20 1.05
C THR A 606 -5.96 17.74 1.11
N GLU A 607 -5.07 18.49 1.78
CA GLU A 607 -3.66 18.11 1.91
C GLU A 607 -3.43 17.10 3.05
N LEU A 608 -4.26 17.11 4.10
CA LEU A 608 -4.22 16.09 5.15
C LEU A 608 -4.38 14.67 4.59
N LEU A 609 -5.20 14.50 3.53
CA LEU A 609 -5.34 13.21 2.82
C LEU A 609 -4.03 12.72 2.19
N ASP A 610 -3.07 13.60 1.89
CA ASP A 610 -1.75 13.22 1.37
C ASP A 610 -0.78 12.74 2.43
N TYR A 611 -1.08 12.93 3.72
CA TYR A 611 -0.24 12.45 4.83
C TYR A 611 -0.99 11.52 5.80
N LEU A 612 -2.31 11.35 5.63
CA LEU A 612 -3.15 10.51 6.48
C LEU A 612 -2.62 9.06 6.66
N PRO A 613 -2.12 8.34 5.63
CA PRO A 613 -1.50 7.03 5.82
C PRO A 613 -0.32 7.04 6.82
N GLN A 614 0.56 8.03 6.72
CA GLN A 614 1.72 8.21 7.59
C GLN A 614 1.30 8.57 9.01
N LEU A 615 0.28 9.44 9.16
CA LEU A 615 -0.29 9.76 10.46
C LEU A 615 -0.95 8.53 11.12
N VAL A 616 -1.61 7.66 10.34
CA VAL A 616 -2.16 6.39 10.86
C VAL A 616 -1.08 5.37 11.23
N GLN A 617 0.09 5.38 10.58
CA GLN A 617 1.24 4.61 11.06
C GLN A 617 1.92 5.25 12.27
N ALA A 618 1.98 6.59 12.35
CA ALA A 618 2.53 7.31 13.50
C ALA A 618 1.77 7.02 14.81
N LEU A 619 0.49 6.65 14.72
CA LEU A 619 -0.29 6.10 15.84
C LEU A 619 0.34 4.86 16.49
N LYS A 620 1.25 4.12 15.84
CA LYS A 620 2.01 3.02 16.46
C LYS A 620 3.08 3.50 17.44
N TYR A 621 3.59 4.72 17.24
CA TYR A 621 4.65 5.33 18.06
C TYR A 621 4.12 6.09 19.28
N GLU A 622 2.81 6.28 19.39
CA GLU A 622 2.20 6.86 20.59
C GLU A 622 2.37 5.93 21.80
N CYS A 623 2.86 6.47 22.92
CA CYS A 623 3.03 5.66 24.14
C CYS A 623 1.66 5.21 24.71
N TYR A 624 0.64 6.06 24.57
CA TYR A 624 -0.69 5.94 25.17
C TYR A 624 -1.80 5.91 24.10
N LEU A 625 -3.00 5.41 24.45
CA LEU A 625 -4.17 5.38 23.56
C LEU A 625 -4.82 6.76 23.36
N ASP A 626 -4.77 7.62 24.38
CA ASP A 626 -5.17 9.02 24.28
C ASP A 626 -3.91 9.86 24.08
N SER A 627 -3.84 10.59 22.97
CA SER A 627 -2.69 11.41 22.59
C SER A 627 -3.11 12.62 21.74
N PRO A 628 -2.24 13.64 21.60
CA PRO A 628 -2.51 14.79 20.72
C PRO A 628 -2.86 14.35 19.29
N LEU A 629 -2.13 13.37 18.74
CA LEU A 629 -2.33 12.87 17.38
C LEU A 629 -3.69 12.15 17.22
N VAL A 630 -4.07 11.30 18.20
CA VAL A 630 -5.39 10.64 18.20
C VAL A 630 -6.52 11.66 18.23
N ARG A 631 -6.42 12.66 19.11
CA ARG A 631 -7.43 13.73 19.23
C ARG A 631 -7.53 14.56 17.95
N PHE A 632 -6.40 14.88 17.33
CA PHE A 632 -6.35 15.58 16.04
C PHE A 632 -7.03 14.79 14.93
N LEU A 633 -6.64 13.52 14.71
CA LEU A 633 -7.25 12.69 13.66
C LEU A 633 -8.75 12.49 13.87
N MET A 634 -9.20 12.27 15.10
CA MET A 634 -10.62 12.17 15.43
C MET A 634 -11.38 13.48 15.20
N LYS A 635 -10.82 14.63 15.61
CA LYS A 635 -11.39 15.97 15.35
C LYS A 635 -11.56 16.21 13.84
N ARG A 636 -10.52 15.95 13.04
CA ARG A 636 -10.54 16.17 11.59
C ARG A 636 -11.49 15.20 10.88
N ALA A 637 -11.51 13.93 11.27
CA ALA A 637 -12.44 12.94 10.73
C ALA A 637 -13.90 13.35 10.94
N ILE A 638 -14.31 13.70 12.17
CA ILE A 638 -15.71 14.05 12.48
C ILE A 638 -16.21 15.27 11.67
N CYS A 639 -15.31 16.15 11.23
CA CYS A 639 -15.65 17.32 10.43
C CYS A 639 -15.70 17.07 8.90
N ASP A 640 -15.05 16.03 8.37
CA ASP A 640 -14.96 15.79 6.92
C ASP A 640 -15.21 14.32 6.51
N LEU A 641 -16.07 14.15 5.49
CA LEU A 641 -16.49 12.85 4.99
C LEU A 641 -15.34 12.07 4.31
N LYS A 642 -14.47 12.74 3.55
CA LYS A 642 -13.34 12.09 2.87
C LYS A 642 -12.31 11.61 3.89
N ILE A 643 -11.98 12.44 4.88
CA ILE A 643 -11.08 12.07 5.99
C ILE A 643 -11.66 10.91 6.78
N THR A 644 -12.94 10.94 7.19
CA THR A 644 -13.56 9.79 7.88
C THR A 644 -13.53 8.52 7.03
N HIS A 645 -13.86 8.60 5.73
CA HIS A 645 -13.86 7.45 4.82
C HIS A 645 -12.47 6.81 4.71
N TYR A 646 -11.44 7.59 4.43
CA TYR A 646 -10.07 7.06 4.29
C TYR A 646 -9.49 6.62 5.64
N PHE A 647 -9.77 7.33 6.73
CA PHE A 647 -9.33 6.94 8.08
C PHE A 647 -9.95 5.61 8.53
N PHE A 648 -11.26 5.40 8.29
CA PHE A 648 -11.93 4.11 8.54
C PHE A 648 -11.20 2.96 7.85
N TRP A 649 -10.91 3.09 6.56
CA TRP A 649 -10.28 2.02 5.79
C TRP A 649 -8.82 1.76 6.19
N LEU A 650 -8.05 2.81 6.49
CA LEU A 650 -6.67 2.67 6.97
C LEU A 650 -6.63 1.98 8.36
N LEU A 651 -7.53 2.33 9.27
CA LEU A 651 -7.71 1.62 10.55
C LEU A 651 -8.14 0.16 10.32
N LYS A 652 -9.08 -0.09 9.41
CA LYS A 652 -9.61 -1.42 9.09
C LYS A 652 -8.54 -2.35 8.51
N ASP A 653 -7.66 -1.84 7.66
CA ASP A 653 -6.50 -2.61 7.16
C ASP A 653 -5.51 -2.92 8.32
N GLY A 654 -5.28 -1.93 9.19
CA GLY A 654 -4.49 -2.07 10.41
C GLY A 654 -4.99 -3.12 11.42
N LEU A 655 -6.26 -3.53 11.37
CA LEU A 655 -6.78 -4.62 12.23
C LEU A 655 -6.09 -5.97 12.01
N LYS A 656 -5.40 -6.17 10.87
CA LYS A 656 -4.63 -7.39 10.59
C LYS A 656 -3.18 -7.32 11.10
N ASP A 657 -2.78 -6.20 11.68
CA ASP A 657 -1.48 -6.05 12.33
C ASP A 657 -1.43 -6.89 13.61
N SER A 658 -0.44 -7.79 13.72
CA SER A 658 -0.35 -8.71 14.84
C SER A 658 -0.19 -8.00 16.18
N GLN A 659 0.56 -6.89 16.22
CA GLN A 659 0.94 -6.19 17.45
C GLN A 659 0.05 -4.98 17.78
N PHE A 660 -0.49 -4.31 16.75
CA PHE A 660 -1.21 -3.04 16.88
C PHE A 660 -2.72 -3.11 16.62
N SER A 661 -3.24 -4.27 16.19
CA SER A 661 -4.68 -4.50 15.92
C SER A 661 -5.63 -3.95 16.99
N ILE A 662 -5.36 -4.19 18.27
CA ILE A 662 -6.21 -3.72 19.39
C ILE A 662 -6.27 -2.20 19.49
N ARG A 663 -5.16 -1.50 19.22
CA ARG A 663 -5.13 -0.03 19.18
C ARG A 663 -6.02 0.50 18.07
N TYR A 664 -5.90 -0.10 16.88
CA TYR A 664 -6.75 0.24 15.74
C TYR A 664 -8.22 -0.14 15.97
N GLN A 665 -8.52 -1.22 16.70
CA GLN A 665 -9.88 -1.61 17.08
C GLN A 665 -10.54 -0.57 18.00
N TYR A 666 -9.84 -0.06 19.03
CA TYR A 666 -10.37 1.01 19.88
C TYR A 666 -10.65 2.30 19.12
N LEU A 667 -9.73 2.71 18.23
CA LEU A 667 -9.89 3.91 17.41
C LEU A 667 -11.02 3.76 16.38
N LEU A 668 -11.15 2.57 15.77
CA LEU A 668 -12.23 2.27 14.85
C LEU A 668 -13.59 2.25 15.55
N ALA A 669 -13.66 1.68 16.76
CA ALA A 669 -14.87 1.73 17.59
C ALA A 669 -15.26 3.17 17.92
N ALA A 670 -14.31 4.02 18.31
CA ALA A 670 -14.55 5.44 18.56
C ALA A 670 -15.01 6.20 17.31
N LEU A 671 -14.40 5.93 16.15
CA LEU A 671 -14.82 6.51 14.87
C LEU A 671 -16.26 6.11 14.51
N LEU A 672 -16.60 4.82 14.67
CA LEU A 672 -17.94 4.30 14.40
C LEU A 672 -19.00 4.83 15.38
N CYS A 673 -18.65 5.09 16.65
CA CYS A 673 -19.53 5.81 17.57
C CYS A 673 -19.88 7.21 17.01
N CYS A 674 -18.87 7.92 16.51
CA CYS A 674 -18.98 9.35 16.16
C CYS A 674 -19.40 9.66 14.71
N CYS A 675 -19.34 8.72 13.77
CA CYS A 675 -19.56 9.02 12.35
C CYS A 675 -21.04 9.11 11.91
N GLY A 676 -21.99 8.75 12.78
CA GLY A 676 -23.42 8.75 12.49
C GLY A 676 -23.92 7.50 11.75
N LYS A 677 -25.23 7.24 11.84
CA LYS A 677 -25.85 5.98 11.40
C LYS A 677 -25.69 5.74 9.89
N GLY A 678 -25.99 6.73 9.07
CA GLY A 678 -25.94 6.58 7.61
C GLY A 678 -24.55 6.19 7.09
N LEU A 679 -23.49 6.75 7.69
CA LEU A 679 -22.12 6.43 7.31
C LEU A 679 -21.66 5.05 7.84
N ARG A 680 -22.12 4.63 9.03
CA ARG A 680 -21.94 3.24 9.50
C ARG A 680 -22.55 2.23 8.52
N GLU A 681 -23.80 2.43 8.13
CA GLU A 681 -24.53 1.55 7.20
C GLU A 681 -23.95 1.56 5.77
N GLU A 682 -23.31 2.66 5.35
CA GLU A 682 -22.52 2.71 4.13
C GLU A 682 -21.23 1.89 4.28
N PHE A 683 -20.48 2.02 5.38
CA PHE A 683 -19.29 1.19 5.61
C PHE A 683 -19.61 -0.30 5.65
N ASP A 684 -20.72 -0.71 6.26
CA ASP A 684 -21.16 -2.11 6.26
C ASP A 684 -21.45 -2.62 4.84
N ARG A 685 -22.16 -1.84 4.02
CA ARG A 685 -22.40 -2.14 2.59
C ARG A 685 -21.09 -2.25 1.81
N GLN A 686 -20.15 -1.33 1.99
CA GLN A 686 -18.83 -1.38 1.34
C GLN A 686 -18.05 -2.63 1.77
N CYS A 687 -18.08 -2.98 3.05
CA CYS A 687 -17.38 -4.14 3.58
C CYS A 687 -17.95 -5.46 3.03
N LEU A 688 -19.28 -5.55 2.89
CA LEU A 688 -19.95 -6.70 2.28
C LEU A 688 -19.62 -6.81 0.79
N LEU A 689 -19.65 -5.71 0.03
CA LEU A 689 -19.26 -5.67 -1.38
C LEU A 689 -17.79 -6.14 -1.58
N VAL A 690 -16.85 -5.57 -0.82
CA VAL A 690 -15.42 -5.98 -0.86
C VAL A 690 -15.24 -7.46 -0.52
N SER A 691 -16.02 -8.00 0.43
CA SER A 691 -15.91 -9.40 0.84
C SER A 691 -16.46 -10.35 -0.23
N THR A 692 -17.55 -9.95 -0.90
CA THR A 692 -18.13 -10.67 -2.05
C THR A 692 -17.17 -10.67 -3.24
N LEU A 693 -16.59 -9.52 -3.58
CA LEU A 693 -15.57 -9.40 -4.64
C LEU A 693 -14.29 -10.19 -4.33
N ALA A 694 -13.84 -10.20 -3.06
CA ALA A 694 -12.70 -11.02 -2.65
C ALA A 694 -12.95 -12.52 -2.83
N ARG A 695 -14.14 -13.01 -2.47
CA ARG A 695 -14.53 -14.41 -2.70
C ARG A 695 -14.59 -14.74 -4.19
N LEU A 696 -15.20 -13.87 -5.00
CA LEU A 696 -15.27 -14.02 -6.46
C LEU A 696 -13.87 -14.07 -7.09
N ALA A 697 -12.98 -13.16 -6.69
CA ALA A 697 -11.60 -13.10 -7.18
C ALA A 697 -10.83 -14.38 -6.84
N GLN A 698 -10.98 -14.88 -5.62
CA GLN A 698 -10.34 -16.12 -5.18
C GLN A 698 -10.88 -17.33 -5.97
N GLN A 699 -12.20 -17.43 -6.18
CA GLN A 699 -12.82 -18.48 -7.00
C GLN A 699 -12.30 -18.49 -8.45
N VAL A 700 -12.17 -17.31 -9.08
CA VAL A 700 -11.63 -17.18 -10.45
C VAL A 700 -10.14 -17.53 -10.51
N ARG A 701 -9.36 -17.18 -9.48
CA ARG A 701 -7.92 -17.48 -9.38
C ARG A 701 -7.66 -18.98 -9.25
N ASP A 702 -8.38 -19.64 -8.34
CA ASP A 702 -8.22 -21.07 -8.01
C ASP A 702 -8.79 -22.00 -9.10
N ALA A 703 -9.72 -21.52 -9.92
CA ALA A 703 -10.23 -22.27 -11.05
C ALA A 703 -9.14 -22.54 -12.10
N ALA A 704 -9.09 -23.77 -12.61
CA ALA A 704 -8.23 -24.17 -13.73
C ALA A 704 -8.53 -23.33 -14.99
N PRO A 705 -7.55 -22.99 -15.84
CA PRO A 705 -7.77 -22.07 -16.97
C PRO A 705 -8.91 -22.43 -17.93
N SER A 706 -9.21 -23.71 -18.11
CA SER A 706 -10.33 -24.22 -18.93
C SER A 706 -11.71 -24.15 -18.25
N ALA A 707 -11.74 -23.98 -16.93
CA ALA A 707 -12.95 -23.89 -16.11
C ALA A 707 -13.18 -22.49 -15.51
N ARG A 708 -12.31 -21.51 -15.83
CA ARG A 708 -12.49 -20.10 -15.44
C ARG A 708 -13.68 -19.51 -16.18
N GLN A 709 -14.83 -19.54 -15.51
CA GLN A 709 -15.96 -18.66 -15.79
C GLN A 709 -16.13 -17.71 -14.60
N VAL A 710 -16.81 -16.59 -14.82
CA VAL A 710 -17.15 -15.63 -13.74
C VAL A 710 -18.38 -16.12 -12.96
N GLY A 711 -18.33 -17.36 -12.47
CA GLY A 711 -19.32 -17.90 -11.55
C GLY A 711 -19.27 -17.13 -10.23
N GLY A 712 -20.42 -16.79 -9.66
CA GLY A 712 -20.53 -15.87 -8.51
C GLY A 712 -20.87 -14.42 -8.87
N LEU A 713 -21.05 -14.09 -10.17
CA LEU A 713 -21.65 -12.82 -10.58
C LEU A 713 -23.03 -12.60 -9.93
N GLU A 714 -23.78 -13.69 -9.74
CA GLU A 714 -25.10 -13.73 -9.10
C GLU A 714 -25.08 -13.18 -7.68
N ASP A 715 -24.01 -13.43 -6.91
CA ASP A 715 -23.88 -12.91 -5.54
C ASP A 715 -23.72 -11.38 -5.52
N VAL A 716 -22.96 -10.84 -6.48
CA VAL A 716 -22.76 -9.38 -6.60
C VAL A 716 -24.02 -8.71 -7.17
N ALA A 717 -24.72 -9.38 -8.09
CA ALA A 717 -26.03 -8.94 -8.56
C ALA A 717 -27.08 -8.97 -7.45
N GLN A 718 -27.07 -10.00 -6.59
CA GLN A 718 -27.94 -10.11 -5.41
C GLN A 718 -27.63 -9.02 -4.38
N PHE A 719 -26.35 -8.68 -4.15
CA PHE A 719 -25.96 -7.54 -3.32
C PHE A 719 -26.60 -6.24 -3.82
N PHE A 720 -26.46 -5.89 -5.10
CA PHE A 720 -27.08 -4.69 -5.65
C PHE A 720 -28.62 -4.75 -5.67
N LYS A 721 -29.21 -5.93 -5.87
CA LYS A 721 -30.66 -6.14 -5.75
C LYS A 721 -31.19 -5.94 -4.32
N ALA A 722 -30.40 -6.29 -3.31
CA ALA A 722 -30.78 -6.16 -1.89
C ALA A 722 -30.52 -4.76 -1.32
N HIS A 723 -29.42 -4.12 -1.70
CA HIS A 723 -28.98 -2.84 -1.12
C HIS A 723 -29.20 -1.62 -2.04
N GLY A 724 -29.52 -1.82 -3.32
CA GLY A 724 -29.80 -0.78 -4.32
C GLY A 724 -28.56 -0.01 -4.79
N SER A 725 -27.74 0.50 -3.88
CA SER A 725 -26.49 1.20 -4.21
C SER A 725 -25.43 1.11 -3.10
N CYS A 726 -24.18 1.32 -3.49
CA CYS A 726 -23.01 1.32 -2.62
C CYS A 726 -21.99 2.34 -3.12
N ARG A 727 -21.27 3.01 -2.24
CA ARG A 727 -20.10 3.82 -2.58
C ARG A 727 -18.86 2.92 -2.72
N LEU A 728 -17.84 3.34 -3.45
CA LEU A 728 -16.62 2.53 -3.62
C LEU A 728 -15.54 2.94 -2.59
N PRO A 729 -14.75 1.99 -2.04
CA PRO A 729 -13.60 2.29 -1.18
C PRO A 729 -12.59 3.27 -1.79
N LEU A 730 -12.47 3.32 -3.12
CA LEU A 730 -11.59 4.26 -3.85
C LEU A 730 -11.91 5.74 -3.57
N SER A 731 -13.19 6.10 -3.42
CA SER A 731 -13.63 7.46 -3.08
C SER A 731 -15.11 7.44 -2.67
N PRO A 732 -15.51 8.16 -1.60
CA PRO A 732 -16.92 8.29 -1.21
C PRO A 732 -17.79 9.02 -2.26
N SER A 733 -17.18 9.72 -3.24
CA SER A 733 -17.92 10.33 -4.36
C SER A 733 -18.33 9.34 -5.45
N LEU A 734 -17.81 8.11 -5.45
CA LEU A 734 -18.10 7.08 -6.47
C LEU A 734 -19.27 6.19 -6.03
N LEU A 735 -20.50 6.57 -6.40
CA LEU A 735 -21.73 5.84 -6.05
C LEU A 735 -22.23 4.94 -7.20
N VAL A 736 -22.40 3.65 -6.93
CA VAL A 736 -22.69 2.61 -7.94
C VAL A 736 -23.94 1.77 -7.60
N LYS A 737 -24.64 1.26 -8.63
CA LYS A 737 -25.89 0.47 -8.51
C LYS A 737 -25.88 -0.90 -9.23
N GLY A 738 -24.78 -1.26 -9.85
CA GLY A 738 -24.66 -2.49 -10.63
C GLY A 738 -23.23 -2.71 -11.11
N ILE A 739 -22.95 -3.86 -11.72
CA ILE A 739 -21.61 -4.25 -12.13
C ILE A 739 -21.62 -5.22 -13.31
N ASP A 740 -20.75 -4.99 -14.27
CA ASP A 740 -20.31 -5.98 -15.26
C ASP A 740 -18.88 -6.42 -14.88
N CYS A 741 -18.59 -7.72 -14.89
CA CYS A 741 -17.29 -8.24 -14.44
C CYS A 741 -16.70 -9.25 -15.42
N SER A 742 -15.40 -9.10 -15.69
CA SER A 742 -14.51 -10.06 -16.36
C SER A 742 -13.20 -10.17 -15.57
N TYR A 743 -12.15 -10.76 -16.14
CA TYR A 743 -10.83 -10.87 -15.50
C TYR A 743 -9.72 -10.67 -16.53
N PHE A 744 -8.51 -10.38 -16.05
CA PHE A 744 -7.31 -10.32 -16.88
C PHE A 744 -6.63 -11.69 -16.98
N ASN A 745 -6.13 -12.04 -18.16
CA ASN A 745 -5.36 -13.28 -18.41
C ASN A 745 -3.88 -13.16 -17.96
N SER A 746 -3.62 -12.55 -16.80
CA SER A 746 -2.28 -12.44 -16.21
C SER A 746 -2.06 -13.51 -15.13
N ASN A 747 -0.83 -13.62 -14.60
CA ASN A 747 -0.49 -14.59 -13.55
C ASN A 747 -1.31 -14.41 -12.26
N ALA A 748 -1.63 -13.16 -11.89
CA ALA A 748 -2.43 -12.84 -10.71
C ALA A 748 -3.96 -12.95 -10.94
N VAL A 749 -4.40 -13.06 -12.20
CA VAL A 749 -5.82 -13.16 -12.62
C VAL A 749 -6.77 -12.14 -11.95
N PRO A 750 -6.42 -10.83 -11.88
CA PRO A 750 -7.26 -9.85 -11.19
C PRO A 750 -8.58 -9.63 -11.93
N LEU A 751 -9.62 -9.29 -11.17
CA LEU A 751 -10.94 -8.99 -11.74
C LEU A 751 -10.92 -7.63 -12.43
N LYS A 752 -11.60 -7.56 -13.58
CA LYS A 752 -11.87 -6.36 -14.35
C LYS A 752 -13.35 -6.00 -14.17
N LEU A 753 -13.61 -4.93 -13.43
CA LEU A 753 -14.93 -4.50 -13.02
C LEU A 753 -15.34 -3.23 -13.79
N SER A 754 -16.59 -3.18 -14.22
CA SER A 754 -17.24 -2.00 -14.81
C SER A 754 -18.52 -1.74 -14.02
N PHE A 755 -18.45 -0.85 -13.04
CA PHE A 755 -19.59 -0.51 -12.21
C PHE A 755 -20.52 0.48 -12.91
N GLN A 756 -21.83 0.24 -12.80
CA GLN A 756 -22.85 1.12 -13.31
C GLN A 756 -23.03 2.30 -12.37
N ASN A 757 -22.83 3.52 -12.88
CA ASN A 757 -22.99 4.75 -12.11
C ASN A 757 -24.44 4.94 -11.66
N VAL A 758 -24.67 5.43 -10.43
CA VAL A 758 -26.02 5.81 -10.02
C VAL A 758 -26.52 7.00 -10.84
N ASP A 759 -25.66 8.01 -11.02
CA ASP A 759 -25.94 9.21 -11.79
C ASP A 759 -26.00 8.88 -13.30
N PRO A 760 -27.14 9.12 -13.98
CA PRO A 760 -27.30 8.81 -15.40
C PRO A 760 -26.47 9.70 -16.33
N LEU A 761 -25.90 10.81 -15.84
CA LEU A 761 -24.98 11.67 -16.60
C LEU A 761 -23.53 11.19 -16.51
N GLY A 762 -23.24 10.28 -15.58
CA GLY A 762 -21.91 9.70 -15.34
C GLY A 762 -21.62 8.47 -16.19
N GLU A 763 -20.35 8.28 -16.53
CA GLU A 763 -19.87 7.05 -17.18
C GLU A 763 -19.72 5.88 -16.19
N ASN A 764 -19.68 4.66 -16.72
CA ASN A 764 -19.38 3.46 -15.94
C ASN A 764 -17.97 3.51 -15.34
N ILE A 765 -17.88 3.24 -14.04
CA ILE A 765 -16.65 3.33 -13.26
C ILE A 765 -15.86 2.04 -13.42
N ARG A 766 -14.71 2.10 -14.12
CA ARG A 766 -13.86 0.94 -14.42
C ARG A 766 -12.79 0.76 -13.34
N VAL A 767 -12.76 -0.42 -12.73
CA VAL A 767 -11.90 -0.76 -11.58
C VAL A 767 -11.25 -2.12 -11.81
N ILE A 768 -9.98 -2.25 -11.44
CA ILE A 768 -9.28 -3.52 -11.30
C ILE A 768 -9.35 -3.91 -9.82
N PHE A 769 -9.85 -5.11 -9.50
CA PHE A 769 -9.83 -5.64 -8.15
C PHE A 769 -8.79 -6.77 -8.07
N LYS A 770 -7.71 -6.52 -7.33
CA LYS A 770 -6.61 -7.47 -7.10
C LYS A 770 -6.84 -8.24 -5.80
N CYS A 771 -6.58 -9.55 -5.81
CA CYS A 771 -6.67 -10.43 -4.64
C CYS A 771 -5.52 -11.45 -4.66
N GLY A 772 -4.59 -11.30 -3.73
CA GLY A 772 -3.29 -11.97 -3.70
C GLY A 772 -2.12 -11.00 -3.51
N ASP A 773 -2.28 -9.75 -3.96
CA ASP A 773 -1.23 -8.73 -4.00
C ASP A 773 -1.44 -7.69 -2.89
N ASP A 774 -0.34 -7.17 -2.31
CA ASP A 774 -0.39 -6.15 -1.26
C ASP A 774 -0.33 -4.73 -1.84
N LEU A 775 -1.49 -4.10 -2.02
CA LEU A 775 -1.59 -2.77 -2.64
C LEU A 775 -1.16 -1.62 -1.71
N ARG A 776 -0.73 -1.88 -0.47
CA ARG A 776 -0.21 -0.83 0.42
C ARG A 776 1.04 -0.18 -0.18
N GLN A 777 1.84 -0.94 -0.92
CA GLN A 777 3.01 -0.45 -1.62
C GLN A 777 2.64 0.41 -2.84
N ASP A 778 1.77 -0.06 -3.74
CA ASP A 778 1.27 0.75 -4.87
C ASP A 778 0.64 2.07 -4.39
N MET A 779 -0.15 2.01 -3.31
CA MET A 779 -0.76 3.18 -2.68
C MET A 779 0.30 4.18 -2.16
N LEU A 780 1.36 3.69 -1.48
CA LEU A 780 2.47 4.52 -1.01
C LEU A 780 3.27 5.12 -2.17
N THR A 781 3.57 4.35 -3.23
CA THR A 781 4.29 4.85 -4.40
C THR A 781 3.49 5.94 -5.13
N LEU A 782 2.20 5.72 -5.37
CA LEU A 782 1.33 6.72 -6.00
C LEU A 782 1.13 7.98 -5.14
N GLN A 783 1.11 7.83 -3.81
CA GLN A 783 1.11 8.94 -2.88
C GLN A 783 2.40 9.78 -2.99
N MET A 784 3.58 9.14 -3.01
CA MET A 784 4.85 9.85 -3.20
C MET A 784 4.91 10.57 -4.56
N ILE A 785 4.46 9.93 -5.64
CA ILE A 785 4.37 10.55 -6.98
C ILE A 785 3.40 11.73 -6.97
N ARG A 786 2.27 11.66 -6.25
CA ARG A 786 1.32 12.77 -6.11
C ARG A 786 1.93 13.96 -5.38
N ILE A 787 2.74 13.72 -4.34
CA ILE A 787 3.49 14.76 -3.63
C ILE A 787 4.56 15.38 -4.53
N MET A 788 5.32 14.57 -5.29
CA MET A 788 6.26 15.08 -6.31
C MET A 788 5.57 15.98 -7.33
N ASN A 789 4.41 15.55 -7.87
CA ASN A 789 3.63 16.36 -8.81
C ASN A 789 3.13 17.67 -8.17
N LYS A 790 2.73 17.66 -6.88
CA LYS A 790 2.35 18.90 -6.18
C LYS A 790 3.53 19.87 -6.05
N ILE A 791 4.71 19.39 -5.67
CA ILE A 791 5.94 20.20 -5.59
C ILE A 791 6.27 20.81 -6.96
N TRP A 792 6.28 20.00 -8.03
CA TRP A 792 6.56 20.50 -9.37
C TRP A 792 5.54 21.57 -9.81
N VAL A 793 4.24 21.33 -9.62
CA VAL A 793 3.18 22.28 -10.00
C VAL A 793 3.23 23.58 -9.17
N GLN A 794 3.61 23.52 -7.89
CA GLN A 794 3.82 24.70 -7.03
C GLN A 794 4.94 25.61 -7.57
N GLU A 795 5.99 25.02 -8.14
CA GLU A 795 7.11 25.72 -8.78
C GLU A 795 6.85 26.05 -10.26
N GLY A 796 5.60 25.92 -10.74
CA GLY A 796 5.19 26.23 -12.11
C GLY A 796 5.45 25.14 -13.16
N LEU A 797 5.89 23.95 -12.74
CA LEU A 797 6.32 22.86 -13.61
C LEU A 797 5.28 21.72 -13.67
N ASP A 798 4.33 21.75 -14.61
CA ASP A 798 3.43 20.61 -14.82
C ASP A 798 4.08 19.52 -15.67
N MET A 799 4.66 18.52 -15.00
CA MET A 799 5.24 17.31 -15.59
C MET A 799 4.23 16.36 -16.26
N ARG A 800 2.97 16.78 -16.48
CA ARG A 800 1.91 16.02 -17.17
C ARG A 800 1.67 14.61 -16.61
N MET A 801 1.98 14.38 -15.33
CA MET A 801 1.85 13.06 -14.69
C MET A 801 0.41 12.54 -14.69
N VAL A 802 0.23 11.25 -15.02
CA VAL A 802 -1.01 10.51 -14.80
C VAL A 802 -0.93 9.80 -13.44
N ILE A 803 -1.78 10.22 -12.51
CA ILE A 803 -1.88 9.64 -11.17
C ILE A 803 -3.29 9.06 -11.02
N PHE A 804 -3.39 7.75 -10.80
CA PHE A 804 -4.64 7.01 -10.67
C PHE A 804 -4.90 6.59 -9.23
N ARG A 805 -6.17 6.41 -8.85
CA ARG A 805 -6.51 5.93 -7.49
C ARG A 805 -6.14 4.46 -7.34
N CYS A 806 -5.38 4.16 -6.28
CA CYS A 806 -5.10 2.81 -5.81
C CYS A 806 -5.36 2.76 -4.31
N PHE A 807 -6.04 1.72 -3.83
CA PHE A 807 -6.45 1.67 -2.43
C PHE A 807 -6.54 0.23 -1.89
N SER A 808 -5.86 -0.01 -0.76
CA SER A 808 -5.93 -1.26 0.01
C SER A 808 -7.31 -1.41 0.65
N THR A 809 -7.88 -2.61 0.61
CA THR A 809 -9.16 -2.94 1.29
C THR A 809 -8.98 -4.06 2.33
N GLY A 810 -7.75 -4.20 2.83
CA GLY A 810 -7.29 -5.27 3.70
C GLY A 810 -6.07 -6.00 3.11
N ARG A 811 -5.13 -6.44 3.96
CA ARG A 811 -3.97 -7.30 3.59
C ARG A 811 -4.25 -8.23 2.42
N GLY A 812 -3.46 -8.09 1.35
CA GLY A 812 -3.51 -8.93 0.14
C GLY A 812 -4.67 -8.65 -0.81
N ARG A 813 -5.39 -7.53 -0.71
CA ARG A 813 -6.47 -7.18 -1.65
C ARG A 813 -6.73 -5.67 -1.75
N GLY A 814 -7.21 -5.22 -2.90
CA GLY A 814 -7.63 -3.84 -3.07
C GLY A 814 -8.12 -3.50 -4.48
N MET A 815 -8.36 -2.21 -4.68
CA MET A 815 -8.93 -1.64 -5.89
C MET A 815 -7.93 -0.69 -6.55
N VAL A 816 -7.91 -0.70 -7.88
CA VAL A 816 -7.12 0.20 -8.72
C VAL A 816 -8.02 0.79 -9.81
N GLU A 817 -7.97 2.09 -10.00
CA GLU A 817 -8.67 2.81 -11.08
C GLU A 817 -8.11 2.41 -12.46
N MET A 818 -8.98 2.10 -13.42
CA MET A 818 -8.58 1.76 -14.78
C MET A 818 -8.56 3.01 -15.66
N ILE A 819 -7.37 3.45 -16.06
CA ILE A 819 -7.22 4.62 -16.93
C ILE A 819 -7.79 4.36 -18.33
N PRO A 820 -8.67 5.23 -18.85
CA PRO A 820 -9.20 5.12 -20.20
C PRO A 820 -8.16 5.50 -21.26
N ASN A 821 -8.36 4.99 -22.48
CA ASN A 821 -7.61 5.36 -23.69
C ASN A 821 -6.09 5.23 -23.53
N ALA A 822 -5.65 4.20 -22.79
CA ALA A 822 -4.26 3.88 -22.53
C ALA A 822 -3.97 2.42 -22.88
N GLU A 823 -2.78 2.17 -23.44
CA GLU A 823 -2.30 0.83 -23.78
C GLU A 823 -0.87 0.62 -23.25
N THR A 824 -0.48 -0.62 -23.01
CA THR A 824 0.90 -0.93 -22.57
C THR A 824 1.89 -0.77 -23.72
N LEU A 825 3.13 -0.33 -23.43
CA LEU A 825 4.16 -0.21 -24.46
C LEU A 825 4.42 -1.54 -25.17
N ARG A 826 4.31 -2.68 -24.45
CA ARG A 826 4.37 -4.01 -25.08
C ARG A 826 3.31 -4.18 -26.17
N LYS A 827 2.06 -3.82 -25.91
CA LYS A 827 0.98 -3.98 -26.89
C LYS A 827 1.27 -3.16 -28.16
N ILE A 828 1.70 -1.91 -27.97
CA ILE A 828 2.08 -0.99 -29.06
C ILE A 828 3.26 -1.56 -29.85
N GLN A 829 4.37 -1.90 -29.19
CA GLN A 829 5.58 -2.45 -29.84
C GLN A 829 5.29 -3.77 -30.59
N VAL A 830 4.39 -4.61 -30.09
CA VAL A 830 4.03 -5.89 -30.72
C VAL A 830 3.18 -5.71 -31.99
N GLU A 831 2.53 -4.57 -32.23
CA GLU A 831 1.92 -4.25 -33.54
C GLU A 831 2.99 -4.30 -34.66
N HIS A 832 4.24 -3.92 -34.36
CA HIS A 832 5.38 -4.00 -35.27
C HIS A 832 6.14 -5.34 -35.22
N GLY A 833 5.56 -6.36 -34.57
CA GLY A 833 6.10 -7.72 -34.42
C GLY A 833 6.84 -7.97 -33.10
N VAL A 834 7.24 -9.24 -32.85
CA VAL A 834 7.85 -9.66 -31.57
C VAL A 834 9.17 -8.93 -31.24
N THR A 835 9.89 -8.49 -32.28
CA THR A 835 11.11 -7.68 -32.19
C THR A 835 10.86 -6.16 -32.20
N GLY A 836 9.61 -5.71 -32.14
CA GLY A 836 9.26 -4.29 -32.19
C GLY A 836 9.88 -3.44 -31.07
N SER A 837 10.19 -4.03 -29.92
CA SER A 837 10.95 -3.38 -28.83
C SER A 837 12.43 -3.05 -29.18
N PHE A 838 12.89 -3.40 -30.38
CA PHE A 838 14.18 -3.00 -30.94
C PHE A 838 14.05 -2.05 -32.15
N LYS A 839 12.82 -1.65 -32.51
CA LYS A 839 12.55 -0.65 -33.53
C LYS A 839 12.30 0.70 -32.86
N ASP A 840 12.72 1.78 -33.50
CA ASP A 840 12.66 3.11 -32.90
C ASP A 840 11.34 3.87 -33.22
N ARG A 841 10.65 3.48 -34.29
CA ARG A 841 9.37 4.12 -34.72
C ARG A 841 8.07 3.72 -34.01
N PRO A 842 7.89 2.55 -33.35
CA PRO A 842 6.56 2.09 -32.93
C PRO A 842 5.74 3.07 -32.08
N LEU A 843 6.38 3.84 -31.19
CA LEU A 843 5.69 4.82 -30.36
C LEU A 843 5.27 6.06 -31.16
N ALA A 844 6.14 6.57 -32.04
CA ALA A 844 5.82 7.70 -32.92
C ALA A 844 4.69 7.34 -33.91
N ASP A 845 4.79 6.17 -34.56
CA ASP A 845 3.75 5.65 -35.46
C ASP A 845 2.39 5.54 -34.73
N TRP A 846 2.39 5.10 -33.48
CA TRP A 846 1.17 4.96 -32.67
C TRP A 846 0.59 6.30 -32.22
N LEU A 847 1.43 7.28 -31.87
CA LEU A 847 1.00 8.64 -31.55
C LEU A 847 0.38 9.32 -32.78
N GLN A 848 1.04 9.26 -33.94
CA GLN A 848 0.55 9.83 -35.19
C GLN A 848 -0.77 9.17 -35.65
N LYS A 849 -0.93 7.86 -35.41
CA LYS A 849 -2.17 7.10 -35.70
C LYS A 849 -3.38 7.57 -34.89
N HIS A 850 -3.18 8.13 -33.70
CA HIS A 850 -4.25 8.60 -32.82
C HIS A 850 -4.43 10.12 -32.80
N ASN A 851 -3.44 10.87 -33.29
CA ASN A 851 -3.42 12.32 -33.40
C ASN A 851 -3.00 12.64 -34.85
N PRO A 852 -3.94 12.60 -35.82
CA PRO A 852 -3.63 12.69 -37.24
C PRO A 852 -3.29 14.11 -37.70
N GLU A 853 -3.84 15.13 -37.04
CA GLU A 853 -3.56 16.54 -37.32
C GLU A 853 -2.21 16.95 -36.69
N GLU A 854 -1.51 17.88 -37.33
CA GLU A 854 -0.15 18.29 -36.92
C GLU A 854 -0.13 18.89 -35.50
N ASP A 855 -1.04 19.82 -35.20
CA ASP A 855 -1.20 20.44 -33.88
C ASP A 855 -1.52 19.41 -32.76
N GLU A 856 -2.35 18.40 -33.08
CA GLU A 856 -2.69 17.33 -32.13
C GLU A 856 -1.49 16.42 -31.87
N TYR A 857 -0.74 16.09 -32.92
CA TYR A 857 0.48 15.28 -32.80
C TYR A 857 1.57 16.01 -32.02
N GLU A 858 1.81 17.29 -32.29
CA GLU A 858 2.77 18.11 -31.52
C GLU A 858 2.38 18.19 -30.03
N LYS A 859 1.09 18.40 -29.73
CA LYS A 859 0.55 18.38 -28.35
C LYS A 859 0.73 17.02 -27.69
N ALA A 860 0.55 15.92 -28.42
CA ALA A 860 0.79 14.57 -27.91
C ALA A 860 2.28 14.30 -27.66
N VAL A 861 3.18 14.77 -28.53
CA VAL A 861 4.64 14.68 -28.33
C VAL A 861 5.09 15.55 -27.16
N GLU A 862 4.54 16.75 -26.98
CA GLU A 862 4.80 17.59 -25.78
C GLU A 862 4.39 16.84 -24.50
N ASN A 863 3.15 16.34 -24.44
CA ASN A 863 2.68 15.56 -23.30
C ASN A 863 3.55 14.33 -23.02
N PHE A 864 4.07 13.68 -24.06
CA PHE A 864 5.01 12.57 -23.92
C PHE A 864 6.34 13.02 -23.31
N ILE A 865 6.95 14.11 -23.79
CA ILE A 865 8.22 14.66 -23.26
C ILE A 865 8.11 14.94 -21.76
N TYR A 866 7.08 15.69 -21.33
CA TYR A 866 6.91 16.07 -19.92
C TYR A 866 6.61 14.86 -19.02
N SER A 867 5.67 14.00 -19.42
CA SER A 867 5.29 12.83 -18.62
C SER A 867 6.40 11.77 -18.58
N CYS A 868 7.18 11.62 -19.65
CA CYS A 868 8.38 10.78 -19.67
C CYS A 868 9.43 11.31 -18.68
N ALA A 869 9.75 12.61 -18.73
CA ALA A 869 10.71 13.22 -17.81
C ALA A 869 10.31 13.05 -16.33
N GLY A 870 9.05 13.31 -16.00
CA GLY A 870 8.53 13.14 -14.63
C GLY A 870 8.56 11.68 -14.17
N CYS A 871 8.28 10.74 -15.06
CA CYS A 871 8.41 9.31 -14.79
C CYS A 871 9.86 8.87 -14.58
N CYS A 872 10.82 9.36 -15.38
CA CYS A 872 12.24 9.08 -15.20
C CYS A 872 12.74 9.53 -13.81
N VAL A 873 12.43 10.77 -13.41
CA VAL A 873 12.79 11.30 -12.08
C VAL A 873 12.12 10.50 -10.96
N ALA A 874 10.80 10.27 -11.03
CA ALA A 874 10.06 9.59 -9.97
C ALA A 874 10.48 8.11 -9.79
N THR A 875 10.68 7.38 -10.90
CA THR A 875 11.10 5.97 -10.84
C THR A 875 12.54 5.81 -10.33
N TYR A 876 13.43 6.74 -10.66
CA TYR A 876 14.79 6.79 -10.12
C TYR A 876 14.80 7.08 -8.61
N VAL A 877 14.17 8.18 -8.18
CA VAL A 877 14.18 8.61 -6.76
C VAL A 877 13.55 7.57 -5.83
N LEU A 878 12.46 6.92 -6.26
CA LEU A 878 11.78 5.88 -5.50
C LEU A 878 12.34 4.47 -5.75
N GLY A 879 13.35 4.31 -6.61
CA GLY A 879 13.99 3.04 -6.90
C GLY A 879 13.04 1.96 -7.41
N ILE A 880 12.09 2.33 -8.28
CA ILE A 880 11.02 1.45 -8.75
C ILE A 880 11.62 0.40 -9.70
N CYS A 881 11.60 -0.87 -9.29
CA CYS A 881 12.23 -1.99 -9.99
C CYS A 881 11.23 -2.78 -10.87
N ASP A 882 11.71 -3.83 -11.55
CA ASP A 882 10.92 -4.67 -12.45
C ASP A 882 10.15 -3.86 -13.51
N ARG A 883 10.86 -2.90 -14.11
CA ARG A 883 10.32 -1.98 -15.12
C ARG A 883 10.50 -2.60 -16.50
N HIS A 884 9.40 -3.13 -17.03
CA HIS A 884 9.30 -3.71 -18.36
C HIS A 884 8.14 -3.11 -19.15
N ASN A 885 8.09 -3.34 -20.46
CA ASN A 885 7.13 -2.72 -21.39
C ASN A 885 5.64 -3.10 -21.15
N ASP A 886 5.31 -4.17 -20.42
CA ASP A 886 3.94 -4.37 -19.90
C ASP A 886 3.56 -3.40 -18.76
N ASN A 887 4.54 -2.88 -17.98
CA ASN A 887 4.33 -2.05 -16.78
C ASN A 887 4.47 -0.54 -17.04
N ILE A 888 4.54 -0.17 -18.32
CA ILE A 888 4.55 1.22 -18.79
C ILE A 888 3.40 1.36 -19.78
N MET A 889 2.59 2.40 -19.61
CA MET A 889 1.43 2.69 -20.42
C MET A 889 1.55 4.06 -21.08
N LEU A 890 0.88 4.20 -22.23
CA LEU A 890 0.79 5.43 -23.00
C LEU A 890 -0.67 5.73 -23.31
N LYS A 891 -1.14 6.93 -22.95
CA LYS A 891 -2.46 7.44 -23.38
C LYS A 891 -2.42 7.89 -24.83
N THR A 892 -3.55 7.83 -25.53
CA THR A 892 -3.67 8.37 -26.91
C THR A 892 -3.27 9.84 -27.00
N THR A 893 -3.53 10.61 -25.93
CA THR A 893 -3.13 12.01 -25.74
C THR A 893 -1.63 12.20 -25.42
N GLY A 894 -0.77 11.22 -25.68
CA GLY A 894 0.68 11.29 -25.47
C GLY A 894 1.20 11.06 -24.05
N HIS A 895 0.33 11.02 -23.04
CA HIS A 895 0.78 10.94 -21.65
C HIS A 895 1.29 9.53 -21.28
N MET A 896 2.58 9.41 -20.93
CA MET A 896 3.21 8.19 -20.45
C MET A 896 3.05 8.05 -18.92
N PHE A 897 2.88 6.83 -18.42
CA PHE A 897 2.87 6.55 -16.99
C PHE A 897 3.26 5.10 -16.66
N HIS A 898 3.71 4.87 -15.43
CA HIS A 898 4.02 3.53 -14.92
C HIS A 898 2.83 2.96 -14.15
N ILE A 899 2.72 1.62 -14.15
CA ILE A 899 1.77 0.85 -13.34
C ILE A 899 2.50 -0.28 -12.61
N ASP A 900 1.82 -0.93 -11.66
CA ASP A 900 2.30 -2.14 -10.95
C ASP A 900 3.61 -1.90 -10.20
N PHE A 901 3.53 -1.26 -9.02
CA PHE A 901 4.68 -0.78 -8.25
C PHE A 901 5.20 -1.78 -7.21
N GLY A 902 4.96 -3.07 -7.44
CA GLY A 902 5.23 -4.17 -6.51
C GLY A 902 6.70 -4.38 -6.09
N ARG A 903 7.66 -3.58 -6.61
CA ARG A 903 9.03 -3.47 -6.07
C ARG A 903 9.54 -2.02 -6.15
N PHE A 904 10.04 -1.50 -5.04
CA PHE A 904 10.62 -0.15 -4.93
C PHE A 904 11.85 -0.12 -4.01
N LEU A 905 12.46 1.06 -3.81
CA LEU A 905 13.64 1.28 -2.97
C LEU A 905 14.89 0.46 -3.34
N GLY A 906 15.01 0.07 -4.62
CA GLY A 906 16.19 -0.64 -5.13
C GLY A 906 16.22 -2.15 -4.86
N HIS A 907 15.12 -2.73 -4.34
CA HIS A 907 14.88 -4.18 -4.18
C HIS A 907 14.69 -4.90 -5.53
N ALA A 908 15.68 -4.77 -6.40
CA ALA A 908 15.71 -5.33 -7.74
C ALA A 908 15.70 -6.86 -7.73
N GLN A 909 15.06 -7.47 -8.72
CA GLN A 909 15.10 -8.93 -8.84
C GLN A 909 16.51 -9.41 -9.18
N MET A 910 17.00 -10.39 -8.42
CA MET A 910 18.31 -11.01 -8.64
C MET A 910 18.17 -12.24 -9.56
N PHE A 911 19.06 -12.38 -10.54
CA PHE A 911 19.18 -13.60 -11.36
C PHE A 911 20.57 -14.20 -11.12
N GLY A 912 20.66 -15.12 -10.16
CA GLY A 912 21.93 -15.45 -9.51
C GLY A 912 22.44 -14.25 -8.70
N ASN A 913 23.76 -14.06 -8.64
CA ASN A 913 24.38 -12.94 -7.90
C ASN A 913 24.38 -11.61 -8.68
N ILE A 914 23.57 -11.46 -9.73
CA ILE A 914 23.57 -10.28 -10.59
C ILE A 914 22.18 -9.65 -10.62
N LYS A 915 22.11 -8.32 -10.42
CA LYS A 915 20.87 -7.54 -10.56
C LYS A 915 20.32 -7.63 -11.99
N ARG A 916 19.02 -7.93 -12.11
CA ARG A 916 18.31 -8.00 -13.40
C ARG A 916 18.11 -6.61 -14.00
N ASP A 917 17.72 -5.65 -13.16
CA ASP A 917 17.64 -4.23 -13.50
C ASP A 917 19.05 -3.62 -13.36
N ARG A 918 19.63 -3.20 -14.49
CA ARG A 918 20.99 -2.60 -14.55
C ARG A 918 21.02 -1.14 -15.00
N ALA A 919 19.94 -0.64 -15.58
CA ALA A 919 19.80 0.77 -15.93
C ALA A 919 19.27 1.55 -14.71
N PRO A 920 19.71 2.81 -14.49
CA PRO A 920 19.17 3.68 -13.43
C PRO A 920 17.64 3.85 -13.49
N PHE A 921 17.10 3.96 -14.71
CA PHE A 921 15.67 3.93 -15.00
C PHE A 921 15.44 3.41 -16.43
N VAL A 922 14.19 3.24 -16.83
CA VAL A 922 13.85 2.80 -18.18
C VAL A 922 13.76 4.00 -19.11
N PHE A 923 14.65 4.04 -20.10
CA PHE A 923 14.61 4.99 -21.20
C PHE A 923 15.13 4.30 -22.46
N THR A 924 14.27 4.13 -23.47
CA THR A 924 14.55 3.31 -24.67
C THR A 924 14.65 4.15 -25.94
N SER A 925 15.20 3.58 -27.00
CA SER A 925 15.47 4.34 -28.23
C SER A 925 14.22 4.75 -29.00
N ASP A 926 13.11 4.04 -28.84
CA ASP A 926 11.79 4.44 -29.33
C ASP A 926 11.22 5.64 -28.56
N MET A 927 11.48 5.75 -27.26
CA MET A 927 11.17 6.96 -26.48
C MET A 927 12.02 8.14 -26.95
N ALA A 928 13.33 7.92 -27.13
CA ALA A 928 14.24 8.94 -27.63
C ALA A 928 13.91 9.39 -29.06
N TYR A 929 13.41 8.49 -29.92
CA TYR A 929 12.95 8.80 -31.28
C TYR A 929 11.76 9.77 -31.28
N VAL A 930 10.77 9.54 -30.40
CA VAL A 930 9.62 10.45 -30.22
C VAL A 930 10.10 11.83 -29.75
N ILE A 931 10.96 11.88 -28.73
CA ILE A 931 11.52 13.14 -28.19
C ILE A 931 12.30 13.90 -29.27
N ASN A 932 13.09 13.19 -30.08
CA ASN A 932 13.88 13.79 -31.15
C ASN A 932 13.07 14.22 -32.38
N GLY A 933 11.88 13.67 -32.59
CA GLY A 933 11.19 13.73 -33.88
C GLY A 933 11.93 12.99 -35.00
N GLY A 934 12.81 12.01 -34.67
CA GLY A 934 13.63 11.31 -35.65
C GLY A 934 14.85 10.58 -35.07
N ASP A 935 15.68 10.05 -35.99
CA ASP A 935 16.85 9.20 -35.65
C ASP A 935 18.06 9.97 -35.07
N LYS A 936 18.06 11.30 -35.12
CA LYS A 936 19.19 12.16 -34.69
C LYS A 936 18.81 12.99 -33.45
N PRO A 937 19.77 13.23 -32.52
CA PRO A 937 19.59 14.21 -31.45
C PRO A 937 19.13 15.58 -31.98
N SER A 938 18.15 16.18 -31.32
CA SER A 938 17.59 17.50 -31.62
C SER A 938 17.59 18.40 -30.39
N SER A 939 17.21 19.68 -30.53
CA SER A 939 17.03 20.60 -29.39
C SER A 939 16.05 20.04 -28.35
N ARG A 940 14.95 19.39 -28.79
CA ARG A 940 13.94 18.75 -27.92
C ARG A 940 14.53 17.72 -26.95
N PHE A 941 15.67 17.10 -27.29
CA PHE A 941 16.37 16.19 -26.38
C PHE A 941 17.17 16.93 -25.30
N HIS A 942 17.74 18.09 -25.62
CA HIS A 942 18.35 18.97 -24.62
C HIS A 942 17.27 19.53 -23.69
N ASP A 943 16.14 19.99 -24.23
CA ASP A 943 14.98 20.46 -23.46
C ASP A 943 14.47 19.36 -22.50
N PHE A 944 14.40 18.10 -22.97
CA PHE A 944 14.05 16.94 -22.13
C PHE A 944 15.07 16.67 -21.00
N VAL A 945 16.37 16.79 -21.27
CA VAL A 945 17.43 16.62 -20.25
C VAL A 945 17.33 17.73 -19.20
N ASP A 946 17.19 18.99 -19.63
CA ASP A 946 17.06 20.13 -18.73
C ASP A 946 15.78 20.03 -17.89
N LEU A 947 14.67 19.59 -18.47
CA LEU A 947 13.41 19.32 -17.79
C LEU A 947 13.56 18.24 -16.70
N CYS A 948 14.23 17.13 -17.01
CA CYS A 948 14.55 16.09 -16.02
C CYS A 948 15.39 16.64 -14.87
N CYS A 949 16.45 17.39 -15.18
CA CYS A 949 17.36 17.95 -14.19
C CYS A 949 16.67 18.99 -13.30
N GLN A 950 15.84 19.88 -13.87
CA GLN A 950 15.00 20.80 -13.12
C GLN A 950 14.06 20.05 -12.16
N ALA A 951 13.29 19.08 -12.66
CA ALA A 951 12.38 18.28 -11.85
C ALA A 951 13.10 17.53 -10.71
N TYR A 952 14.28 16.94 -10.97
CA TYR A 952 15.11 16.29 -9.95
C TYR A 952 15.67 17.27 -8.91
N ASN A 953 16.13 18.45 -9.34
CA ASN A 953 16.61 19.51 -8.45
C ASN A 953 15.52 20.01 -7.50
N LEU A 954 14.27 20.13 -7.98
CA LEU A 954 13.12 20.46 -7.14
C LEU A 954 12.88 19.38 -6.07
N ILE A 955 12.82 18.10 -6.43
CA ILE A 955 12.60 17.02 -5.43
C ILE A 955 13.74 16.95 -4.40
N ARG A 956 15.01 17.14 -4.78
CA ARG A 956 16.15 17.18 -3.83
C ARG A 956 16.05 18.32 -2.81
N LYS A 957 15.41 19.44 -3.14
CA LYS A 957 15.22 20.53 -2.17
C LYS A 957 14.36 20.04 -0.99
N HIS A 958 13.38 19.18 -1.28
CA HIS A 958 12.44 18.55 -0.33
C HIS A 958 12.88 17.18 0.23
N THR A 959 14.17 16.79 0.19
CA THR A 959 14.65 15.49 0.71
C THR A 959 14.14 15.16 2.13
N HIS A 960 14.07 16.13 3.03
CA HIS A 960 13.58 15.95 4.41
C HIS A 960 12.13 15.41 4.44
N LEU A 961 11.26 15.88 3.54
CA LEU A 961 9.86 15.48 3.48
C LEU A 961 9.73 13.99 3.09
N PHE A 962 10.41 13.58 2.03
CA PHE A 962 10.38 12.18 1.59
C PHE A 962 10.95 11.22 2.65
N LEU A 963 12.02 11.61 3.35
CA LEU A 963 12.58 10.82 4.45
C LEU A 963 11.65 10.77 5.67
N ASN A 964 11.00 11.87 6.03
CA ASN A 964 10.00 11.90 7.10
C ASN A 964 8.81 10.98 6.76
N LEU A 965 8.28 11.08 5.54
CA LEU A 965 7.12 10.28 5.11
C LEU A 965 7.43 8.78 5.04
N LEU A 966 8.59 8.40 4.47
CA LEU A 966 9.01 6.99 4.42
C LEU A 966 9.41 6.46 5.81
N GLY A 967 10.04 7.29 6.64
CA GLY A 967 10.44 6.90 7.99
C GLY A 967 9.26 6.67 8.94
N LEU A 968 8.12 7.34 8.71
CA LEU A 968 6.86 7.03 9.41
C LEU A 968 6.21 5.74 8.91
N MET A 969 6.57 5.26 7.71
CA MET A 969 6.07 4.01 7.12
C MET A 969 6.92 2.78 7.45
N LEU A 970 8.11 2.92 8.05
CA LEU A 970 9.00 1.83 8.46
C LEU A 970 8.33 0.68 9.23
N SER A 971 7.27 0.99 9.98
CA SER A 971 6.56 0.02 10.81
C SER A 971 5.22 -0.42 10.20
N CYS A 972 4.97 -0.13 8.92
CA CYS A 972 3.76 -0.57 8.22
C CYS A 972 3.77 -2.06 7.85
N GLY A 973 4.94 -2.71 7.83
CA GLY A 973 5.07 -4.12 7.44
C GLY A 973 4.93 -4.35 5.94
N ILE A 974 5.44 -3.41 5.12
CA ILE A 974 5.82 -3.68 3.71
C ILE A 974 7.25 -4.25 3.76
N PRO A 975 7.53 -5.44 3.20
CA PRO A 975 8.86 -6.06 3.29
C PRO A 975 10.00 -5.20 2.73
N GLU A 976 9.73 -4.49 1.64
CA GLU A 976 10.64 -3.60 0.92
C GLU A 976 10.84 -2.23 1.62
N LEU A 977 10.19 -1.98 2.77
CA LEU A 977 10.35 -0.78 3.60
C LEU A 977 10.22 -1.16 5.09
N SER A 978 11.32 -1.67 5.65
CA SER A 978 11.40 -2.23 6.99
C SER A 978 12.55 -1.66 7.84
N ASP A 979 13.63 -1.16 7.23
CA ASP A 979 14.80 -0.62 7.94
C ASP A 979 15.40 0.68 7.34
N LEU A 980 16.51 1.16 7.92
CA LEU A 980 17.15 2.40 7.49
C LEU A 980 17.96 2.28 6.20
N GLU A 981 18.36 1.09 5.77
CA GLU A 981 19.01 0.89 4.47
C GLU A 981 17.99 1.11 3.34
N ASP A 982 16.73 0.73 3.55
CA ASP A 982 15.61 1.05 2.63
C ASP A 982 15.43 2.58 2.47
N LEU A 983 15.49 3.35 3.57
CA LEU A 983 15.49 4.82 3.51
C LEU A 983 16.78 5.38 2.92
N LYS A 984 17.92 4.71 3.18
CA LYS A 984 19.23 5.14 2.69
C LYS A 984 19.28 5.13 1.16
N TYR A 985 18.56 4.23 0.49
CA TYR A 985 18.38 4.29 -0.95
C TYR A 985 17.90 5.67 -1.43
N VAL A 986 16.82 6.20 -0.84
CA VAL A 986 16.22 7.49 -1.25
C VAL A 986 17.14 8.66 -0.86
N TYR A 987 17.83 8.56 0.27
CA TYR A 987 18.85 9.54 0.66
C TYR A 987 19.99 9.61 -0.36
N ASP A 988 20.57 8.46 -0.72
CA ASP A 988 21.68 8.35 -1.67
C ASP A 988 21.26 8.67 -3.10
N ALA A 989 20.01 8.41 -3.48
CA ALA A 989 19.44 8.77 -4.78
C ALA A 989 19.13 10.28 -4.88
N LEU A 990 18.74 10.94 -3.78
CA LEU A 990 18.49 12.39 -3.77
C LEU A 990 19.76 13.23 -3.59
N ARG A 991 20.84 12.66 -3.03
CA ARG A 991 22.15 13.32 -2.88
C ARG A 991 22.06 14.74 -2.26
N PRO A 992 21.42 14.92 -1.09
CA PRO A 992 21.08 16.26 -0.54
C PRO A 992 22.28 17.19 -0.27
N GLN A 993 23.49 16.64 -0.20
CA GLN A 993 24.76 17.36 -0.04
C GLN A 993 25.31 17.97 -1.35
N ASP A 994 24.84 17.54 -2.52
CA ASP A 994 25.35 18.00 -3.82
C ASP A 994 24.75 19.36 -4.20
N SER A 995 25.53 20.19 -4.90
CA SER A 995 25.02 21.45 -5.46
C SER A 995 24.06 21.20 -6.63
N ASP A 996 23.26 22.21 -6.99
CA ASP A 996 22.34 22.13 -8.14
C ASP A 996 23.09 21.86 -9.46
N ALA A 997 24.36 22.27 -9.60
CA ALA A 997 25.17 21.99 -10.77
C ALA A 997 25.76 20.55 -10.78
N ASP A 998 26.24 20.08 -9.63
CA ASP A 998 26.78 18.70 -9.50
C ASP A 998 25.68 17.67 -9.72
N ALA A 999 24.50 17.91 -9.11
CA ALA A 999 23.35 17.03 -9.22
C ALA A 999 22.76 17.02 -10.64
N THR A 1000 22.77 18.14 -11.35
CA THR A 1000 22.43 18.23 -12.78
C THR A 1000 23.40 17.39 -13.62
N THR A 1001 24.71 17.58 -13.42
CA THR A 1001 25.76 16.81 -14.11
C THR A 1001 25.63 15.30 -13.86
N TYR A 1002 25.28 14.92 -12.63
CA TYR A 1002 25.02 13.54 -12.25
C TYR A 1002 23.79 12.98 -12.97
N PHE A 1003 22.66 13.68 -12.96
CA PHE A 1003 21.41 13.18 -13.57
C PHE A 1003 21.51 13.08 -15.09
N THR A 1004 22.18 14.01 -15.78
CA THR A 1004 22.48 13.91 -17.22
C THR A 1004 23.20 12.60 -17.57
N ARG A 1005 24.21 12.21 -16.77
CA ARG A 1005 24.92 10.92 -16.95
C ARG A 1005 24.01 9.71 -16.73
N LEU A 1006 22.99 9.80 -15.89
CA LEU A 1006 21.99 8.74 -15.72
C LEU A 1006 21.09 8.58 -16.95
N ILE A 1007 20.72 9.69 -17.61
CA ILE A 1007 19.96 9.67 -18.88
C ILE A 1007 20.80 8.99 -19.97
N GLU A 1008 22.05 9.41 -20.16
CA GLU A 1008 22.99 8.80 -21.13
C GLU A 1008 23.20 7.30 -20.86
N SER A 1009 23.44 6.93 -19.60
CA SER A 1009 23.62 5.54 -19.19
C SER A 1009 22.37 4.68 -19.40
N SER A 1010 21.18 5.23 -19.15
CA SER A 1010 19.91 4.55 -19.37
C SER A 1010 19.63 4.32 -20.86
N LEU A 1011 19.84 5.34 -21.71
CA LEU A 1011 19.67 5.25 -23.16
C LEU A 1011 20.62 4.22 -23.80
N GLY A 1012 21.86 4.14 -23.32
CA GLY A 1012 22.85 3.15 -23.76
C GLY A 1012 22.59 1.71 -23.30
N SER A 1013 21.58 1.46 -22.45
CA SER A 1013 21.35 0.14 -21.85
C SER A 1013 20.73 -0.89 -22.81
N VAL A 1014 21.58 -1.74 -23.38
CA VAL A 1014 21.14 -2.94 -24.13
C VAL A 1014 20.36 -3.92 -23.24
N ALA A 1015 20.63 -3.94 -21.92
CA ALA A 1015 19.97 -4.81 -20.97
C ALA A 1015 18.46 -4.54 -20.87
N THR A 1016 18.04 -3.27 -20.95
CA THR A 1016 16.62 -2.87 -20.92
C THR A 1016 15.86 -3.41 -22.13
N LYS A 1017 16.42 -3.26 -23.34
CA LYS A 1017 15.81 -3.80 -24.58
C LYS A 1017 15.74 -5.33 -24.57
N LEU A 1018 16.78 -6.00 -24.04
CA LEU A 1018 16.78 -7.45 -23.87
C LEU A 1018 15.70 -7.91 -22.87
N ASN A 1019 15.50 -7.19 -21.76
CA ASN A 1019 14.44 -7.49 -20.80
C ASN A 1019 13.04 -7.38 -21.46
N PHE A 1020 12.79 -6.30 -22.21
CA PHE A 1020 11.54 -6.12 -22.96
C PHE A 1020 11.29 -7.28 -23.94
N PHE A 1021 12.31 -7.72 -24.67
CA PHE A 1021 12.20 -8.87 -25.58
C PHE A 1021 11.91 -10.18 -24.85
N ILE A 1022 12.52 -10.41 -23.68
CA ILE A 1022 12.24 -11.58 -22.84
C ILE A 1022 10.79 -11.54 -22.34
N HIS A 1023 10.26 -10.37 -21.94
CA HIS A 1023 8.87 -10.20 -21.55
C HIS A 1023 7.90 -10.45 -22.72
N ASN A 1024 8.18 -9.89 -23.90
CA ASN A 1024 7.43 -10.18 -25.13
C ASN A 1024 7.32 -11.69 -25.38
N LEU A 1025 8.44 -12.41 -25.28
CA LEU A 1025 8.53 -13.85 -25.52
C LEU A 1025 7.87 -14.69 -24.41
N ALA A 1026 7.99 -14.27 -23.14
CA ALA A 1026 7.39 -14.96 -22.01
C ALA A 1026 5.86 -14.92 -22.08
N GLN A 1027 5.28 -13.76 -22.38
CA GLN A 1027 3.84 -13.60 -22.54
C GLN A 1027 3.30 -14.41 -23.73
N MET A 1028 4.06 -14.59 -24.81
CA MET A 1028 3.65 -15.48 -25.91
C MET A 1028 3.50 -16.96 -25.49
N LYS A 1029 4.15 -17.40 -24.40
CA LYS A 1029 3.94 -18.75 -23.82
C LYS A 1029 2.66 -18.84 -22.98
N PHE A 1030 2.13 -17.71 -22.49
CA PHE A 1030 0.86 -17.65 -21.76
C PHE A 1030 -0.33 -17.31 -22.67
N THR A 1031 -0.11 -16.73 -23.85
CA THR A 1031 -1.11 -16.67 -24.94
C THR A 1031 -1.28 -18.03 -25.62
N GLY A 1032 -1.63 -19.05 -24.84
CA GLY A 1032 -2.21 -20.29 -25.35
C GLY A 1032 -3.62 -20.03 -25.86
N SER A 1033 -3.70 -19.47 -27.08
CA SER A 1033 -4.91 -18.94 -27.71
C SER A 1033 -5.67 -17.94 -26.83
N GLU A 1034 -5.59 -16.65 -27.15
CA GLU A 1034 -6.76 -15.80 -26.84
C GLU A 1034 -7.99 -16.48 -27.43
N ALA A 1035 -9.07 -16.55 -26.65
CA ALA A 1035 -10.35 -17.02 -27.11
C ALA A 1035 -10.99 -15.96 -28.02
N ARG A 1036 -10.41 -15.78 -29.22
CA ARG A 1036 -11.17 -15.29 -30.38
C ARG A 1036 -12.42 -16.17 -30.44
N PRO A 1037 -13.64 -15.61 -30.40
CA PRO A 1037 -14.86 -16.40 -30.47
C PRO A 1037 -14.79 -17.22 -31.75
N THR A 1038 -14.56 -18.53 -31.58
CA THR A 1038 -14.19 -19.39 -32.70
C THR A 1038 -15.37 -19.41 -33.66
N LEU A 1039 -15.11 -19.12 -34.93
CA LEU A 1039 -16.15 -19.04 -35.96
C LEU A 1039 -17.07 -20.27 -35.86
N SER A 1040 -18.39 -20.08 -35.95
CA SER A 1040 -19.39 -21.16 -35.83
C SER A 1040 -19.33 -22.20 -36.96
N PHE A 1041 -18.36 -22.03 -37.86
CA PHE A 1041 -18.01 -22.85 -39.02
C PHE A 1041 -16.53 -23.30 -39.00
N ALA A 1042 -15.85 -23.22 -37.85
CA ALA A 1042 -14.54 -23.83 -37.65
C ALA A 1042 -14.67 -25.38 -37.61
N PRO A 1043 -14.10 -26.15 -38.58
CA PRO A 1043 -14.44 -27.56 -38.78
C PRO A 1043 -14.04 -28.52 -37.67
N ARG A 1044 -13.28 -28.05 -36.66
CA ARG A 1044 -12.79 -28.84 -35.53
C ARG A 1044 -13.50 -28.55 -34.20
N THR A 1045 -14.45 -27.61 -34.18
CA THR A 1045 -15.22 -27.25 -32.96
C THR A 1045 -16.74 -27.32 -33.15
N HIS A 1046 -17.25 -27.15 -34.37
CA HIS A 1046 -18.68 -27.27 -34.68
C HIS A 1046 -18.93 -28.33 -35.75
N THR A 1047 -19.95 -29.17 -35.55
CA THR A 1047 -20.35 -30.23 -36.51
C THR A 1047 -21.77 -29.98 -36.99
N LEU A 1048 -22.12 -30.52 -38.17
CA LEU A 1048 -23.49 -30.44 -38.70
C LEU A 1048 -24.54 -31.03 -37.72
N LYS A 1049 -24.15 -32.04 -36.92
CA LYS A 1049 -24.99 -32.64 -35.87
C LYS A 1049 -25.18 -31.73 -34.64
N THR A 1050 -24.21 -30.88 -34.30
CA THR A 1050 -24.23 -30.06 -33.08
C THR A 1050 -24.66 -28.60 -33.30
N SER A 1051 -24.66 -28.10 -34.54
CA SER A 1051 -24.91 -26.67 -34.81
C SER A 1051 -25.87 -26.40 -35.98
N GLY A 1052 -26.41 -27.44 -36.61
CA GLY A 1052 -27.41 -27.30 -37.68
C GLY A 1052 -26.85 -26.72 -38.98
N ARG A 1053 -27.75 -26.28 -39.86
CA ARG A 1053 -27.43 -25.65 -41.14
C ARG A 1053 -28.01 -24.24 -41.15
N ILE A 1054 -27.18 -23.22 -41.34
CA ILE A 1054 -27.64 -21.84 -41.55
C ILE A 1054 -28.51 -21.85 -42.82
N ARG A 1055 -29.77 -21.42 -42.69
CA ARG A 1055 -30.73 -21.41 -43.80
C ARG A 1055 -30.75 -20.06 -44.51
N ASP A 1056 -30.82 -18.99 -43.74
CA ASP A 1056 -31.02 -17.62 -44.24
C ASP A 1056 -30.19 -16.60 -43.44
N VAL A 1057 -29.82 -15.49 -44.08
CA VAL A 1057 -29.11 -14.35 -43.47
C VAL A 1057 -29.64 -13.05 -44.09
N PHE A 1058 -30.03 -12.08 -43.26
CA PHE A 1058 -30.61 -10.80 -43.70
C PHE A 1058 -29.96 -9.60 -43.02
N LEU A 1059 -29.84 -8.48 -43.72
CA LEU A 1059 -29.30 -7.22 -43.20
C LEU A 1059 -30.44 -6.35 -42.63
N CYS A 1060 -30.42 -6.09 -41.31
CA CYS A 1060 -31.54 -5.39 -40.65
C CYS A 1060 -31.41 -3.86 -40.60
N ARG A 1061 -30.20 -3.30 -40.47
CA ARG A 1061 -29.93 -1.84 -40.46
C ARG A 1061 -28.44 -1.57 -40.73
N HIS A 1062 -28.12 -0.37 -41.21
CA HIS A 1062 -26.77 0.18 -41.27
C HIS A 1062 -26.67 1.51 -40.50
N GLU A 1063 -25.49 1.82 -39.95
CA GLU A 1063 -25.18 3.13 -39.34
C GLU A 1063 -23.65 3.33 -39.42
N ARG A 1064 -23.18 4.58 -39.54
CA ARG A 1064 -21.80 4.90 -39.93
C ARG A 1064 -21.11 5.67 -38.80
N VAL A 1065 -20.20 5.01 -38.08
CA VAL A 1065 -19.39 5.60 -37.00
C VAL A 1065 -17.96 5.82 -37.50
N PHE A 1066 -17.36 6.97 -37.17
CA PHE A 1066 -16.01 7.31 -37.61
C PHE A 1066 -14.97 6.73 -36.64
N ASN A 1067 -14.25 5.71 -37.10
CA ASN A 1067 -13.12 5.07 -36.40
C ASN A 1067 -12.19 4.48 -37.51
N PRO A 1068 -10.84 4.58 -37.45
CA PRO A 1068 -9.98 4.24 -38.60
C PRO A 1068 -10.01 2.78 -39.07
N SER A 1069 -10.64 1.85 -38.33
CA SER A 1069 -10.95 0.51 -38.80
C SER A 1069 -12.48 0.31 -38.92
N LYS A 1070 -12.95 -0.06 -40.12
CA LYS A 1070 -14.39 -0.22 -40.45
C LYS A 1070 -14.99 -1.46 -39.77
N GLY A 1071 -15.42 -1.30 -38.52
CA GLY A 1071 -16.22 -2.28 -37.79
C GLY A 1071 -17.73 -2.05 -37.96
N TYR A 1072 -18.51 -3.13 -38.11
CA TYR A 1072 -19.97 -3.08 -38.13
C TYR A 1072 -20.52 -3.80 -36.87
N VAL A 1073 -21.69 -3.38 -36.39
CA VAL A 1073 -22.32 -3.98 -35.19
C VAL A 1073 -23.73 -4.44 -35.53
N THR A 1074 -24.07 -5.68 -35.15
CA THR A 1074 -25.43 -6.22 -35.29
C THR A 1074 -25.85 -6.95 -34.01
N PRO A 1075 -27.03 -6.61 -33.44
CA PRO A 1075 -27.71 -7.46 -32.48
C PRO A 1075 -28.88 -8.20 -33.15
N ALA A 1076 -28.90 -9.53 -33.02
CA ALA A 1076 -30.04 -10.38 -33.33
C ALA A 1076 -30.24 -11.39 -32.19
N ARG A 1077 -31.47 -11.87 -31.99
CA ARG A 1077 -31.85 -12.69 -30.83
C ARG A 1077 -31.20 -14.09 -30.88
N SER A 1078 -30.15 -14.26 -30.08
CA SER A 1078 -29.46 -15.52 -29.74
C SER A 1078 -28.57 -16.16 -30.82
N PRO A 1079 -27.24 -16.33 -30.58
CA PRO A 1079 -26.36 -15.56 -29.70
C PRO A 1079 -25.78 -14.35 -30.44
N SER A 1080 -25.77 -13.17 -29.81
CA SER A 1080 -25.28 -11.92 -30.40
C SER A 1080 -23.77 -11.94 -30.64
N CYS A 1081 -23.32 -11.58 -31.86
CA CYS A 1081 -21.91 -11.49 -32.20
C CYS A 1081 -21.62 -10.34 -33.19
N THR A 1082 -20.95 -9.30 -32.69
CA THR A 1082 -20.38 -8.17 -33.45
C THR A 1082 -19.30 -8.65 -34.42
N ARG A 1083 -19.24 -8.14 -35.66
CA ARG A 1083 -18.29 -8.59 -36.69
C ARG A 1083 -17.80 -7.45 -37.61
N THR A 1084 -16.52 -7.47 -37.97
CA THR A 1084 -15.91 -6.46 -38.86
C THR A 1084 -16.26 -6.71 -40.33
N PHE A 1085 -15.94 -5.74 -41.20
CA PHE A 1085 -16.08 -5.91 -42.66
C PHE A 1085 -15.29 -7.11 -43.19
N GLU A 1086 -14.06 -7.30 -42.72
CA GLU A 1086 -13.17 -8.38 -43.16
C GLU A 1086 -13.73 -9.76 -42.79
N GLU A 1087 -14.32 -9.90 -41.59
CA GLU A 1087 -14.97 -11.15 -41.15
C GLU A 1087 -16.21 -11.49 -41.99
N PHE A 1088 -16.98 -10.48 -42.43
CA PHE A 1088 -18.09 -10.66 -43.36
C PHE A 1088 -17.60 -11.01 -44.78
N GLN A 1089 -16.52 -10.38 -45.23
CA GLN A 1089 -15.90 -10.66 -46.53
C GLN A 1089 -15.29 -12.08 -46.57
N GLU A 1090 -14.67 -12.54 -45.47
CA GLU A 1090 -14.20 -13.92 -45.32
C GLU A 1090 -15.36 -14.93 -45.40
N LEU A 1091 -16.48 -14.64 -44.72
CA LEU A 1091 -17.70 -15.47 -44.81
C LEU A 1091 -18.26 -15.51 -46.24
N HIS A 1092 -18.38 -14.37 -46.91
CA HIS A 1092 -18.83 -14.29 -48.31
C HIS A 1092 -17.93 -15.13 -49.24
N ASN A 1093 -16.61 -14.98 -49.11
CA ASN A 1093 -15.64 -15.71 -49.92
C ASN A 1093 -15.71 -17.23 -49.67
N LYS A 1094 -15.92 -17.67 -48.43
CA LYS A 1094 -16.08 -19.10 -48.09
C LYS A 1094 -17.38 -19.70 -48.62
N LEU A 1095 -18.47 -18.94 -48.60
CA LEU A 1095 -19.76 -19.36 -49.20
C LEU A 1095 -19.69 -19.49 -50.73
N ARG A 1096 -18.69 -18.85 -51.37
CA ARG A 1096 -18.51 -18.80 -52.82
C ARG A 1096 -17.48 -19.82 -53.36
N THR A 1097 -16.96 -20.72 -52.52
CA THR A 1097 -16.03 -21.79 -52.97
C THR A 1097 -16.77 -22.91 -53.74
N PRO A 1098 -16.09 -23.67 -54.65
CA PRO A 1098 -16.76 -24.43 -55.72
C PRO A 1098 -17.53 -25.70 -55.34
N GLN A 1099 -17.94 -25.88 -54.07
CA GLN A 1099 -18.59 -27.10 -53.58
C GLN A 1099 -20.10 -26.95 -53.26
N ASN A 1100 -20.74 -25.83 -53.63
CA ASN A 1100 -22.19 -25.67 -53.57
C ASN A 1100 -22.78 -25.30 -54.94
N PRO A 1101 -23.94 -25.86 -55.35
CA PRO A 1101 -24.63 -25.49 -56.59
C PRO A 1101 -25.31 -24.10 -56.47
N PRO A 1102 -25.63 -23.44 -57.60
CA PRO A 1102 -26.10 -22.06 -57.59
C PRO A 1102 -27.55 -21.91 -57.10
N GLY A 1103 -27.73 -21.08 -56.07
CA GLY A 1103 -29.00 -20.46 -55.67
C GLY A 1103 -28.94 -18.93 -55.94
N PRO A 1104 -30.08 -18.21 -55.91
CA PRO A 1104 -30.22 -16.93 -56.59
C PRO A 1104 -29.29 -15.84 -56.07
N GLN A 1105 -28.82 -15.00 -57.01
CA GLN A 1105 -27.95 -13.86 -56.75
C GLN A 1105 -28.64 -12.83 -55.85
N CYS A 1106 -27.86 -12.19 -54.98
CA CYS A 1106 -28.26 -10.99 -54.26
C CYS A 1106 -27.59 -9.78 -54.94
N ASP A 1107 -28.39 -8.87 -55.50
CA ASP A 1107 -27.93 -7.80 -56.40
C ASP A 1107 -27.09 -6.69 -55.74
N LEU A 1108 -26.83 -6.77 -54.43
CA LEU A 1108 -26.15 -5.72 -53.66
C LEU A 1108 -24.65 -5.52 -53.95
N ILE A 1109 -24.03 -6.38 -54.77
CA ILE A 1109 -22.57 -6.36 -55.01
C ILE A 1109 -22.19 -5.62 -56.30
N TYR A 1110 -23.13 -5.35 -57.21
CA TYR A 1110 -22.82 -4.85 -58.55
C TYR A 1110 -22.37 -3.37 -58.60
N THR A 1111 -22.63 -2.58 -57.56
CA THR A 1111 -22.43 -1.12 -57.57
C THR A 1111 -21.12 -0.63 -56.93
N PHE A 1112 -20.37 -1.48 -56.21
CA PHE A 1112 -19.26 -1.04 -55.35
C PHE A 1112 -17.83 -1.39 -55.82
N PHE A 1113 -17.66 -2.25 -56.83
CA PHE A 1113 -16.37 -2.91 -57.09
C PHE A 1113 -15.86 -2.82 -58.54
N HIS A 1114 -16.22 -1.79 -59.31
CA HIS A 1114 -15.69 -1.58 -60.67
C HIS A 1114 -15.09 -0.17 -60.88
N PRO A 1115 -13.77 -0.02 -60.71
CA PRO A 1115 -12.94 0.92 -61.48
C PRO A 1115 -12.42 0.27 -62.76
N LEU A 1116 -12.36 1.05 -63.84
CA LEU A 1116 -11.91 0.64 -65.18
C LEU A 1116 -10.41 0.24 -65.21
N PRO A 1117 -10.00 -0.80 -65.95
CA PRO A 1117 -8.59 -1.10 -66.19
C PRO A 1117 -8.03 -0.27 -67.37
N ARG A 1118 -6.77 0.19 -67.25
CA ARG A 1118 -5.91 0.61 -68.37
C ARG A 1118 -4.95 -0.52 -68.74
N ASP A 1119 -4.50 -0.53 -69.99
CA ASP A 1119 -3.55 -1.48 -70.61
C ASP A 1119 -2.19 -1.55 -69.86
N GLU A 1120 -1.38 -2.63 -69.90
CA GLU A 1120 -0.90 -3.37 -71.07
C GLU A 1120 -0.48 -4.85 -70.85
N LYS A 1121 -0.66 -5.62 -71.94
CA LYS A 1121 0.04 -6.81 -72.51
C LYS A 1121 1.32 -7.40 -71.86
N ALA A 1122 1.76 -8.64 -72.18
CA ALA A 1122 1.14 -9.89 -72.68
C ALA A 1122 2.20 -11.02 -72.86
N ALA A 1123 1.86 -12.27 -72.51
CA ALA A 1123 2.36 -13.59 -72.99
C ALA A 1123 1.89 -14.65 -71.96
N GLY A 1124 1.21 -15.77 -72.24
CA GLY A 1124 1.22 -16.69 -73.40
C GLY A 1124 2.05 -17.94 -73.02
N THR A 1125 1.58 -19.20 -73.01
CA THR A 1125 0.35 -19.86 -73.54
C THR A 1125 0.11 -21.25 -72.89
N ASN A 1126 -1.16 -21.63 -72.66
CA ASN A 1126 -1.86 -22.92 -72.98
C ASN A 1126 -1.04 -24.24 -73.15
N LEU A 1127 -1.42 -25.45 -72.68
CA LEU A 1127 -2.72 -26.17 -72.66
C LEU A 1127 -2.74 -27.42 -71.70
N THR A 1128 -3.93 -28.01 -71.48
CA THR A 1128 -4.23 -29.35 -70.88
C THR A 1128 -4.71 -30.35 -71.96
N PRO A 1129 -4.99 -31.68 -71.76
CA PRO A 1129 -5.20 -32.46 -70.53
C PRO A 1129 -4.69 -33.94 -70.44
N LYS A 1130 -4.84 -34.53 -69.23
CA LYS A 1130 -5.05 -35.96 -68.77
C LYS A 1130 -5.07 -37.14 -69.77
N PRO A 1131 -4.66 -38.38 -69.37
CA PRO A 1131 -5.32 -39.16 -68.30
C PRO A 1131 -4.39 -39.85 -67.27
N ALA A 1132 -4.98 -40.65 -66.38
CA ALA A 1132 -4.35 -41.29 -65.22
C ALA A 1132 -4.09 -42.79 -65.43
N ASP A 1133 -3.09 -43.36 -64.72
CA ASP A 1133 -3.34 -44.53 -63.85
C ASP A 1133 -2.18 -44.87 -62.88
N ALA A 1134 -2.57 -45.49 -61.75
CA ALA A 1134 -1.85 -46.46 -60.89
C ALA A 1134 -0.49 -46.17 -60.17
N THR A 1135 -0.57 -46.27 -58.83
CA THR A 1135 0.40 -46.91 -57.87
C THR A 1135 1.81 -46.34 -57.60
N TRP A 1136 1.87 -45.45 -56.62
CA TRP A 1136 2.65 -45.53 -55.36
C TRP A 1136 4.04 -46.22 -55.35
N ALA A 1137 5.10 -45.41 -55.40
CA ALA A 1137 6.34 -45.62 -54.63
C ALA A 1137 6.95 -44.25 -54.27
N ARG A 1138 7.14 -43.93 -52.97
CA ARG A 1138 7.86 -42.71 -52.54
C ARG A 1138 9.35 -43.01 -52.50
N SER A 1139 10.14 -42.22 -53.23
CA SER A 1139 11.61 -42.26 -53.18
C SER A 1139 12.13 -41.88 -51.80
N LEU A 1140 13.18 -42.58 -51.34
CA LEU A 1140 13.95 -42.16 -50.18
C LEU A 1140 14.70 -40.86 -50.53
N GLY A 1141 14.48 -39.80 -49.76
CA GLY A 1141 15.21 -38.54 -49.94
C GLY A 1141 16.72 -38.74 -49.75
N LYS A 1142 17.52 -38.10 -50.60
CA LYS A 1142 18.98 -38.02 -50.39
C LYS A 1142 19.23 -37.29 -49.07
N VAL A 1143 19.96 -37.93 -48.17
CA VAL A 1143 20.38 -37.36 -46.88
C VAL A 1143 21.80 -36.85 -47.01
N GLY A 1144 22.09 -35.66 -46.50
CA GLY A 1144 23.43 -35.08 -46.52
C GLY A 1144 23.50 -33.71 -45.83
N GLY A 1145 24.73 -33.26 -45.56
CA GLY A 1145 25.05 -31.99 -44.92
C GLY A 1145 25.99 -32.15 -43.72
N GLU A 1146 26.42 -31.04 -43.14
CA GLU A 1146 27.24 -31.01 -41.94
C GLU A 1146 26.66 -30.02 -40.93
N VAL A 1147 26.65 -30.38 -39.64
CA VAL A 1147 26.27 -29.50 -38.53
C VAL A 1147 27.51 -29.04 -37.75
N LYS A 1148 27.63 -27.74 -37.53
CA LYS A 1148 28.64 -27.14 -36.66
C LYS A 1148 28.10 -27.04 -35.24
N LEU A 1149 28.77 -27.72 -34.31
CA LEU A 1149 28.45 -27.72 -32.89
C LEU A 1149 29.59 -27.15 -32.06
N SER A 1150 29.26 -26.59 -30.90
CA SER A 1150 30.15 -26.52 -29.73
C SER A 1150 29.55 -27.39 -28.63
N ILE A 1151 30.38 -28.23 -28.01
CA ILE A 1151 29.99 -29.14 -26.92
C ILE A 1151 30.96 -28.93 -25.75
N SER A 1152 30.42 -28.67 -24.55
CA SER A 1152 31.22 -28.51 -23.33
C SER A 1152 30.46 -28.99 -22.09
N TYR A 1153 31.18 -29.40 -21.05
CA TYR A 1153 30.58 -29.84 -19.79
C TYR A 1153 31.17 -29.07 -18.59
N LYS A 1154 30.30 -28.39 -17.82
CA LYS A 1154 30.68 -27.65 -16.61
C LYS A 1154 29.53 -27.58 -15.61
N ASN A 1155 29.84 -27.51 -14.32
CA ASN A 1155 28.87 -27.37 -13.23
C ASN A 1155 27.71 -28.41 -13.26
N ASN A 1156 28.02 -29.67 -13.54
CA ASN A 1156 27.06 -30.78 -13.71
C ASN A 1156 25.98 -30.54 -14.79
N LYS A 1157 26.37 -29.84 -15.86
CA LYS A 1157 25.54 -29.55 -17.03
C LYS A 1157 26.31 -29.78 -18.32
N LEU A 1158 25.69 -30.45 -19.28
CA LEU A 1158 26.20 -30.59 -20.65
C LEU A 1158 25.55 -29.50 -21.52
N PHE A 1159 26.39 -28.70 -22.18
CA PHE A 1159 26.00 -27.61 -23.06
C PHE A 1159 26.30 -27.99 -24.51
N ILE A 1160 25.31 -27.87 -25.38
CA ILE A 1160 25.41 -28.16 -26.81
C ILE A 1160 24.91 -26.94 -27.58
N MET A 1161 25.83 -26.14 -28.11
CA MET A 1161 25.54 -25.01 -28.98
C MET A 1161 25.36 -25.52 -30.42
N VAL A 1162 24.14 -25.44 -30.93
CA VAL A 1162 23.86 -25.68 -32.36
C VAL A 1162 24.11 -24.37 -33.09
N MET A 1163 25.22 -24.28 -33.82
CA MET A 1163 25.64 -23.02 -34.47
C MET A 1163 24.97 -22.87 -35.84
N HIS A 1164 25.37 -23.72 -36.79
CA HIS A 1164 25.05 -23.61 -38.20
C HIS A 1164 25.04 -25.00 -38.85
N ILE A 1165 24.24 -25.19 -39.91
CA ILE A 1165 24.28 -26.38 -40.76
C ILE A 1165 24.52 -25.92 -42.19
N ARG A 1166 25.32 -26.67 -42.95
CA ARG A 1166 25.54 -26.43 -44.38
C ARG A 1166 25.26 -27.67 -45.21
N GLY A 1167 24.83 -27.46 -46.46
CA GLY A 1167 24.70 -28.51 -47.46
C GLY A 1167 23.57 -29.53 -47.21
N LEU A 1168 22.47 -29.12 -46.56
CA LEU A 1168 21.27 -29.95 -46.52
C LEU A 1168 20.73 -30.16 -47.93
N VAL A 1169 20.17 -31.34 -48.19
CA VAL A 1169 19.50 -31.65 -49.46
C VAL A 1169 17.98 -31.51 -49.26
N GLY A 1170 17.33 -30.73 -50.12
CA GLY A 1170 15.89 -30.52 -50.07
C GLY A 1170 15.09 -31.80 -50.36
N PRO A 1171 13.89 -31.97 -49.77
CA PRO A 1171 13.08 -33.18 -49.91
C PRO A 1171 12.43 -33.33 -51.31
N THR A 1172 12.39 -32.27 -52.11
CA THR A 1172 11.86 -32.23 -53.49
C THR A 1172 12.66 -31.23 -54.33
N ASP A 1173 12.95 -31.54 -55.60
CA ASP A 1173 13.60 -30.59 -56.51
C ASP A 1173 12.80 -29.28 -56.61
N GLY A 1174 13.42 -28.17 -56.22
CA GLY A 1174 12.86 -26.81 -56.35
C GLY A 1174 12.30 -26.15 -55.09
N ASN A 1175 12.28 -26.80 -53.92
CA ASN A 1175 11.90 -26.16 -52.64
C ASN A 1175 12.94 -26.40 -51.54
N ASP A 1176 13.41 -25.31 -50.93
CA ASP A 1176 14.23 -25.37 -49.71
C ASP A 1176 13.40 -25.87 -48.50
N PRO A 1177 13.99 -26.70 -47.61
CA PRO A 1177 13.31 -27.21 -46.43
C PRO A 1177 13.10 -26.14 -45.35
N ASP A 1178 12.26 -26.48 -44.37
CA ASP A 1178 12.09 -25.75 -43.10
C ASP A 1178 12.80 -26.53 -41.96
N PRO A 1179 14.16 -26.56 -41.89
CA PRO A 1179 14.89 -27.43 -40.97
C PRO A 1179 14.80 -26.99 -39.50
N TYR A 1180 14.79 -27.98 -38.61
CA TYR A 1180 15.12 -27.84 -37.19
C TYR A 1180 15.97 -29.01 -36.69
N VAL A 1181 16.72 -28.78 -35.63
CA VAL A 1181 17.55 -29.79 -34.98
C VAL A 1181 16.83 -30.37 -33.76
N LYS A 1182 16.99 -31.68 -33.56
CA LYS A 1182 16.38 -32.46 -32.48
C LYS A 1182 17.45 -33.35 -31.86
N THR A 1183 17.70 -33.24 -30.56
CA THR A 1183 18.73 -34.02 -29.86
C THR A 1183 18.16 -34.93 -28.80
N TYR A 1184 18.80 -36.08 -28.59
CA TYR A 1184 18.61 -37.01 -27.48
C TYR A 1184 19.96 -37.38 -26.89
N LEU A 1185 19.99 -37.62 -25.58
CA LEU A 1185 21.12 -38.24 -24.91
C LEU A 1185 20.76 -39.68 -24.58
N LEU A 1186 21.43 -40.63 -25.23
CA LEU A 1186 21.12 -42.06 -25.17
C LEU A 1186 22.13 -42.82 -24.30
N PRO A 1187 21.73 -43.89 -23.61
CA PRO A 1187 20.36 -44.40 -23.48
C PRO A 1187 19.44 -43.41 -22.74
N ASP A 1188 18.20 -43.23 -23.25
CA ASP A 1188 17.17 -42.39 -22.63
C ASP A 1188 16.00 -43.29 -22.15
N PRO A 1189 16.16 -44.02 -21.04
CA PRO A 1189 15.15 -44.95 -20.55
C PRO A 1189 13.84 -44.25 -20.13
N GLN A 1190 13.91 -42.96 -19.78
CA GLN A 1190 12.77 -42.17 -19.30
C GLN A 1190 12.11 -41.32 -20.40
N LYS A 1191 12.69 -41.28 -21.61
CA LYS A 1191 12.24 -40.46 -22.76
C LYS A 1191 12.24 -38.94 -22.50
N THR A 1192 13.08 -38.46 -21.56
CA THR A 1192 13.13 -37.08 -21.08
C THR A 1192 14.28 -36.25 -21.67
N THR A 1193 15.22 -36.87 -22.40
CA THR A 1193 16.43 -36.21 -22.92
C THR A 1193 16.22 -35.54 -24.28
N LYS A 1194 14.97 -35.49 -24.78
CA LYS A 1194 14.62 -34.74 -25.99
C LYS A 1194 14.86 -33.24 -25.79
N ARG A 1195 15.64 -32.61 -26.67
CA ARG A 1195 15.68 -31.16 -26.90
C ARG A 1195 15.47 -30.87 -28.39
N LYS A 1196 15.10 -29.65 -28.75
CA LYS A 1196 15.01 -29.20 -30.14
C LYS A 1196 15.33 -27.71 -30.26
N THR A 1197 15.83 -27.29 -31.42
CA THR A 1197 15.95 -25.87 -31.79
C THR A 1197 14.61 -25.32 -32.30
N LYS A 1198 14.59 -24.02 -32.57
CA LYS A 1198 13.60 -23.41 -33.48
C LYS A 1198 13.74 -23.97 -34.90
N VAL A 1199 12.69 -23.76 -35.70
CA VAL A 1199 12.65 -24.05 -37.14
C VAL A 1199 13.18 -22.84 -37.89
N ALA A 1200 14.20 -23.04 -38.73
CA ALA A 1200 14.62 -22.08 -39.73
C ALA A 1200 13.78 -22.31 -41.00
N ARG A 1201 13.31 -21.25 -41.64
CA ARG A 1201 12.39 -21.36 -42.79
C ARG A 1201 13.13 -21.26 -44.12
N LYS A 1202 12.74 -22.09 -45.09
CA LYS A 1202 13.19 -22.12 -46.49
C LYS A 1202 14.70 -21.92 -46.62
N THR A 1203 15.48 -22.84 -46.07
CA THR A 1203 16.93 -22.80 -46.20
C THR A 1203 17.60 -24.18 -46.09
N CYS A 1204 18.47 -24.50 -47.05
CA CYS A 1204 19.40 -25.63 -46.95
C CYS A 1204 20.64 -25.35 -46.05
N ASN A 1205 20.80 -24.12 -45.54
CA ASN A 1205 21.96 -23.71 -44.74
C ASN A 1205 21.55 -22.90 -43.48
N PRO A 1206 20.79 -23.48 -42.53
CA PRO A 1206 20.25 -22.75 -41.38
C PRO A 1206 21.32 -22.35 -40.35
N THR A 1207 21.16 -21.17 -39.75
CA THR A 1207 21.95 -20.71 -38.58
C THR A 1207 21.02 -20.60 -37.38
N TYR A 1208 21.36 -21.25 -36.27
CA TYR A 1208 20.54 -21.29 -35.05
C TYR A 1208 21.17 -20.49 -33.91
N ASN A 1209 22.49 -20.67 -33.69
CA ASN A 1209 23.22 -20.18 -32.51
C ASN A 1209 22.43 -20.43 -31.19
N GLU A 1210 21.83 -21.62 -31.07
CA GLU A 1210 20.91 -21.99 -30.00
C GLU A 1210 21.57 -23.01 -29.05
N MET A 1211 21.61 -22.69 -27.76
CA MET A 1211 22.23 -23.53 -26.74
C MET A 1211 21.22 -24.49 -26.11
N LEU A 1212 21.40 -25.79 -26.37
CA LEU A 1212 20.64 -26.86 -25.75
C LEU A 1212 21.36 -27.34 -24.49
N VAL A 1213 20.67 -27.31 -23.35
CA VAL A 1213 21.25 -27.65 -22.03
C VAL A 1213 20.61 -28.91 -21.46
N TYR A 1214 21.48 -29.74 -20.86
CA TYR A 1214 21.13 -30.93 -20.13
C TYR A 1214 21.63 -30.83 -18.70
N ASP A 1215 20.71 -30.74 -17.76
CA ASP A 1215 20.98 -30.56 -16.33
C ASP A 1215 21.06 -31.90 -15.58
N GLY A 1216 21.90 -31.97 -14.55
CA GLY A 1216 21.86 -33.07 -13.56
C GLY A 1216 22.47 -34.39 -14.04
N ILE A 1217 23.31 -34.36 -15.09
CA ILE A 1217 24.06 -35.54 -15.54
C ILE A 1217 25.38 -35.61 -14.76
N PRO A 1218 25.67 -36.68 -14.01
CA PRO A 1218 26.97 -36.87 -13.37
C PRO A 1218 28.10 -37.01 -14.41
N ARG A 1219 29.32 -36.56 -14.08
CA ARG A 1219 30.45 -36.61 -15.05
C ARG A 1219 30.77 -38.03 -15.52
N GLY A 1220 30.69 -39.02 -14.62
CA GLY A 1220 30.94 -40.43 -14.94
C GLY A 1220 29.88 -41.06 -15.86
N ASP A 1221 28.66 -40.52 -15.91
CA ASP A 1221 27.63 -41.01 -16.83
C ASP A 1221 27.97 -40.69 -18.28
N LEU A 1222 28.66 -39.57 -18.56
CA LEU A 1222 28.90 -39.07 -19.92
C LEU A 1222 29.67 -40.08 -20.79
N GLU A 1223 30.58 -40.84 -20.19
CA GLU A 1223 31.40 -41.85 -20.90
C GLU A 1223 30.55 -42.99 -21.48
N GLN A 1224 29.34 -43.20 -20.95
CA GLN A 1224 28.39 -44.21 -21.39
C GLN A 1224 27.27 -43.63 -22.28
N ARG A 1225 27.34 -42.35 -22.65
CA ARG A 1225 26.26 -41.64 -23.36
C ARG A 1225 26.63 -41.29 -24.80
N GLU A 1226 25.63 -41.43 -25.69
CA GLU A 1226 25.68 -40.98 -27.08
C GLU A 1226 24.70 -39.81 -27.28
N LEU A 1227 25.19 -38.68 -27.77
CA LEU A 1227 24.36 -37.59 -28.25
C LEU A 1227 23.86 -37.93 -29.66
N ARG A 1228 22.57 -38.22 -29.81
CA ARG A 1228 21.94 -38.42 -31.12
C ARG A 1228 21.25 -37.15 -31.57
N LEU A 1229 21.70 -36.58 -32.68
CA LEU A 1229 21.21 -35.34 -33.27
C LEU A 1229 20.60 -35.64 -34.64
N SER A 1230 19.30 -35.40 -34.78
CA SER A 1230 18.57 -35.53 -36.04
C SER A 1230 18.12 -34.13 -36.53
N VAL A 1231 18.28 -33.85 -37.81
CA VAL A 1231 17.82 -32.64 -38.50
C VAL A 1231 16.59 -33.01 -39.32
N LEU A 1232 15.46 -32.33 -39.12
CA LEU A 1232 14.20 -32.61 -39.80
C LEU A 1232 13.60 -31.35 -40.42
N SER A 1233 12.92 -31.48 -41.55
CA SER A 1233 12.03 -30.44 -42.09
C SER A 1233 10.68 -30.50 -41.38
N GLU A 1234 10.15 -29.37 -40.94
CA GLU A 1234 8.77 -29.24 -40.46
C GLU A 1234 7.82 -29.10 -41.67
N GLU A 1235 6.80 -29.95 -41.78
CA GLU A 1235 5.73 -29.79 -42.78
C GLU A 1235 4.37 -29.69 -42.07
N GLY A 1236 3.60 -28.64 -42.39
CA GLY A 1236 2.41 -28.26 -41.59
C GLY A 1236 1.24 -29.26 -41.56
N PHE A 1237 1.29 -30.35 -42.33
CA PHE A 1237 0.20 -31.35 -42.42
C PHE A 1237 0.66 -32.83 -42.60
N TRP A 1238 1.96 -33.13 -42.68
CA TRP A 1238 2.50 -34.48 -42.92
C TRP A 1238 3.61 -34.85 -41.91
N GLU A 1239 4.12 -36.08 -41.94
CA GLU A 1239 5.24 -36.48 -41.08
C GLU A 1239 6.54 -35.72 -41.43
N ASN A 1240 7.18 -35.13 -40.42
CA ASN A 1240 8.43 -34.36 -40.56
C ASN A 1240 9.53 -35.20 -41.23
N ILE A 1241 10.06 -34.70 -42.35
CA ILE A 1241 11.04 -35.41 -43.17
C ILE A 1241 12.43 -35.32 -42.54
N LEU A 1242 13.11 -36.46 -42.35
CA LEU A 1242 14.49 -36.50 -41.89
C LEU A 1242 15.45 -36.03 -42.99
N LEU A 1243 16.18 -34.95 -42.73
CA LEU A 1243 17.18 -34.38 -43.64
C LEU A 1243 18.60 -34.88 -43.34
N GLY A 1244 18.85 -35.37 -42.11
CA GLY A 1244 20.12 -35.95 -41.70
C GLY A 1244 20.20 -36.30 -40.22
N GLU A 1245 21.08 -37.23 -39.84
CA GLU A 1245 21.30 -37.62 -38.44
C GLU A 1245 22.78 -37.89 -38.15
N VAL A 1246 23.24 -37.59 -36.93
CA VAL A 1246 24.57 -37.94 -36.43
C VAL A 1246 24.50 -38.43 -34.98
N GLY A 1247 25.23 -39.49 -34.67
CA GLY A 1247 25.46 -39.99 -33.32
C GLY A 1247 26.88 -39.64 -32.87
N ILE A 1248 27.01 -38.94 -31.75
CA ILE A 1248 28.28 -38.48 -31.19
C ILE A 1248 28.47 -39.16 -29.83
N ARG A 1249 29.38 -40.14 -29.74
CA ARG A 1249 29.77 -40.79 -28.49
C ARG A 1249 30.53 -39.77 -27.63
N LEU A 1250 30.03 -39.43 -26.44
CA LEU A 1250 30.60 -38.34 -25.65
C LEU A 1250 31.97 -38.68 -25.05
N ARG A 1251 32.27 -39.97 -24.84
CA ARG A 1251 33.59 -40.46 -24.40
C ARG A 1251 34.72 -40.17 -25.40
N ASP A 1252 34.39 -39.99 -26.69
CA ASP A 1252 35.37 -39.78 -27.75
C ASP A 1252 35.77 -38.27 -27.84
N LEU A 1253 35.26 -37.42 -26.94
CA LEU A 1253 35.51 -35.99 -26.84
C LEU A 1253 36.12 -35.62 -25.48
N ASP A 1254 37.18 -34.80 -25.46
CA ASP A 1254 37.58 -34.11 -24.23
C ASP A 1254 36.60 -32.96 -23.95
N LEU A 1255 35.65 -33.21 -23.04
CA LEU A 1255 34.62 -32.26 -22.62
C LEU A 1255 35.05 -31.32 -21.47
N ALA A 1256 36.30 -31.45 -20.97
CA ALA A 1256 36.87 -30.50 -20.01
C ALA A 1256 37.24 -29.16 -20.69
N GLN A 1257 37.47 -29.20 -22.01
CA GLN A 1257 37.60 -28.03 -22.88
C GLN A 1257 36.39 -27.95 -23.82
N GLU A 1258 36.15 -26.78 -24.42
CA GLU A 1258 35.06 -26.61 -25.38
C GLU A 1258 35.41 -27.25 -26.73
N LYS A 1259 34.72 -28.33 -27.10
CA LYS A 1259 34.91 -28.98 -28.40
C LYS A 1259 34.01 -28.33 -29.44
N MET A 1260 34.59 -27.49 -30.30
CA MET A 1260 33.93 -26.96 -31.50
C MET A 1260 34.35 -27.74 -32.75
N GLY A 1261 33.40 -28.11 -33.61
CA GLY A 1261 33.68 -28.87 -34.84
C GLY A 1261 32.50 -29.01 -35.78
N TRP A 1262 32.78 -29.47 -37.01
CA TRP A 1262 31.78 -29.92 -37.98
C TRP A 1262 31.55 -31.41 -37.84
N PHE A 1263 30.30 -31.84 -37.92
CA PHE A 1263 29.87 -33.23 -37.81
C PHE A 1263 29.00 -33.58 -39.02
N ALA A 1264 29.37 -34.61 -39.77
CA ALA A 1264 28.64 -35.04 -40.96
C ALA A 1264 27.30 -35.70 -40.61
N LEU A 1265 26.26 -35.42 -41.40
CA LEU A 1265 24.92 -35.97 -41.25
C LEU A 1265 24.70 -37.14 -42.22
N GLY A 1266 24.36 -38.31 -41.69
CA GLY A 1266 24.14 -39.55 -42.45
C GLY A 1266 22.69 -40.01 -42.50
N SER A 1267 22.40 -40.95 -43.39
CA SER A 1267 21.11 -41.64 -43.48
C SER A 1267 20.95 -42.70 -42.39
N ARG A 1268 19.70 -43.00 -42.05
CA ARG A 1268 19.26 -43.74 -40.86
C ARG A 1268 19.82 -45.18 -40.76
N GLY A 1269 21.01 -45.31 -40.18
CA GLY A 1269 21.49 -46.48 -39.44
C GLY A 1269 21.83 -47.76 -40.22
N HIS A 1270 23.12 -47.94 -40.51
CA HIS A 1270 23.76 -49.25 -40.36
C HIS A 1270 24.83 -49.15 -39.29
N GLY A 1271 24.70 -49.95 -38.23
CA GLY A 1271 25.77 -50.10 -37.24
C GLY A 1271 26.76 -51.17 -37.69
N THR A 1272 28.05 -50.88 -37.52
CA THR A 1272 29.12 -51.89 -37.47
C THR A 1272 30.18 -51.39 -36.50
N LEU A 1273 30.34 -52.16 -35.42
CA LEU A 1273 31.48 -52.27 -34.49
C LEU A 1273 32.28 -50.96 -34.20
#